data_AF-P50748-F1
#
_entry.id   AF-P50748-F1
#
_cell.length_a   1.000
_cell.length_b   1.000
_cell.length_c   1.000
_cell.angle_alpha   90.00
_cell.angle_beta   90.00
_cell.angle_gamma   90.00
#
_symmetry.space_group_name_H-M   'P 1'
#
loop_
_entity.id
_entity.type
_entity.pdbx_description
1 polymer ?
#
loop_
_entity_poly.entity_id
_entity_poly.type
_entity_poly.pdbx_seq_one_letter_code
_entity_poly.pdbx_strand_id
1 'polypeptide(L)'
;MWNDIELLTNDDTGSGYLSVGSRKEHGTALYQVDLLVKISSEKASLNPKIQACSLSDGFIIVADQSVILLDSICRSLQLHLVFDTEVDVVGLCQEGKFLLVGERSGNLHLIHVTSKQTLLTNAFVQKANDENRRTYQNLVIEKDGSNEGTYYMLLLTYSGFFCITNLQLLKIQQAIENVDFSTAKKLQGQIKSSFISTENYHTLGCLSLVAGDLASEVPVIIGGTGNCAFSKWEPDSSKKGMTVKNLIDAEIIKGAKKFQLIDNLLFVLDTDNVLSLWDIYTLTPVWNWPSLHVEEFLLTTEADSPSSVTWQGITNLKLIALTASANKKMKNLMVYSLPTMEILYSLEVSSVSSLVQTGISTDTIYLLEGVCKNDPKLSEDSVSVLVLRCLTEALPENRLSRLLHKHRFAEAESFAIQFGLDVELVYKVKSNHILEKLALSSVDASEQTEWQQLVDDAKENLHKIQDDEFVVNYCLKAQWITYETTQEMLNYAKTRLLKKEDKTALIYSDGLKEVLRAHAKLTTFYGAFGPEKFSGSSWIEFLNNEDDLKDIFLQLKEGNLVCAQYLWLRHRANFESRFDVKMLESLLNSMSASVSLQKLCPWFKNDVIPFVRRTVPEGQIILAKWLEQAARNLELTDKANWPENGLQLAEIFFTAEKTDELGLASSWHWISLKDYQNTEEVCQLRTLVNNLRELITLHRKYNCKLALSDFEKENTTTIVFRMFDKVLAPELIPSILEKFIRVYMREHDLQEEELLLLYIEDLLNRCSSKSTSLFETAWEAKAMAVIACLSDTDLIFDAVLKIMYAAVVPWSAAVEQLVKQHLEMDHPKVKLLQESYKLMEMKKLLRGYGIREVNLLNKEIMRVVRYILKQDVPSSLEDALKVAQAFMLSDDEIYSLRIIDLIDREQGEDCLLLLKSLPPAEAEKTAERVIIWARLALQEEPDHSKEGKAWRMSVAKTSVDILKILCDIQKDNLQKKDECEEMLKLFKEVASLQENFEVFLSFEDYSNSSLVADLREQHIKAHEVAQAKHKPGSTPEPIAAEVRSPSMESKLHRQALALQMSKQELEAELTLRALKDGNIKTALKKCSDLFKYHCNADTGKLLFLTCQKLCQMLADNVPVTVPVGLNLPSMIHDLASQAATICSPDFLLDALELCKHTLMAVELSRQCQMDDCGILMKASFGTHKDPYEEWSYSDFFSEDGIVLESQMVLPVIYELISSLVPLAESKRYPLESTSLPYCSLNEGDGLVLPVINSISALLQNLQESSQWELALRFVVGSFGTCLQHSVSNFMNATLSEKLFGETTLVKSRHVVMELKEKAVIFIRENATTLLHKVFNCRLVDLDLALGYCTLLPQKDVFENLWKLIDKAWQNYDKILAISLVGSELASLYQEIEMGLKFRELSTDAQWGIRLGKLGISFQPVFRQHFLTKKDLIKALVENIDMDTSLILEYCSTFQLDCDAVLQLFIETLLHNTNAGQGQGDASMDSAKRRHPKLLAKALEMVPLLTSTKDLVISLSGILHKLDPYDYEMIEVVLKVIERADEKITNININQALSILKHLKSYRRISPPVDLEYQYMLEHVITLPSAAQTRLPFHLIFFGTAQNFWKILSTELSEESFPTLLLISKLMKFSLDTLYVSTAKHVFEKKLKPKLLKLTQAKSSTLINKEITKITQTIESCLLSIVNPEWAVAIAISLAQDIPEGSFKISALKFCLYLAERWLQNIPSQDEKREKAEALLKKLHIQYRRSGTEAVLIAHKLNTEEYLRVIGKPAHLIVSLYEHPSINQRIQNSSGTDYPDIHAAAKEIAEVNEINLEKVWDMLLEKWLCPSTKPGEKPSELFELQEDEALRRVQYLLLSRPIDYSSRMLFVFATSTTTTLGMHQLTFAHRTRALQCLFYLADKETIESLFKKPIEEVKSYLRCITFLASFETLNIPITYELFCSSPKEGMIKGLWKNHSHESMAVRLVTELCLEYKIYDLQLWNGLLQKLLGFNMIPYLRKVLKAISSIHSLWQVPYFSKAWQRVIQIPLLSASCPLSPDQLSDCSESLIAVLECPVSGDLDLIGVARQYIQLELPAFALACLMLMPHSEKRHQQIKNFLGSCDPQVILKQLEEHMNTGQLAGFSHQIRSLILNNIINKKEFGILAKTKYFQMLKMHAMNTNNITELVNYLANDLSLDEASVLITEYSKHCGKPVPPDTAPCEILKMFLSGLS
;
A
#
# COMPACT_ATOMS: atom_id res chain seq x y z
N MET A 1 -33.21 -64.14 30.66
CA MET A 1 -33.48 -63.42 29.40
C MET A 1 -32.78 -62.08 29.48
N TRP A 2 -31.74 -61.91 28.67
CA TRP A 2 -30.85 -60.75 28.64
C TRP A 2 -31.28 -59.82 27.51
N ASN A 3 -32.31 -59.00 27.75
CA ASN A 3 -33.08 -58.35 26.67
C ASN A 3 -32.83 -56.84 26.51
N ASP A 4 -32.17 -56.19 27.46
CA ASP A 4 -31.98 -54.73 27.48
C ASP A 4 -30.53 -54.39 27.11
N ILE A 5 -30.30 -53.90 25.88
CA ILE A 5 -28.97 -53.73 25.28
C ILE A 5 -28.72 -52.23 25.00
N GLU A 6 -27.77 -51.63 25.72
CA GLU A 6 -27.27 -50.27 25.51
C GLU A 6 -25.90 -50.31 24.79
N LEU A 7 -25.81 -49.62 23.66
CA LEU A 7 -24.57 -49.39 22.89
C LEU A 7 -24.00 -48.01 23.28
N LEU A 8 -22.76 -47.94 23.75
CA LEU A 8 -22.15 -46.72 24.29
C LEU A 8 -21.14 -46.11 23.31
N THR A 9 -21.15 -44.78 23.15
CA THR A 9 -20.21 -44.06 22.27
C THR A 9 -18.95 -43.63 23.02
N ASN A 10 -17.83 -43.43 22.29
CA ASN A 10 -16.51 -43.11 22.89
C ASN A 10 -16.52 -41.88 23.82
N ASP A 11 -17.45 -40.93 23.65
CA ASP A 11 -17.54 -39.73 24.48
C ASP A 11 -18.26 -39.98 25.82
N ASP A 12 -19.10 -41.02 25.90
CA ASP A 12 -19.89 -41.34 27.10
C ASP A 12 -19.10 -42.14 28.16
N THR A 13 -17.92 -42.67 27.81
CA THR A 13 -17.16 -43.64 28.63
C THR A 13 -16.59 -43.04 29.92
N GLY A 14 -16.55 -41.70 30.06
CA GLY A 14 -16.10 -41.03 31.28
C GLY A 14 -17.17 -40.75 32.34
N SER A 15 -18.46 -40.72 31.96
CA SER A 15 -19.53 -40.24 32.86
C SER A 15 -20.19 -41.35 33.68
N GLY A 16 -19.98 -42.62 33.32
CA GLY A 16 -20.61 -43.78 33.94
C GLY A 16 -19.64 -44.66 34.71
N TYR A 17 -18.92 -44.15 35.71
CA TYR A 17 -18.35 -45.02 36.75
C TYR A 17 -19.52 -45.67 37.51
N LEU A 18 -20.06 -46.77 36.97
CA LEU A 18 -20.76 -47.77 37.78
C LEU A 18 -19.81 -48.09 38.92
N SER A 19 -20.14 -47.61 40.13
CA SER A 19 -19.22 -47.58 41.26
C SER A 19 -18.91 -48.99 41.74
N VAL A 20 -17.98 -49.66 41.07
CA VAL A 20 -17.41 -50.92 41.46
C VAL A 20 -16.11 -50.56 42.19
N GLY A 21 -16.13 -50.73 43.51
CA GLY A 21 -15.11 -50.20 44.44
C GLY A 21 -13.66 -50.57 44.07
N SER A 22 -12.72 -49.85 44.68
CA SER A 22 -11.25 -49.91 44.52
C SER A 22 -10.69 -51.28 44.13
N ARG A 23 -10.71 -51.61 42.84
CA ARG A 23 -10.06 -52.77 42.25
C ARG A 23 -8.62 -52.39 41.90
N LYS A 24 -7.69 -53.33 42.09
CA LYS A 24 -6.27 -53.09 41.83
C LYS A 24 -5.99 -53.20 40.33
N GLU A 25 -5.58 -52.09 39.73
CA GLU A 25 -5.04 -52.01 38.38
C GLU A 25 -3.55 -51.67 38.46
N HIS A 26 -2.71 -52.44 37.77
CA HIS A 26 -1.25 -52.24 37.70
C HIS A 26 -0.79 -52.28 36.24
N GLY A 27 0.12 -51.36 35.85
CA GLY A 27 0.66 -51.25 34.48
C GLY A 27 -0.01 -50.20 33.56
N THR A 28 -0.61 -49.15 34.11
CA THR A 28 -1.47 -48.17 33.39
C THR A 28 -0.80 -47.31 32.31
N ALA A 29 0.49 -47.49 32.03
CA ALA A 29 1.22 -46.65 31.07
C ALA A 29 0.80 -46.90 29.61
N LEU A 30 0.33 -48.11 29.30
CA LEU A 30 0.09 -48.54 27.92
C LEU A 30 -1.39 -48.78 27.58
N TYR A 31 -2.23 -49.28 28.50
CA TYR A 31 -3.59 -49.72 28.15
C TYR A 31 -4.70 -48.77 28.64
N GLN A 32 -5.69 -48.53 27.78
CA GLN A 32 -6.94 -47.80 28.02
C GLN A 32 -8.12 -48.79 28.05
N VAL A 33 -9.00 -48.69 29.04
CA VAL A 33 -10.20 -49.52 29.20
C VAL A 33 -11.45 -48.73 28.83
N ASP A 34 -12.13 -49.14 27.76
CA ASP A 34 -13.39 -48.55 27.28
C ASP A 34 -14.57 -49.52 27.47
N LEU A 35 -15.78 -49.00 27.69
CA LEU A 35 -17.00 -49.81 27.85
C LEU A 35 -17.88 -49.64 26.63
N LEU A 36 -18.04 -50.70 25.84
CA LEU A 36 -18.70 -50.64 24.53
C LEU A 36 -20.20 -50.95 24.59
N VAL A 37 -20.56 -51.95 25.40
CA VAL A 37 -21.93 -52.49 25.43
C VAL A 37 -22.32 -52.83 26.86
N LYS A 38 -23.56 -52.55 27.22
CA LYS A 38 -24.17 -52.91 28.50
C LYS A 38 -25.46 -53.67 28.27
N ILE A 39 -25.57 -54.86 28.86
CA ILE A 39 -26.70 -55.79 28.67
C ILE A 39 -27.34 -56.08 30.03
N SER A 40 -28.57 -55.62 30.27
CA SER A 40 -29.32 -55.90 31.50
C SER A 40 -30.20 -57.14 31.38
N SER A 41 -30.36 -57.86 32.48
CA SER A 41 -31.44 -58.83 32.67
C SER A 41 -32.49 -58.28 33.64
N GLU A 42 -33.78 -58.51 33.36
CA GLU A 42 -34.86 -58.21 34.30
C GLU A 42 -34.85 -59.12 35.53
N LYS A 43 -34.32 -60.34 35.39
CA LYS A 43 -34.16 -61.31 36.49
C LYS A 43 -32.67 -61.56 36.73
N ALA A 44 -32.18 -61.19 37.91
CA ALA A 44 -30.79 -61.43 38.31
C ALA A 44 -30.54 -62.95 38.42
N SER A 45 -29.63 -63.46 37.60
CA SER A 45 -29.12 -64.84 37.68
C SER A 45 -27.95 -64.89 38.65
N LEU A 46 -27.88 -65.92 39.49
CA LEU A 46 -26.77 -66.09 40.44
C LEU A 46 -25.41 -66.34 39.76
N ASN A 47 -25.36 -66.95 38.58
CA ASN A 47 -24.13 -67.12 37.80
C ASN A 47 -24.49 -67.41 36.33
N PRO A 48 -24.66 -66.39 35.47
CA PRO A 48 -24.97 -66.62 34.06
C PRO A 48 -23.79 -67.27 33.36
N LYS A 49 -24.07 -68.22 32.46
CA LYS A 49 -23.04 -68.78 31.56
C LYS A 49 -22.87 -67.83 30.39
N ILE A 50 -21.71 -67.18 30.35
CA ILE A 50 -21.36 -66.20 29.34
C ILE A 50 -20.27 -66.72 28.42
N GLN A 51 -20.39 -66.41 27.14
CA GLN A 51 -19.36 -66.65 26.12
C GLN A 51 -19.48 -65.57 25.06
N ALA A 52 -18.36 -65.11 24.52
CA ALA A 52 -18.38 -64.18 23.41
C ALA A 52 -17.25 -64.48 22.43
N CYS A 53 -17.48 -64.18 21.16
CA CYS A 53 -16.49 -64.30 20.11
C CYS A 53 -16.54 -63.08 19.18
N SER A 54 -15.37 -62.62 18.77
CA SER A 54 -15.17 -61.55 17.80
C SER A 54 -14.54 -62.17 16.56
N LEU A 55 -15.30 -62.14 15.47
CA LEU A 55 -14.87 -62.61 14.16
C LEU A 55 -14.77 -61.38 13.24
N SER A 56 -14.01 -61.47 12.16
CA SER A 56 -13.93 -60.41 11.12
C SER A 56 -15.32 -59.97 10.64
N ASP A 57 -16.26 -60.91 10.73
CA ASP A 57 -17.59 -60.88 10.17
C ASP A 57 -18.67 -60.37 11.14
N GLY A 58 -18.36 -60.21 12.43
CA GLY A 58 -19.31 -59.81 13.46
C GLY A 58 -18.91 -60.24 14.88
N PHE A 59 -19.62 -59.71 15.87
CA PHE A 59 -19.34 -59.95 17.29
C PHE A 59 -20.54 -60.64 17.97
N ILE A 60 -20.35 -61.85 18.49
CA ILE A 60 -21.42 -62.64 19.14
C ILE A 60 -21.24 -62.62 20.65
N ILE A 61 -22.33 -62.39 21.37
CA ILE A 61 -22.44 -62.54 22.82
C ILE A 61 -23.52 -63.58 23.12
N VAL A 62 -23.17 -64.59 23.89
CA VAL A 62 -24.07 -65.63 24.37
C VAL A 62 -24.18 -65.50 25.88
N ALA A 63 -25.41 -65.41 26.39
CA ALA A 63 -25.71 -65.36 27.80
C ALA A 63 -26.89 -66.28 28.11
N ASP A 64 -26.61 -67.43 28.72
CA ASP A 64 -27.57 -68.50 29.00
C ASP A 64 -28.31 -69.00 27.74
N GLN A 65 -29.53 -68.50 27.51
CA GLN A 65 -30.42 -68.82 26.38
C GLN A 65 -30.41 -67.73 25.29
N SER A 66 -29.81 -66.57 25.57
CA SER A 66 -29.81 -65.41 24.67
C SER A 66 -28.55 -65.39 23.81
N VAL A 67 -28.72 -65.20 22.50
CA VAL A 67 -27.65 -64.97 21.52
C VAL A 67 -27.83 -63.59 20.91
N ILE A 68 -26.81 -62.74 21.05
CA ILE A 68 -26.77 -61.36 20.59
C ILE A 68 -25.65 -61.26 19.56
N LEU A 69 -25.97 -60.78 18.37
CA LEU A 69 -25.03 -60.51 17.29
C LEU A 69 -24.93 -59.01 17.06
N LEU A 70 -23.72 -58.46 17.19
CA LEU A 70 -23.36 -57.10 16.86
C LEU A 70 -22.49 -57.09 15.60
N ASP A 71 -22.33 -55.91 14.99
CA ASP A 71 -21.30 -55.71 13.97
C ASP A 71 -19.87 -55.85 14.55
N SER A 72 -18.85 -55.88 13.68
CA SER A 72 -17.45 -56.12 14.07
C SER A 72 -16.85 -55.04 14.96
N ILE A 73 -17.45 -53.84 15.03
CA ILE A 73 -16.97 -52.68 15.83
C ILE A 73 -17.89 -52.44 17.05
N CYS A 74 -18.87 -53.32 17.31
CA CYS A 74 -19.85 -53.19 18.39
C CYS A 74 -20.67 -51.88 18.37
N ARG A 75 -20.92 -51.30 17.19
CA ARG A 75 -21.72 -50.06 17.01
C ARG A 75 -23.18 -50.32 16.66
N SER A 76 -23.52 -51.51 16.18
CA SER A 76 -24.89 -51.84 15.81
C SER A 76 -25.28 -53.26 16.21
N LEU A 77 -26.53 -53.43 16.63
CA LEU A 77 -27.16 -54.72 16.93
C LEU A 77 -27.75 -55.32 15.66
N GLN A 78 -27.19 -56.44 15.17
CA GLN A 78 -27.65 -57.12 13.96
C GLN A 78 -28.78 -58.13 14.24
N LEU A 79 -28.64 -58.93 15.31
CA LEU A 79 -29.58 -59.99 15.64
C LEU A 79 -29.65 -60.20 17.17
N HIS A 80 -30.84 -60.51 17.68
CA HIS A 80 -31.03 -60.98 19.05
C HIS A 80 -32.05 -62.12 19.03
N LEU A 81 -31.65 -63.28 19.53
CA LEU A 81 -32.46 -64.51 19.56
C LEU A 81 -32.43 -65.12 20.95
N VAL A 82 -33.55 -65.75 21.33
CA VAL A 82 -33.69 -66.49 22.59
C VAL A 82 -34.10 -67.92 22.25
N PHE A 83 -33.36 -68.89 22.79
CA PHE A 83 -33.56 -70.31 22.56
C PHE A 83 -34.23 -70.99 23.77
N ASP A 84 -34.76 -72.19 23.56
CA ASP A 84 -35.52 -72.93 24.58
C ASP A 84 -34.61 -73.47 25.70
N THR A 85 -33.39 -73.86 25.34
CA THR A 85 -32.37 -74.36 26.26
C THR A 85 -31.10 -73.51 26.21
N GLU A 86 -30.21 -73.70 27.20
CA GLU A 86 -28.92 -73.01 27.18
C GLU A 86 -28.16 -73.29 25.87
N VAL A 87 -27.57 -72.25 25.31
CA VAL A 87 -26.77 -72.35 24.10
C VAL A 87 -25.37 -72.82 24.49
N ASP A 88 -24.97 -73.98 23.97
CA ASP A 88 -23.68 -74.60 24.30
C ASP A 88 -22.57 -74.15 23.34
N VAL A 89 -22.88 -73.92 22.05
CA VAL A 89 -21.93 -73.50 21.01
C VAL A 89 -22.58 -72.55 19.99
N VAL A 90 -21.79 -71.61 19.45
CA VAL A 90 -22.20 -70.70 18.36
C VAL A 90 -21.08 -70.53 17.34
N GLY A 91 -21.43 -70.19 16.11
CA GLY A 91 -20.46 -69.83 15.08
C GLY A 91 -21.06 -68.99 13.96
N LEU A 92 -20.29 -68.04 13.44
CA LEU A 92 -20.62 -67.27 12.24
C LEU A 92 -19.80 -67.76 11.07
N CYS A 93 -20.39 -67.70 9.88
CA CYS A 93 -19.70 -68.05 8.63
C CYS A 93 -20.26 -67.26 7.45
N GLN A 94 -19.49 -67.24 6.36
CA GLN A 94 -19.81 -66.54 5.12
C GLN A 94 -20.06 -65.04 5.34
N GLU A 95 -19.06 -64.31 5.84
CA GLU A 95 -19.13 -62.86 6.03
C GLU A 95 -20.27 -62.46 6.98
N GLY A 96 -20.55 -63.31 7.97
CA GLY A 96 -21.54 -63.05 9.02
C GLY A 96 -22.99 -63.25 8.57
N LYS A 97 -23.22 -63.75 7.35
CA LYS A 97 -24.57 -63.97 6.82
C LYS A 97 -25.29 -65.16 7.43
N PHE A 98 -24.56 -66.15 7.94
CA PHE A 98 -25.13 -67.33 8.58
C PHE A 98 -24.62 -67.50 10.01
N LEU A 99 -25.55 -67.72 10.93
CA LEU A 99 -25.33 -68.00 12.33
C LEU A 99 -25.72 -69.47 12.61
N LEU A 100 -24.79 -70.24 13.17
CA LEU A 100 -25.01 -71.58 13.67
C LEU A 100 -25.12 -71.56 15.20
N VAL A 101 -26.16 -72.19 15.75
CA VAL A 101 -26.40 -72.25 17.19
C VAL A 101 -26.66 -73.69 17.62
N GLY A 102 -25.84 -74.23 18.51
CA GLY A 102 -26.03 -75.53 19.13
C GLY A 102 -26.59 -75.39 20.53
N GLU A 103 -27.84 -75.82 20.71
CA GLU A 103 -28.54 -75.86 21.99
C GLU A 103 -28.16 -77.09 22.83
N ARG A 104 -28.26 -76.97 24.16
CA ARG A 104 -28.09 -78.11 25.06
C ARG A 104 -29.11 -79.22 24.85
N SER A 105 -30.29 -78.90 24.31
CA SER A 105 -31.30 -79.89 23.88
C SER A 105 -30.76 -80.91 22.86
N GLY A 106 -29.62 -80.62 22.21
CA GLY A 106 -29.08 -81.38 21.10
C GLY A 106 -29.58 -80.88 19.74
N ASN A 107 -30.30 -79.76 19.68
CA ASN A 107 -30.63 -79.10 18.43
C ASN A 107 -29.47 -78.25 17.92
N LEU A 108 -29.21 -78.33 16.62
CA LEU A 108 -28.36 -77.39 15.90
C LEU A 108 -29.21 -76.58 14.92
N HIS A 109 -29.19 -75.26 15.06
CA HIS A 109 -29.89 -74.31 14.21
C HIS A 109 -28.92 -73.66 13.23
N LEU A 110 -29.30 -73.59 11.96
CA LEU A 110 -28.69 -72.75 10.94
C LEU A 110 -29.63 -71.59 10.67
N ILE A 111 -29.18 -70.37 10.93
CA ILE A 111 -29.99 -69.16 10.89
C ILE A 111 -29.35 -68.20 9.90
N HIS A 112 -30.18 -67.67 9.00
CA HIS A 112 -29.75 -66.62 8.09
C HIS A 112 -29.94 -65.26 8.77
N VAL A 113 -28.84 -64.55 8.99
CA VAL A 113 -28.79 -63.33 9.81
C VAL A 113 -29.62 -62.22 9.19
N THR A 114 -29.46 -61.97 7.89
CA THR A 114 -30.12 -60.84 7.22
C THR A 114 -31.64 -61.03 7.13
N SER A 115 -32.14 -62.26 6.91
CA SER A 115 -33.58 -62.54 6.92
C SER A 115 -34.15 -62.84 8.31
N LYS A 116 -33.30 -63.01 9.33
CA LYS A 116 -33.65 -63.45 10.69
C LYS A 116 -34.43 -64.77 10.74
N GLN A 117 -34.27 -65.64 9.73
CA GLN A 117 -35.00 -66.91 9.62
C GLN A 117 -34.10 -68.11 9.91
N THR A 118 -34.62 -69.04 10.71
CA THR A 118 -34.01 -70.36 10.92
C THR A 118 -34.25 -71.22 9.70
N LEU A 119 -33.18 -71.51 8.95
CA LEU A 119 -33.24 -72.29 7.71
C LEU A 119 -33.34 -73.79 7.98
N LEU A 120 -32.68 -74.27 9.02
CA LEU A 120 -32.58 -75.68 9.35
C LEU A 120 -32.41 -75.84 10.87
N THR A 121 -33.19 -76.74 11.47
CA THR A 121 -32.98 -77.21 12.84
C THR A 121 -32.83 -78.72 12.79
N ASN A 122 -31.69 -79.25 13.20
CA ASN A 122 -31.42 -80.69 13.24
C ASN A 122 -31.02 -81.14 14.64
N ALA A 123 -31.72 -82.12 15.20
CA ALA A 123 -31.40 -82.74 16.48
C ALA A 123 -30.34 -83.85 16.29
N PHE A 124 -29.05 -83.53 16.44
CA PHE A 124 -27.99 -84.53 16.29
C PHE A 124 -27.85 -85.44 17.52
N VAL A 125 -28.26 -84.96 18.70
CA VAL A 125 -28.18 -85.70 19.95
C VAL A 125 -29.57 -85.74 20.60
N GLN A 126 -30.20 -86.92 20.64
CA GLN A 126 -31.60 -87.05 21.12
C GLN A 126 -31.74 -87.11 22.65
N LYS A 127 -30.65 -87.35 23.39
CA LYS A 127 -30.63 -87.40 24.86
C LYS A 127 -29.34 -86.77 25.38
N ALA A 128 -29.45 -85.61 26.04
CA ALA A 128 -28.38 -85.08 26.86
C ALA A 128 -28.26 -85.94 28.13
N ASN A 129 -27.08 -86.51 28.40
CA ASN A 129 -26.88 -87.45 29.52
C ASN A 129 -26.96 -86.78 30.91
N ASP A 130 -26.95 -85.45 30.99
CA ASP A 130 -26.95 -84.68 32.24
C ASP A 130 -27.37 -83.22 31.96
N GLU A 131 -28.39 -82.65 32.62
CA GLU A 131 -28.87 -81.27 32.37
C GLU A 131 -27.81 -80.21 32.66
N ASN A 132 -26.85 -80.52 33.55
CA ASN A 132 -25.77 -79.62 33.93
C ASN A 132 -24.55 -79.65 32.98
N ARG A 133 -24.44 -80.64 32.09
CA ARG A 133 -23.30 -80.77 31.17
C ARG A 133 -23.66 -80.27 29.77
N ARG A 134 -22.68 -79.65 29.09
CA ARG A 134 -22.82 -79.24 27.69
C ARG A 134 -22.97 -80.47 26.80
N THR A 135 -23.98 -80.47 25.95
CA THR A 135 -24.21 -81.48 24.91
C THR A 135 -23.22 -81.30 23.78
N TYR A 136 -23.00 -80.05 23.36
CA TYR A 136 -21.98 -79.67 22.39
C TYR A 136 -20.79 -79.04 23.11
N GLN A 137 -19.62 -79.65 22.95
CA GLN A 137 -18.40 -79.21 23.64
C GLN A 137 -17.65 -78.15 22.84
N ASN A 138 -17.64 -78.27 21.51
CA ASN A 138 -16.99 -77.31 20.63
C ASN A 138 -17.59 -77.33 19.22
N LEU A 139 -17.46 -76.22 18.51
CA LEU A 139 -17.88 -76.05 17.12
C LEU A 139 -16.75 -75.40 16.35
N VAL A 140 -16.28 -76.05 15.30
CA VAL A 140 -15.30 -75.49 14.35
C VAL A 140 -15.94 -75.47 12.96
N ILE A 141 -15.93 -74.30 12.33
CA ILE A 141 -16.46 -74.07 10.98
C ILE A 141 -15.31 -73.55 10.13
N GLU A 142 -15.00 -74.27 9.06
CA GLU A 142 -13.86 -73.96 8.20
C GLU A 142 -14.30 -73.97 6.73
N LYS A 143 -13.67 -73.11 5.93
CA LYS A 143 -13.89 -73.09 4.49
C LYS A 143 -13.25 -74.33 3.88
N ASP A 144 -14.02 -75.09 3.12
CA ASP A 144 -13.51 -76.22 2.36
C ASP A 144 -12.76 -75.68 1.13
N GLY A 145 -11.42 -75.78 1.15
CA GLY A 145 -10.56 -75.26 0.08
C GLY A 145 -10.84 -75.88 -1.30
N SER A 146 -11.63 -76.96 -1.39
CA SER A 146 -11.99 -77.59 -2.65
C SER A 146 -13.04 -76.83 -3.47
N ASN A 147 -13.89 -76.02 -2.84
CA ASN A 147 -14.94 -75.25 -3.53
C ASN A 147 -15.28 -73.95 -2.79
N GLU A 148 -15.12 -72.80 -3.44
CA GLU A 148 -15.50 -71.50 -2.89
C GLU A 148 -16.94 -71.48 -2.35
N GLY A 149 -17.11 -70.95 -1.14
CA GLY A 149 -18.41 -70.85 -0.46
C GLY A 149 -18.94 -72.17 0.10
N THR A 150 -18.15 -73.24 0.05
CA THR A 150 -18.45 -74.53 0.67
C THR A 150 -17.71 -74.63 1.99
N TYR A 151 -18.39 -75.09 3.03
CA TYR A 151 -17.84 -75.25 4.37
C TYR A 151 -17.90 -76.71 4.80
N TYR A 152 -17.03 -77.05 5.73
CA TYR A 152 -17.22 -78.20 6.59
C TYR A 152 -17.30 -77.73 8.04
N MET A 153 -18.03 -78.50 8.84
CA MET A 153 -18.28 -78.21 10.23
C MET A 153 -17.96 -79.43 11.08
N LEU A 154 -17.18 -79.21 12.13
CA LEU A 154 -16.83 -80.21 13.12
C LEU A 154 -17.52 -79.84 14.43
N LEU A 155 -18.46 -80.67 14.85
CA LEU A 155 -19.27 -80.45 16.05
C LEU A 155 -18.90 -81.52 17.09
N LEU A 156 -18.14 -81.13 18.10
CA LEU A 156 -17.67 -82.01 19.16
C LEU A 156 -18.79 -82.24 20.18
N THR A 157 -19.03 -83.50 20.52
CA THR A 157 -19.88 -83.92 21.63
C THR A 157 -19.03 -84.63 22.68
N TYR A 158 -19.65 -85.01 23.79
CA TYR A 158 -18.94 -85.71 24.86
C TYR A 158 -18.37 -87.08 24.42
N SER A 159 -19.10 -87.82 23.57
CA SER A 159 -18.76 -89.18 23.14
C SER A 159 -18.09 -89.28 21.77
N GLY A 160 -17.91 -88.16 21.07
CA GLY A 160 -17.43 -88.16 19.70
C GLY A 160 -17.55 -86.81 19.04
N PHE A 161 -17.50 -86.79 17.72
CA PHE A 161 -17.75 -85.57 16.95
C PHE A 161 -18.51 -85.88 15.68
N PHE A 162 -19.31 -84.91 15.23
CA PHE A 162 -19.95 -84.94 13.93
C PHE A 162 -19.08 -84.18 12.93
N CYS A 163 -18.73 -84.84 11.83
CA CYS A 163 -18.18 -84.20 10.65
C CYS A 163 -19.32 -83.96 9.66
N ILE A 164 -19.65 -82.69 9.43
CA ILE A 164 -20.74 -82.24 8.57
C ILE A 164 -20.12 -81.55 7.37
N THR A 165 -20.26 -82.16 6.21
CA THR A 165 -19.61 -81.74 4.96
C THR A 165 -20.65 -81.30 3.94
N ASN A 166 -20.18 -80.61 2.89
CA ASN A 166 -21.01 -80.12 1.79
C ASN A 166 -22.02 -79.05 2.21
N LEU A 167 -21.63 -78.18 3.16
CA LEU A 167 -22.39 -76.97 3.53
C LEU A 167 -22.14 -75.89 2.46
N GLN A 168 -22.93 -75.92 1.38
CA GLN A 168 -22.85 -74.97 0.28
C GLN A 168 -23.56 -73.65 0.62
N LEU A 169 -23.08 -72.96 1.66
CA LEU A 169 -23.73 -71.76 2.23
C LEU A 169 -23.87 -70.62 1.22
N LEU A 170 -22.88 -70.42 0.35
CA LEU A 170 -22.96 -69.40 -0.69
C LEU A 170 -24.10 -69.67 -1.70
N LYS A 171 -24.35 -70.94 -2.05
CA LYS A 171 -25.47 -71.30 -2.92
C LYS A 171 -26.81 -71.21 -2.20
N ILE A 172 -26.85 -71.52 -0.90
CA ILE A 172 -28.04 -71.32 -0.07
C ILE A 172 -28.36 -69.83 0.02
N GLN A 173 -27.34 -68.97 0.17
CA GLN A 173 -27.49 -67.51 0.16
C GLN A 173 -28.08 -67.03 -1.16
N GLN A 174 -27.47 -67.42 -2.27
CA GLN A 174 -27.97 -67.08 -3.61
C GLN A 174 -29.40 -67.58 -3.83
N ALA A 175 -29.73 -68.77 -3.35
CA ALA A 175 -31.10 -69.29 -3.43
C ALA A 175 -32.10 -68.47 -2.60
N ILE A 176 -31.71 -68.00 -1.40
CA ILE A 176 -32.56 -67.16 -0.55
C ILE A 176 -32.71 -65.75 -1.15
N GLU A 177 -31.61 -65.14 -1.60
CA GLU A 177 -31.59 -63.84 -2.29
C GLU A 177 -32.43 -63.90 -3.58
N ASN A 178 -32.42 -65.03 -4.30
CA ASN A 178 -33.24 -65.28 -5.49
C ASN A 178 -34.66 -65.81 -5.18
N VAL A 179 -35.05 -65.94 -3.90
CA VAL A 179 -36.36 -66.49 -3.45
C VAL A 179 -36.65 -67.90 -3.99
N ASP A 180 -35.63 -68.66 -4.40
CA ASP A 180 -35.74 -70.03 -4.88
C ASP A 180 -35.64 -71.03 -3.72
N PHE A 181 -36.73 -71.12 -2.95
CA PHE A 181 -36.84 -72.07 -1.85
C PHE A 181 -36.73 -73.54 -2.29
N SER A 182 -36.91 -73.84 -3.59
CA SER A 182 -36.81 -75.20 -4.11
C SER A 182 -35.36 -75.67 -4.21
N THR A 183 -34.46 -74.80 -4.69
CA THR A 183 -33.01 -75.07 -4.66
C THR A 183 -32.47 -75.00 -3.24
N ALA A 184 -32.93 -74.05 -2.41
CA ALA A 184 -32.56 -74.03 -0.99
C ALA A 184 -32.89 -75.36 -0.29
N LYS A 185 -34.09 -75.92 -0.47
CA LYS A 185 -34.44 -77.26 0.06
C LYS A 185 -33.62 -78.39 -0.54
N LYS A 186 -33.31 -78.35 -1.84
CA LYS A 186 -32.43 -79.37 -2.47
C LYS A 186 -31.02 -79.32 -1.87
N LEU A 187 -30.46 -78.12 -1.69
CA LEU A 187 -29.14 -77.90 -1.12
C LEU A 187 -29.10 -78.32 0.35
N GLN A 188 -30.15 -78.03 1.12
CA GLN A 188 -30.32 -78.57 2.48
C GLN A 188 -30.28 -80.10 2.51
N GLY A 189 -30.92 -80.77 1.54
CA GLY A 189 -30.90 -82.23 1.43
C GLY A 189 -29.53 -82.84 1.05
N GLN A 190 -28.57 -82.03 0.63
CA GLN A 190 -27.22 -82.49 0.25
C GLN A 190 -26.20 -82.44 1.41
N ILE A 191 -26.57 -81.88 2.56
CA ILE A 191 -25.73 -81.83 3.75
C ILE A 191 -25.50 -83.27 4.24
N LYS A 192 -24.23 -83.68 4.34
CA LYS A 192 -23.85 -85.03 4.78
C LYS A 192 -23.23 -84.94 6.16
N SER A 193 -23.84 -85.63 7.12
CA SER A 193 -23.32 -85.78 8.48
C SER A 193 -22.78 -87.19 8.71
N SER A 194 -21.61 -87.29 9.33
CA SER A 194 -21.05 -88.54 9.82
C SER A 194 -20.61 -88.37 11.27
N PHE A 195 -21.06 -89.26 12.15
CA PHE A 195 -20.64 -89.29 13.56
C PHE A 195 -19.44 -90.22 13.73
N ILE A 196 -18.40 -89.75 14.41
CA ILE A 196 -17.20 -90.51 14.73
C ILE A 196 -17.10 -90.58 16.25
N SER A 197 -17.31 -91.79 16.79
CA SER A 197 -17.19 -92.04 18.23
C SER A 197 -15.72 -92.07 18.65
N THR A 198 -15.41 -91.39 19.75
CA THR A 198 -14.06 -91.27 20.32
C THR A 198 -13.96 -91.92 21.70
N GLU A 199 -15.04 -92.57 22.18
CA GLU A 199 -15.14 -93.16 23.53
C GLU A 199 -14.02 -94.18 23.82
N ASN A 200 -13.48 -94.83 22.80
CA ASN A 200 -12.37 -95.79 22.92
C ASN A 200 -11.04 -95.14 23.34
N TYR A 201 -10.89 -93.83 23.12
CA TYR A 201 -9.66 -93.08 23.41
C TYR A 201 -9.87 -92.12 24.58
N HIS A 202 -10.94 -91.33 24.51
CA HIS A 202 -11.32 -90.37 25.54
C HIS A 202 -12.44 -90.97 26.40
N THR A 203 -12.09 -91.96 27.22
CA THR A 203 -13.04 -92.75 28.04
C THR A 203 -13.83 -91.92 29.05
N LEU A 204 -13.31 -90.76 29.46
CA LEU A 204 -14.00 -89.81 30.34
C LEU A 204 -14.57 -88.60 29.58
N GLY A 205 -14.56 -88.66 28.24
CA GLY A 205 -15.20 -87.71 27.34
C GLY A 205 -14.25 -86.70 26.71
N CYS A 206 -14.70 -86.16 25.57
CA CYS A 206 -14.00 -85.09 24.87
C CYS A 206 -14.31 -83.73 25.49
N LEU A 207 -13.32 -82.83 25.47
CA LEU A 207 -13.39 -81.51 26.06
C LEU A 207 -13.17 -80.39 25.04
N SER A 208 -12.22 -80.58 24.11
CA SER A 208 -11.84 -79.54 23.14
C SER A 208 -11.49 -80.14 21.79
N LEU A 209 -11.54 -79.30 20.76
CA LEU A 209 -11.22 -79.67 19.38
C LEU A 209 -10.56 -78.46 18.72
N VAL A 210 -9.49 -78.69 17.95
CA VAL A 210 -8.91 -77.70 17.05
C VAL A 210 -8.62 -78.36 15.72
N ALA A 211 -8.86 -77.65 14.63
CA ALA A 211 -8.44 -78.05 13.29
C ALA A 211 -7.30 -77.10 12.85
N GLY A 212 -6.27 -77.65 12.20
CA GLY A 212 -5.18 -76.86 11.64
C GLY A 212 -5.03 -77.15 10.15
N ASP A 213 -4.60 -76.15 9.36
CA ASP A 213 -4.24 -76.32 7.96
C ASP A 213 -2.72 -76.40 7.84
N LEU A 214 -2.16 -77.61 7.84
CA LEU A 214 -0.71 -77.84 7.80
C LEU A 214 -0.32 -78.40 6.43
N ALA A 215 0.12 -77.50 5.54
CA ALA A 215 0.77 -77.84 4.28
C ALA A 215 0.06 -78.97 3.50
N SER A 216 -1.26 -78.81 3.27
CA SER A 216 -2.19 -79.70 2.55
C SER A 216 -2.86 -80.84 3.34
N GLU A 217 -2.53 -81.07 4.61
CA GLU A 217 -3.28 -81.95 5.50
C GLU A 217 -4.07 -81.11 6.53
N VAL A 218 -5.33 -81.47 6.78
CA VAL A 218 -6.17 -80.86 7.82
C VAL A 218 -6.27 -81.80 9.02
N PRO A 219 -5.26 -81.84 9.92
CA PRO A 219 -5.38 -82.60 11.15
C PRO A 219 -6.38 -81.97 12.12
N VAL A 220 -7.25 -82.81 12.66
CA VAL A 220 -8.18 -82.48 13.73
C VAL A 220 -7.63 -83.07 15.03
N ILE A 221 -7.30 -82.20 15.98
CA ILE A 221 -6.81 -82.61 17.29
C ILE A 221 -7.95 -82.51 18.28
N ILE A 222 -8.24 -83.63 18.93
CA ILE A 222 -9.25 -83.71 19.96
C ILE A 222 -8.57 -83.89 21.31
N GLY A 223 -8.97 -83.03 22.23
CA GLY A 223 -8.54 -82.97 23.61
C GLY A 223 -9.65 -83.55 24.45
N GLY A 224 -9.31 -84.51 25.28
CA GLY A 224 -10.27 -85.17 26.14
C GLY A 224 -9.64 -85.56 27.46
N THR A 225 -10.36 -86.42 28.17
CA THR A 225 -9.94 -87.01 29.44
C THR A 225 -10.17 -88.51 29.39
N GLY A 226 -9.47 -89.26 30.24
CA GLY A 226 -9.56 -90.72 30.30
C GLY A 226 -8.23 -91.37 29.94
N ASN A 227 -8.24 -92.35 29.05
CA ASN A 227 -7.03 -93.10 28.69
C ASN A 227 -6.07 -92.27 27.84
N CYS A 228 -6.58 -91.51 26.89
CA CYS A 228 -5.80 -90.60 26.06
C CYS A 228 -6.27 -89.17 26.29
N ALA A 229 -5.33 -88.25 26.45
CA ALA A 229 -5.65 -86.84 26.57
C ALA A 229 -5.71 -86.15 25.21
N PHE A 230 -4.85 -86.55 24.27
CA PHE A 230 -4.88 -86.07 22.89
C PHE A 230 -5.12 -87.21 21.92
N SER A 231 -5.90 -86.93 20.88
CA SER A 231 -5.99 -87.77 19.69
C SER A 231 -5.93 -86.90 18.43
N LYS A 232 -5.01 -87.23 17.53
CA LYS A 232 -4.85 -86.56 16.22
C LYS A 232 -5.58 -87.39 15.16
N TRP A 233 -6.56 -86.78 14.52
CA TRP A 233 -7.43 -87.37 13.51
C TRP A 233 -7.16 -86.73 12.17
N GLU A 234 -7.15 -87.54 11.13
CA GLU A 234 -6.97 -87.06 9.77
C GLU A 234 -7.95 -87.74 8.82
N PRO A 235 -8.39 -87.05 7.75
CA PRO A 235 -9.28 -87.63 6.76
C PRO A 235 -8.61 -88.80 6.03
N ASP A 236 -9.20 -89.98 6.12
CA ASP A 236 -8.71 -91.16 5.41
C ASP A 236 -9.15 -91.07 3.94
N SER A 237 -8.21 -90.97 3.00
CA SER A 237 -8.55 -90.93 1.57
C SER A 237 -9.28 -92.19 1.09
N SER A 238 -9.14 -93.32 1.80
CA SER A 238 -9.71 -94.61 1.42
C SER A 238 -11.10 -94.89 2.02
N LYS A 239 -11.39 -94.33 3.19
CA LYS A 239 -12.68 -94.45 3.90
C LYS A 239 -13.26 -93.07 4.02
N LYS A 240 -14.48 -92.83 3.56
CA LYS A 240 -15.20 -91.56 3.77
C LYS A 240 -15.46 -91.29 5.28
N GLY A 241 -14.42 -90.94 6.03
CA GLY A 241 -14.36 -90.80 7.49
C GLY A 241 -12.95 -90.41 7.94
N MET A 242 -12.76 -90.17 9.24
CA MET A 242 -11.43 -89.85 9.81
C MET A 242 -10.80 -91.05 10.50
N THR A 243 -9.47 -91.14 10.42
CA THR A 243 -8.64 -92.11 11.13
C THR A 243 -7.72 -91.43 12.12
N VAL A 244 -7.48 -92.08 13.26
CA VAL A 244 -6.52 -91.62 14.26
C VAL A 244 -5.10 -91.89 13.76
N LYS A 245 -4.27 -90.84 13.64
CA LYS A 245 -2.84 -90.97 13.34
C LYS A 245 -1.96 -91.05 14.59
N ASN A 246 -2.29 -90.30 15.65
CA ASN A 246 -1.43 -90.19 16.82
C ASN A 246 -2.23 -90.00 18.13
N LEU A 247 -1.71 -90.50 19.26
CA LEU A 247 -2.38 -90.51 20.56
C LEU A 247 -1.38 -90.14 21.66
N ILE A 248 -1.81 -89.36 22.65
CA ILE A 248 -1.02 -89.05 23.85
C ILE A 248 -1.77 -89.60 25.06
N ASP A 249 -1.07 -90.41 25.85
CA ASP A 249 -1.58 -91.01 27.08
C ASP A 249 -1.83 -89.95 28.16
N ALA A 250 -2.84 -90.17 29.00
CA ALA A 250 -3.17 -89.30 30.11
C ALA A 250 -2.12 -89.25 31.22
N GLU A 251 -1.11 -90.14 31.19
CA GLU A 251 0.07 -90.06 32.07
C GLU A 251 0.89 -88.78 31.83
N ILE A 252 0.92 -88.26 30.61
CA ILE A 252 1.72 -87.07 30.26
C ILE A 252 0.95 -85.79 30.59
N ILE A 253 -0.35 -85.78 30.35
CA ILE A 253 -1.26 -84.67 30.67
C ILE A 253 -2.60 -85.28 31.07
N LYS A 254 -3.19 -84.90 32.21
CA LYS A 254 -4.42 -85.56 32.70
C LYS A 254 -5.63 -85.38 31.79
N GLY A 255 -5.63 -84.30 31.02
CA GLY A 255 -6.63 -83.98 30.03
C GLY A 255 -6.44 -82.56 29.51
N ALA A 256 -6.98 -82.28 28.32
CA ALA A 256 -6.83 -80.99 27.66
C ALA A 256 -8.18 -80.29 27.49
N LYS A 257 -8.35 -79.12 28.14
CA LYS A 257 -9.63 -78.39 28.14
C LYS A 257 -9.74 -77.30 27.07
N LYS A 258 -8.63 -76.71 26.62
CA LYS A 258 -8.63 -75.66 25.57
C LYS A 258 -7.36 -75.77 24.72
N PHE A 259 -7.52 -75.55 23.42
CA PHE A 259 -6.44 -75.50 22.44
C PHE A 259 -6.41 -74.16 21.71
N GLN A 260 -5.21 -73.72 21.34
CA GLN A 260 -5.01 -72.67 20.34
C GLN A 260 -3.77 -73.03 19.50
N LEU A 261 -3.95 -73.09 18.18
CA LEU A 261 -2.91 -73.48 17.23
C LEU A 261 -2.38 -72.22 16.52
N ILE A 262 -1.06 -72.05 16.50
CA ILE A 262 -0.36 -71.02 15.71
C ILE A 262 0.74 -71.71 14.93
N ASP A 263 0.63 -71.73 13.60
CA ASP A 263 1.56 -72.43 12.71
C ASP A 263 1.74 -73.90 13.14
N ASN A 264 2.94 -74.28 13.57
CA ASN A 264 3.27 -75.62 14.07
C ASN A 264 3.22 -75.77 15.61
N LEU A 265 2.81 -74.73 16.34
CA LEU A 265 2.81 -74.69 17.80
C LEU A 265 1.39 -74.76 18.37
N LEU A 266 1.13 -75.76 19.21
CA LEU A 266 -0.15 -76.00 19.89
C LEU A 266 -0.06 -75.57 21.35
N PHE A 267 -0.78 -74.51 21.72
CA PHE A 267 -0.99 -74.12 23.11
C PHE A 267 -2.12 -74.93 23.71
N VAL A 268 -1.85 -75.56 24.84
CA VAL A 268 -2.73 -76.50 25.52
C VAL A 268 -2.91 -76.09 26.95
N LEU A 269 -4.16 -75.83 27.31
CA LEU A 269 -4.53 -75.64 28.70
C LEU A 269 -5.13 -76.94 29.23
N ASP A 270 -4.52 -77.49 30.28
CA ASP A 270 -4.92 -78.77 30.84
C ASP A 270 -6.07 -78.66 31.86
N THR A 271 -6.58 -79.80 32.32
CA THR A 271 -7.65 -79.85 33.34
C THR A 271 -7.20 -79.39 34.73
N ASP A 272 -5.90 -79.32 35.00
CA ASP A 272 -5.32 -78.80 36.24
C ASP A 272 -5.06 -77.28 36.18
N ASN A 273 -5.55 -76.60 35.12
CA ASN A 273 -5.38 -75.16 34.85
C ASN A 273 -3.92 -74.74 34.58
N VAL A 274 -3.11 -75.65 34.05
CA VAL A 274 -1.72 -75.39 33.64
C VAL A 274 -1.66 -75.22 32.13
N LEU A 275 -1.08 -74.10 31.68
CA LEU A 275 -0.82 -73.85 30.27
C LEU A 275 0.48 -74.54 29.84
N SER A 276 0.48 -75.14 28.67
CA SER A 276 1.61 -75.82 28.05
C SER A 276 1.66 -75.52 26.55
N LEU A 277 2.85 -75.62 25.97
CA LEU A 277 3.14 -75.41 24.56
C LEU A 277 3.67 -76.73 23.99
N TRP A 278 3.17 -77.13 22.83
CA TRP A 278 3.47 -78.41 22.18
C TRP A 278 3.82 -78.19 20.71
N ASP A 279 4.69 -79.02 20.15
CA ASP A 279 4.89 -79.10 18.70
C ASP A 279 3.81 -80.01 18.10
N ILE A 280 3.08 -79.54 17.11
CA ILE A 280 1.95 -80.29 16.53
C ILE A 280 2.40 -81.50 15.71
N TYR A 281 3.57 -81.44 15.07
CA TYR A 281 4.04 -82.52 14.20
C TYR A 281 4.43 -83.75 15.00
N THR A 282 5.20 -83.55 16.07
CA THR A 282 5.68 -84.62 16.93
C THR A 282 4.79 -84.88 18.15
N LEU A 283 3.87 -83.96 18.47
CA LEU A 283 3.10 -83.94 19.71
C LEU A 283 4.00 -84.02 20.96
N THR A 284 5.17 -83.36 20.94
CA THR A 284 6.04 -83.24 22.10
C THR A 284 5.81 -81.92 22.86
N PRO A 285 5.78 -81.94 24.20
CA PRO A 285 5.68 -80.72 24.99
C PRO A 285 6.98 -79.92 24.88
N VAL A 286 6.86 -78.68 24.43
CA VAL A 286 7.95 -77.70 24.27
C VAL A 286 8.16 -76.93 25.57
N TRP A 287 7.07 -76.52 26.25
CA TRP A 287 7.16 -75.69 27.46
C TRP A 287 5.91 -75.82 28.34
N ASN A 288 6.04 -75.76 29.68
CA ASN A 288 4.90 -75.77 30.62
C ASN A 288 5.01 -74.61 31.63
N TRP A 289 3.88 -74.00 32.01
CA TRP A 289 3.79 -72.90 32.99
C TRP A 289 2.94 -73.28 34.23
N PRO A 290 3.46 -74.13 35.14
CA PRO A 290 2.68 -74.67 36.26
C PRO A 290 2.37 -73.67 37.38
N SER A 291 3.12 -72.56 37.48
CA SER A 291 2.91 -71.52 38.50
C SER A 291 1.72 -70.61 38.21
N LEU A 292 1.21 -70.63 36.98
CA LEU A 292 0.10 -69.80 36.52
C LEU A 292 -1.16 -70.65 36.48
N HIS A 293 -2.07 -70.46 37.44
CA HIS A 293 -3.40 -71.07 37.40
C HIS A 293 -4.30 -70.32 36.41
N VAL A 294 -4.23 -70.75 35.15
CA VAL A 294 -4.94 -70.14 34.02
C VAL A 294 -6.31 -70.80 33.85
N GLU A 295 -7.37 -70.02 34.00
CA GLU A 295 -8.73 -70.50 33.72
C GLU A 295 -9.02 -70.44 32.23
N GLU A 296 -8.65 -69.32 31.61
CA GLU A 296 -8.85 -69.04 30.19
C GLU A 296 -7.66 -68.26 29.63
N PHE A 297 -7.32 -68.50 28.36
CA PHE A 297 -6.28 -67.75 27.66
C PHE A 297 -6.67 -67.40 26.22
N LEU A 298 -5.97 -66.40 25.68
CA LEU A 298 -5.96 -65.99 24.29
C LEU A 298 -4.55 -65.48 23.91
N LEU A 299 -4.15 -65.68 22.66
CA LEU A 299 -2.92 -65.15 22.08
C LEU A 299 -3.25 -64.02 21.09
N THR A 300 -2.53 -62.90 21.17
CA THR A 300 -2.62 -61.78 20.23
C THR A 300 -1.27 -61.39 19.66
N THR A 301 -1.27 -60.82 18.46
CA THR A 301 -0.07 -60.30 17.77
C THR A 301 -0.43 -59.06 16.93
N GLU A 302 0.53 -58.14 16.82
CA GLU A 302 0.47 -56.94 15.95
C GLU A 302 0.62 -57.27 14.46
N ALA A 303 0.78 -58.55 14.11
CA ALA A 303 1.01 -58.98 12.74
C ALA A 303 -0.32 -59.18 11.96
N ASP A 304 -0.40 -58.62 10.75
CA ASP A 304 -1.60 -58.61 9.88
C ASP A 304 -2.19 -60.01 9.56
N SER A 305 -1.42 -61.08 9.76
CA SER A 305 -1.90 -62.46 9.56
C SER A 305 -1.25 -63.44 10.53
N PRO A 306 -1.99 -64.44 11.05
CA PRO A 306 -1.40 -65.49 11.89
C PRO A 306 -0.28 -66.27 11.16
N SER A 307 -0.34 -66.36 9.83
CA SER A 307 0.70 -66.99 8.99
C SER A 307 2.02 -66.21 8.93
N SER A 308 2.03 -64.93 9.32
CA SER A 308 3.26 -64.11 9.31
C SER A 308 4.11 -64.25 10.58
N VAL A 309 3.59 -64.97 11.58
CA VAL A 309 4.29 -65.28 12.83
C VAL A 309 5.32 -66.40 12.57
N THR A 310 6.49 -66.02 12.05
CA THR A 310 7.67 -66.89 12.02
C THR A 310 8.24 -67.07 13.44
N TRP A 311 9.19 -67.97 13.64
CA TRP A 311 9.90 -68.11 14.93
C TRP A 311 10.51 -66.79 15.46
N GLN A 312 10.88 -65.86 14.56
CA GLN A 312 11.29 -64.50 14.96
C GLN A 312 10.10 -63.62 15.39
N GLY A 313 8.90 -63.86 14.88
CA GLY A 313 7.66 -63.16 15.25
C GLY A 313 7.09 -63.58 16.61
N ILE A 314 7.55 -64.68 17.22
CA ILE A 314 7.13 -65.09 18.58
C ILE A 314 7.44 -63.99 19.61
N THR A 315 8.45 -63.15 19.37
CA THR A 315 8.79 -62.02 20.27
C THR A 315 7.72 -60.94 20.33
N ASN A 316 6.76 -60.94 19.40
CA ASN A 316 5.66 -59.98 19.34
C ASN A 316 4.31 -60.60 19.77
N LEU A 317 4.30 -61.85 20.24
CA LEU A 317 3.09 -62.47 20.79
C LEU A 317 2.83 -61.96 22.21
N LYS A 318 1.59 -61.57 22.49
CA LYS A 318 1.10 -61.24 23.84
C LYS A 318 0.18 -62.38 24.30
N LEU A 319 0.40 -62.93 25.50
CA LEU A 319 -0.48 -63.91 26.13
C LEU A 319 -1.42 -63.20 27.09
N ILE A 320 -2.72 -63.31 26.82
CA ILE A 320 -3.77 -62.76 27.68
C ILE A 320 -4.34 -63.92 28.47
N ALA A 321 -4.17 -63.91 29.79
CA ALA A 321 -4.60 -64.97 30.67
C ALA A 321 -5.58 -64.44 31.73
N LEU A 322 -6.69 -65.14 31.89
CA LEU A 322 -7.59 -64.99 33.02
C LEU A 322 -7.14 -65.97 34.10
N THR A 323 -6.65 -65.46 35.23
CA THR A 323 -6.09 -66.26 36.31
C THR A 323 -6.98 -66.22 37.55
N ALA A 324 -7.06 -67.34 38.26
CA ALA A 324 -7.79 -67.41 39.53
C ALA A 324 -6.98 -66.71 40.64
N SER A 325 -7.56 -65.70 41.30
CA SER A 325 -6.90 -65.09 42.45
C SER A 325 -7.01 -66.01 43.68
N ALA A 326 -6.11 -65.84 44.66
CA ALA A 326 -6.17 -66.59 45.93
C ALA A 326 -7.52 -66.40 46.66
N ASN A 327 -8.18 -65.25 46.45
CA ASN A 327 -9.56 -65.04 46.86
C ASN A 327 -10.48 -65.53 45.74
N LYS A 328 -11.03 -66.74 45.86
CA LYS A 328 -11.97 -67.37 44.88
C LYS A 328 -13.17 -66.51 44.42
N LYS A 329 -13.36 -65.32 44.99
CA LYS A 329 -14.38 -64.33 44.61
C LYS A 329 -14.02 -63.49 43.37
N MET A 330 -12.74 -63.33 43.01
CA MET A 330 -12.29 -62.46 41.91
C MET A 330 -11.25 -63.16 41.04
N LYS A 331 -11.20 -62.80 39.76
CA LYS A 331 -10.19 -63.25 38.80
C LYS A 331 -9.30 -62.07 38.40
N ASN A 332 -8.13 -62.37 37.84
CA ASN A 332 -7.23 -61.36 37.31
C ASN A 332 -7.04 -61.57 35.82
N LEU A 333 -7.33 -60.55 35.02
CA LEU A 333 -6.87 -60.46 33.64
C LEU A 333 -5.42 -60.00 33.65
N MET A 334 -4.54 -60.77 33.04
CA MET A 334 -3.10 -60.50 32.98
C MET A 334 -2.62 -60.61 31.54
N VAL A 335 -1.86 -59.61 31.09
CA VAL A 335 -1.23 -59.58 29.77
C VAL A 335 0.26 -59.82 29.95
N TYR A 336 0.77 -60.87 29.33
CA TYR A 336 2.18 -61.26 29.34
C TYR A 336 2.80 -61.01 27.98
N SER A 337 4.06 -60.55 27.94
CA SER A 337 4.89 -60.61 26.73
C SER A 337 5.44 -62.03 26.53
N LEU A 338 5.39 -62.58 25.32
CA LEU A 338 6.09 -63.81 24.97
C LEU A 338 7.38 -63.50 24.19
N PRO A 339 8.44 -64.32 24.34
CA PRO A 339 8.54 -65.47 25.23
C PRO A 339 8.91 -65.13 26.69
N THR A 340 9.16 -63.86 27.03
CA THR A 340 9.75 -63.44 28.32
C THR A 340 8.85 -63.68 29.54
N MET A 341 7.53 -63.78 29.34
CA MET A 341 6.51 -63.88 30.39
C MET A 341 6.54 -62.72 31.40
N GLU A 342 6.83 -61.51 30.96
CA GLU A 342 6.73 -60.31 31.80
C GLU A 342 5.30 -59.76 31.78
N ILE A 343 4.77 -59.40 32.95
CA ILE A 343 3.43 -58.82 33.07
C ILE A 343 3.47 -57.37 32.54
N LEU A 344 2.83 -57.15 31.39
CA LEU A 344 2.65 -55.83 30.79
C LEU A 344 1.48 -55.07 31.43
N TYR A 345 0.41 -55.79 31.80
CA TYR A 345 -0.81 -55.21 32.36
C TYR A 345 -1.57 -56.22 33.23
N SER A 346 -2.20 -55.75 34.31
CA SER A 346 -3.07 -56.57 35.15
C SER A 346 -4.31 -55.82 35.66
N LEU A 347 -5.47 -56.47 35.60
CA LEU A 347 -6.77 -55.94 36.01
C LEU A 347 -7.56 -56.98 36.83
N GLU A 348 -8.00 -56.62 38.04
CA GLU A 348 -8.96 -57.40 38.83
C GLU A 348 -10.38 -57.33 38.22
N VAL A 349 -10.98 -58.49 37.95
CA VAL A 349 -12.29 -58.65 37.29
C VAL A 349 -13.20 -59.59 38.09
N SER A 350 -14.52 -59.52 37.88
CA SER A 350 -15.48 -60.35 38.62
C SER A 350 -15.26 -61.86 38.41
N SER A 351 -15.81 -62.68 39.33
CA SER A 351 -15.85 -64.14 39.19
C SER A 351 -16.58 -64.60 37.92
N VAL A 352 -17.54 -63.81 37.43
CA VAL A 352 -18.27 -64.07 36.18
C VAL A 352 -17.66 -63.23 35.06
N SER A 353 -16.47 -63.61 34.63
CA SER A 353 -15.75 -62.97 33.52
C SER A 353 -15.21 -64.02 32.55
N SER A 354 -15.22 -63.68 31.26
CA SER A 354 -14.71 -64.51 30.17
C SER A 354 -13.98 -63.64 29.15
N LEU A 355 -12.87 -64.16 28.64
CA LEU A 355 -12.15 -63.57 27.52
C LEU A 355 -12.94 -63.81 26.25
N VAL A 356 -13.12 -62.76 25.45
CA VAL A 356 -13.78 -62.89 24.15
C VAL A 356 -12.81 -63.59 23.20
N GLN A 357 -13.25 -64.68 22.56
CA GLN A 357 -12.44 -65.36 21.54
C GLN A 357 -12.30 -64.45 20.32
N THR A 358 -11.10 -63.91 20.08
CA THR A 358 -10.76 -63.12 18.89
C THR A 358 -9.77 -63.87 18.00
N GLY A 359 -9.62 -63.42 16.75
CA GLY A 359 -8.51 -63.84 15.89
C GLY A 359 -7.16 -63.40 16.47
N ILE A 360 -6.08 -64.14 16.18
CA ILE A 360 -4.75 -63.86 16.74
C ILE A 360 -4.21 -62.49 16.29
N SER A 361 -4.60 -62.01 15.10
CA SER A 361 -4.13 -60.75 14.49
C SER A 361 -4.84 -59.48 15.00
N THR A 362 -5.51 -59.52 16.17
CA THR A 362 -6.20 -58.35 16.74
C THR A 362 -5.44 -57.80 17.94
N ASP A 363 -5.09 -56.51 17.90
CA ASP A 363 -4.45 -55.81 19.02
C ASP A 363 -5.42 -55.39 20.14
N THR A 364 -6.72 -55.48 19.88
CA THR A 364 -7.77 -55.11 20.83
C THR A 364 -8.17 -56.29 21.72
N ILE A 365 -8.12 -56.08 23.04
CA ILE A 365 -8.48 -57.11 24.02
C ILE A 365 -9.92 -56.87 24.47
N TYR A 366 -10.83 -57.79 24.17
CA TYR A 366 -12.20 -57.70 24.63
C TYR A 366 -12.45 -58.61 25.85
N LEU A 367 -13.15 -58.07 26.84
CA LEU A 367 -13.53 -58.76 28.07
C LEU A 367 -15.04 -58.64 28.29
N LEU A 368 -15.72 -59.77 28.47
CA LEU A 368 -17.12 -59.78 28.90
C LEU A 368 -17.19 -60.04 30.41
N GLU A 369 -17.78 -59.11 31.15
CA GLU A 369 -17.85 -59.15 32.62
C GLU A 369 -19.29 -59.05 33.12
N GLY A 370 -19.66 -59.93 34.04
CA GLY A 370 -20.87 -59.81 34.84
C GLY A 370 -20.67 -58.92 36.06
N VAL A 371 -21.52 -57.89 36.17
CA VAL A 371 -21.55 -56.90 37.24
C VAL A 371 -22.92 -56.90 37.95
N CYS A 372 -22.92 -56.59 39.24
CA CYS A 372 -24.13 -56.38 40.01
C CYS A 372 -24.51 -54.89 39.99
N LYS A 373 -25.77 -54.54 39.68
CA LYS A 373 -26.32 -53.20 39.98
C LYS A 373 -26.23 -53.00 41.50
N ASN A 374 -25.79 -51.81 41.94
CA ASN A 374 -25.63 -51.45 43.37
C ASN A 374 -26.96 -51.38 44.14
N ASP A 375 -27.67 -52.49 44.23
CA ASP A 375 -28.84 -52.66 45.07
C ASP A 375 -28.38 -53.41 46.34
N PRO A 376 -28.27 -52.74 47.50
CA PRO A 376 -27.76 -53.35 48.73
C PRO A 376 -28.59 -54.52 49.26
N LYS A 377 -29.70 -54.87 48.59
CA LYS A 377 -30.58 -56.00 48.90
C LYS A 377 -30.21 -57.30 48.18
N LEU A 378 -29.34 -57.26 47.17
CA LEU A 378 -28.92 -58.43 46.41
C LEU A 378 -27.57 -58.93 46.95
N SER A 379 -27.44 -60.25 47.16
CA SER A 379 -26.16 -60.87 47.52
C SER A 379 -25.10 -60.53 46.48
N GLU A 380 -23.86 -60.22 46.90
CA GLU A 380 -22.73 -59.82 46.02
C GLU A 380 -22.54 -60.73 44.80
N ASP A 381 -23.01 -61.98 44.84
CA ASP A 381 -22.85 -62.95 43.77
C ASP A 381 -23.90 -62.86 42.64
N SER A 382 -24.97 -62.06 42.76
CA SER A 382 -25.99 -62.00 41.69
C SER A 382 -25.62 -61.04 40.56
N VAL A 383 -25.39 -61.55 39.35
CA VAL A 383 -25.12 -60.73 38.17
C VAL A 383 -26.43 -60.25 37.56
N SER A 384 -26.58 -58.94 37.42
CA SER A 384 -27.77 -58.30 36.80
C SER A 384 -27.45 -57.56 35.50
N VAL A 385 -26.17 -57.28 35.25
CA VAL A 385 -25.69 -56.56 34.07
C VAL A 385 -24.45 -57.23 33.53
N LEU A 386 -24.39 -57.47 32.23
CA LEU A 386 -23.16 -57.84 31.52
C LEU A 386 -22.60 -56.60 30.85
N VAL A 387 -21.29 -56.39 30.95
CA VAL A 387 -20.59 -55.29 30.28
C VAL A 387 -19.50 -55.85 29.38
N LEU A 388 -19.44 -55.33 28.16
CA LEU A 388 -18.34 -55.57 27.23
C LEU A 388 -17.32 -54.45 27.38
N ARG A 389 -16.12 -54.80 27.83
CA ARG A 389 -14.98 -53.89 27.92
C ARG A 389 -13.99 -54.15 26.79
N CYS A 390 -13.38 -53.09 26.28
CA CYS A 390 -12.32 -53.12 25.29
C CYS A 390 -11.06 -52.50 25.89
N LEU A 391 -9.93 -53.21 25.85
CA LEU A 391 -8.63 -52.67 26.23
C LEU A 391 -7.81 -52.41 24.96
N THR A 392 -7.37 -51.17 24.80
CA THR A 392 -6.55 -50.69 23.67
C THR A 392 -5.24 -50.11 24.17
N GLU A 393 -4.16 -50.27 23.40
CA GLU A 393 -2.89 -49.61 23.71
C GLU A 393 -2.98 -48.12 23.30
N ALA A 394 -2.90 -47.20 24.25
CA ALA A 394 -3.08 -45.76 24.03
C ALA A 394 -1.74 -45.04 23.84
N LEU A 395 -1.60 -44.34 22.72
CA LEU A 395 -0.46 -43.46 22.45
C LEU A 395 -0.32 -42.37 23.54
N PRO A 396 0.89 -42.07 24.04
CA PRO A 396 1.12 -41.05 25.07
C PRO A 396 0.50 -39.68 24.73
N GLU A 397 0.49 -39.27 23.46
CA GLU A 397 -0.11 -38.01 22.99
C GLU A 397 -1.60 -37.90 23.34
N ASN A 398 -2.35 -39.01 23.27
CA ASN A 398 -3.79 -39.03 23.56
C ASN A 398 -4.08 -38.89 25.06
N ARG A 399 -3.16 -39.34 25.92
CA ARG A 399 -3.27 -39.11 27.35
C ARG A 399 -2.87 -37.67 27.71
N LEU A 400 -1.83 -37.12 27.07
CA LEU A 400 -1.47 -35.72 27.22
C LEU A 400 -2.65 -34.80 26.82
N SER A 401 -3.27 -35.04 25.67
CA SER A 401 -4.44 -34.26 25.22
C SER A 401 -5.61 -34.32 26.19
N ARG A 402 -5.91 -35.49 26.79
CA ARG A 402 -6.92 -35.62 27.85
C ARG A 402 -6.53 -34.92 29.14
N LEU A 403 -5.27 -34.96 29.57
CA LEU A 403 -4.80 -34.24 30.76
C LEU A 403 -4.93 -32.72 30.56
N LEU A 404 -4.63 -32.24 29.36
CA LEU A 404 -4.83 -30.84 28.94
C LEU A 404 -6.32 -30.48 28.92
N HIS A 405 -7.19 -31.33 28.37
CA HIS A 405 -8.64 -31.12 28.35
C HIS A 405 -9.28 -31.18 29.75
N LYS A 406 -8.69 -31.90 30.70
CA LYS A 406 -9.09 -31.90 32.12
C LYS A 406 -8.43 -30.78 32.94
N HIS A 407 -7.66 -29.90 32.30
CA HIS A 407 -6.90 -28.81 32.92
C HIS A 407 -5.95 -29.25 34.06
N ARG A 408 -5.46 -30.49 34.02
CA ARG A 408 -4.51 -31.01 35.02
C ARG A 408 -3.06 -30.72 34.61
N PHE A 409 -2.70 -29.43 34.58
CA PHE A 409 -1.44 -28.99 33.96
C PHE A 409 -0.17 -29.53 34.64
N ALA A 410 -0.14 -29.70 35.97
CA ALA A 410 1.03 -30.26 36.66
C ALA A 410 1.25 -31.77 36.34
N GLU A 411 0.15 -32.53 36.24
CA GLU A 411 0.19 -33.92 35.79
C GLU A 411 0.56 -33.98 34.29
N ALA A 412 0.06 -33.06 33.46
CA ALA A 412 0.38 -32.97 32.04
C ALA A 412 1.86 -32.63 31.79
N GLU A 413 2.43 -31.68 32.54
CA GLU A 413 3.84 -31.28 32.43
C GLU A 413 4.77 -32.42 32.83
N SER A 414 4.54 -33.05 33.98
CA SER A 414 5.31 -34.21 34.42
C SER A 414 5.18 -35.40 33.45
N PHE A 415 3.99 -35.62 32.90
CA PHE A 415 3.73 -36.65 31.89
C PHE A 415 4.45 -36.35 30.57
N ALA A 416 4.39 -35.11 30.07
CA ALA A 416 5.08 -34.71 28.85
C ALA A 416 6.60 -34.88 28.98
N ILE A 417 7.18 -34.48 30.11
CA ILE A 417 8.60 -34.68 30.42
C ILE A 417 8.94 -36.18 30.49
N GLN A 418 8.12 -36.98 31.18
CA GLN A 418 8.36 -38.41 31.36
C GLN A 418 8.36 -39.20 30.03
N PHE A 419 7.50 -38.82 29.09
CA PHE A 419 7.34 -39.51 27.79
C PHE A 419 8.01 -38.80 26.62
N GLY A 420 8.77 -37.72 26.85
CA GLY A 420 9.44 -36.96 25.79
C GLY A 420 8.49 -36.26 24.81
N LEU A 421 7.29 -35.89 25.28
CA LEU A 421 6.28 -35.17 24.51
C LEU A 421 6.52 -33.65 24.59
N ASP A 422 5.87 -32.90 23.70
CA ASP A 422 5.99 -31.44 23.65
C ASP A 422 5.42 -30.77 24.91
N VAL A 423 6.32 -30.32 25.78
CA VAL A 423 6.00 -29.58 27.00
C VAL A 423 5.48 -28.17 26.67
N GLU A 424 5.86 -27.60 25.53
CA GLU A 424 5.40 -26.27 25.10
C GLU A 424 3.89 -26.25 24.86
N LEU A 425 3.32 -27.34 24.35
CA LEU A 425 1.87 -27.51 24.22
C LEU A 425 1.15 -27.36 25.57
N VAL A 426 1.74 -27.87 26.66
CA VAL A 426 1.18 -27.74 28.02
C VAL A 426 1.12 -26.27 28.44
N TYR A 427 2.20 -25.52 28.19
CA TYR A 427 2.25 -24.10 28.51
C TYR A 427 1.29 -23.28 27.65
N LYS A 428 1.16 -23.56 26.34
CA LYS A 428 0.21 -22.89 25.44
C LYS A 428 -1.25 -23.08 25.89
N VAL A 429 -1.66 -24.31 26.22
CA VAL A 429 -3.03 -24.58 26.69
C VAL A 429 -3.26 -23.99 28.08
N LYS A 430 -2.27 -24.04 28.98
CA LYS A 430 -2.35 -23.39 30.29
C LYS A 430 -2.51 -21.88 30.16
N SER A 431 -1.76 -21.23 29.26
CA SER A 431 -1.92 -19.82 28.93
C SER A 431 -3.32 -19.52 28.39
N ASN A 432 -3.84 -20.29 27.44
CA ASN A 432 -5.21 -20.07 26.92
C ASN A 432 -6.28 -20.21 28.01
N HIS A 433 -6.12 -21.16 28.94
CA HIS A 433 -7.01 -21.30 30.10
C HIS A 433 -6.95 -20.09 31.04
N ILE A 434 -5.75 -19.49 31.22
CA ILE A 434 -5.60 -18.25 31.98
C ILE A 434 -6.28 -17.09 31.24
N LEU A 435 -6.19 -17.02 29.91
CA LEU A 435 -6.87 -16.01 29.09
C LEU A 435 -8.40 -16.12 29.20
N GLU A 436 -8.96 -17.33 29.16
CA GLU A 436 -10.39 -17.57 29.37
C GLU A 436 -10.83 -17.16 30.78
N LYS A 437 -10.04 -17.48 31.82
CA LYS A 437 -10.29 -16.99 33.18
C LYS A 437 -10.28 -15.47 33.24
N LEU A 438 -9.29 -14.81 32.64
CA LEU A 438 -9.19 -13.35 32.60
C LEU A 438 -10.42 -12.70 31.94
N ALA A 439 -11.02 -13.35 30.94
CA ALA A 439 -12.21 -12.84 30.25
C ALA A 439 -13.52 -13.03 31.03
N LEU A 440 -13.59 -14.00 31.96
CA LEU A 440 -14.82 -14.34 32.69
C LEU A 440 -15.00 -13.58 34.01
N SER A 441 -13.93 -13.13 34.65
CA SER A 441 -14.02 -12.55 35.99
C SER A 441 -14.34 -11.04 35.97
N SER A 442 -15.31 -10.64 36.79
CA SER A 442 -15.82 -9.28 36.89
C SER A 442 -15.05 -8.44 37.91
N VAL A 443 -14.99 -7.13 37.71
CA VAL A 443 -14.22 -6.18 38.52
C VAL A 443 -14.88 -5.95 39.90
N ASP A 444 -14.70 -6.87 40.85
CA ASP A 444 -14.98 -6.65 42.27
C ASP A 444 -13.68 -6.48 43.06
N ALA A 445 -13.66 -5.50 43.97
CA ALA A 445 -12.45 -5.04 44.67
C ALA A 445 -11.80 -6.10 45.58
N SER A 446 -12.52 -7.17 45.95
CA SER A 446 -12.00 -8.27 46.76
C SER A 446 -11.10 -9.24 45.99
N GLU A 447 -11.06 -9.18 44.65
CA GLU A 447 -10.34 -10.16 43.83
C GLU A 447 -8.92 -9.70 43.41
N GLN A 448 -8.49 -8.46 43.71
CA GLN A 448 -7.20 -7.91 43.24
C GLN A 448 -5.97 -8.81 43.49
N THR A 449 -5.95 -9.56 44.59
CA THR A 449 -4.86 -10.50 44.89
C THR A 449 -4.88 -11.74 44.00
N GLU A 450 -6.06 -12.26 43.66
CA GLU A 450 -6.19 -13.40 42.74
C GLU A 450 -5.84 -12.98 41.30
N TRP A 451 -6.18 -11.74 40.94
CA TRP A 451 -5.84 -11.17 39.63
C TRP A 451 -4.34 -11.02 39.42
N GLN A 452 -3.62 -10.49 40.40
CA GLN A 452 -2.17 -10.34 40.30
C GLN A 452 -1.49 -11.72 40.17
N GLN A 453 -2.01 -12.74 40.87
CA GLN A 453 -1.55 -14.12 40.73
C GLN A 453 -1.78 -14.67 39.32
N LEU A 454 -2.95 -14.43 38.71
CA LEU A 454 -3.23 -14.85 37.32
C LEU A 454 -2.30 -14.16 36.30
N VAL A 455 -1.99 -12.88 36.50
CA VAL A 455 -1.05 -12.13 35.65
C VAL A 455 0.37 -12.69 35.79
N ASP A 456 0.83 -12.95 37.01
CA ASP A 456 2.16 -13.50 37.26
C ASP A 456 2.29 -14.93 36.72
N ASP A 457 1.25 -15.75 36.86
CA ASP A 457 1.16 -17.08 36.25
C ASP A 457 1.22 -17.02 34.72
N ALA A 458 0.52 -16.07 34.09
CA ALA A 458 0.58 -15.85 32.64
C ALA A 458 2.01 -15.49 32.20
N LYS A 459 2.68 -14.58 32.92
CA LYS A 459 4.06 -14.17 32.65
C LYS A 459 5.04 -15.35 32.75
N GLU A 460 4.90 -16.20 33.76
CA GLU A 460 5.76 -17.38 33.93
C GLU A 460 5.60 -18.36 32.76
N ASN A 461 4.36 -18.66 32.35
CA ASN A 461 4.11 -19.59 31.23
C ASN A 461 4.60 -19.00 29.89
N LEU A 462 4.39 -17.70 29.64
CA LEU A 462 4.88 -17.03 28.42
C LEU A 462 6.41 -17.03 28.31
N HIS A 463 7.12 -17.00 29.44
CA HIS A 463 8.59 -17.10 29.45
C HIS A 463 9.11 -18.50 29.05
N LYS A 464 8.30 -19.55 29.26
CA LYS A 464 8.66 -20.95 28.94
C LYS A 464 8.31 -21.35 27.50
N ILE A 465 7.36 -20.67 26.86
CA ILE A 465 7.00 -20.85 25.45
C ILE A 465 8.11 -20.29 24.57
N GLN A 466 8.55 -20.97 23.50
CA GLN A 466 9.57 -20.48 22.56
C GLN A 466 8.96 -19.84 21.30
N ASP A 467 7.71 -20.19 20.96
CA ASP A 467 6.95 -19.61 19.87
C ASP A 467 6.64 -18.11 20.10
N ASP A 468 7.43 -17.26 19.45
CA ASP A 468 7.30 -15.80 19.55
C ASP A 468 5.99 -15.29 18.95
N GLU A 469 5.47 -15.92 17.89
CA GLU A 469 4.22 -15.51 17.24
C GLU A 469 3.02 -15.76 18.16
N PHE A 470 3.00 -16.91 18.84
CA PHE A 470 2.02 -17.19 19.88
C PHE A 470 2.10 -16.16 21.01
N VAL A 471 3.31 -15.85 21.49
CA VAL A 471 3.52 -14.90 22.60
C VAL A 471 3.06 -13.49 22.22
N VAL A 472 3.38 -13.03 21.01
CA VAL A 472 2.97 -11.71 20.51
C VAL A 472 1.45 -11.66 20.35
N ASN A 473 0.83 -12.66 19.70
CA ASN A 473 -0.62 -12.75 19.57
C ASN A 473 -1.33 -12.80 20.93
N TYR A 474 -0.78 -13.53 21.90
CA TYR A 474 -1.33 -13.62 23.25
C TYR A 474 -1.28 -12.24 23.95
N CYS A 475 -0.16 -11.52 23.85
CA CYS A 475 -0.02 -10.19 24.42
C CYS A 475 -0.99 -9.18 23.79
N LEU A 476 -1.29 -9.30 22.49
CA LEU A 476 -2.20 -8.43 21.74
C LEU A 476 -3.69 -8.73 22.01
N LYS A 477 -4.07 -10.01 22.16
CA LYS A 477 -5.48 -10.44 22.26
C LYS A 477 -6.01 -10.54 23.68
N ALA A 478 -5.14 -10.61 24.69
CA ALA A 478 -5.58 -10.75 26.08
C ALA A 478 -6.25 -9.47 26.62
N GLN A 479 -7.39 -9.64 27.32
CA GLN A 479 -8.13 -8.57 28.00
C GLN A 479 -7.48 -8.23 29.35
N TRP A 480 -6.30 -7.61 29.30
CA TRP A 480 -5.61 -7.15 30.50
C TRP A 480 -6.47 -6.09 31.25
N ILE A 481 -6.49 -6.16 32.58
CA ILE A 481 -7.43 -5.40 33.41
C ILE A 481 -6.97 -3.96 33.61
N THR A 482 -5.68 -3.75 33.85
CA THR A 482 -5.12 -2.41 34.06
C THR A 482 -4.31 -1.95 32.87
N TYR A 483 -4.26 -0.63 32.71
CA TYR A 483 -3.44 0.02 31.69
C TYR A 483 -1.96 -0.37 31.84
N GLU A 484 -1.46 -0.41 33.09
CA GLU A 484 -0.07 -0.73 33.40
C GLU A 484 0.31 -2.15 32.97
N THR A 485 -0.56 -3.13 33.21
CA THR A 485 -0.31 -4.53 32.80
C THR A 485 -0.28 -4.65 31.29
N THR A 486 -1.24 -4.03 30.61
CA THR A 486 -1.31 -4.01 29.14
C THR A 486 -0.02 -3.46 28.53
N GLN A 487 0.46 -2.33 29.07
CA GLN A 487 1.67 -1.69 28.61
C GLN A 487 2.92 -2.55 28.85
N GLU A 488 3.02 -3.19 30.01
CA GLU A 488 4.13 -4.09 30.34
C GLU A 488 4.18 -5.28 29.37
N MET A 489 3.03 -5.90 29.08
CA MET A 489 2.94 -7.05 28.18
C MET A 489 3.24 -6.69 26.71
N LEU A 490 2.80 -5.52 26.23
CA LEU A 490 3.19 -5.02 24.91
C LEU A 490 4.69 -4.70 24.82
N ASN A 491 5.31 -4.21 25.90
CA ASN A 491 6.76 -4.01 25.97
C ASN A 491 7.51 -5.35 25.96
N TYR A 492 6.99 -6.36 26.65
CA TYR A 492 7.53 -7.71 26.62
C TYR A 492 7.50 -8.29 25.19
N ALA A 493 6.37 -8.19 24.47
CA ALA A 493 6.27 -8.60 23.08
C ALA A 493 7.27 -7.86 22.17
N LYS A 494 7.39 -6.53 22.32
CA LYS A 494 8.34 -5.70 21.56
C LYS A 494 9.79 -6.13 21.79
N THR A 495 10.21 -6.28 23.05
CA THR A 495 11.59 -6.66 23.40
C THR A 495 11.94 -8.07 22.94
N ARG A 496 10.96 -8.97 22.91
CA ARG A 496 11.13 -10.34 22.42
C ARG A 496 11.38 -10.41 20.92
N LEU A 497 10.64 -9.62 20.13
CA LEU A 497 10.87 -9.49 18.69
C LEU A 497 12.23 -8.85 18.37
N LEU A 498 12.60 -7.76 19.06
CA LEU A 498 13.87 -7.05 18.83
C LEU A 498 15.12 -7.88 19.18
N LYS A 499 15.08 -8.75 20.20
CA LYS A 499 16.24 -9.59 20.59
C LYS A 499 16.67 -10.60 19.50
N LYS A 500 15.77 -10.95 18.57
CA LYS A 500 16.06 -11.91 17.49
C LYS A 500 16.79 -11.24 16.31
N GLU A 501 16.53 -9.95 16.08
CA GLU A 501 17.08 -9.17 14.96
C GLU A 501 18.60 -8.98 15.03
N ASP A 502 19.20 -9.07 16.21
CA ASP A 502 20.67 -8.96 16.37
C ASP A 502 21.46 -10.10 15.71
N LYS A 503 20.83 -11.21 15.27
CA LYS A 503 21.59 -12.41 14.83
C LYS A 503 21.64 -12.69 13.33
N THR A 504 20.70 -12.26 12.49
CA THR A 504 20.74 -12.56 11.04
C THR A 504 19.68 -11.75 10.29
N ALA A 505 20.11 -10.69 9.59
CA ALA A 505 19.30 -9.77 8.77
C ALA A 505 18.07 -9.17 9.51
N LEU A 506 17.80 -7.87 9.34
CA LEU A 506 16.54 -7.30 9.85
C LEU A 506 15.37 -7.89 9.05
N ILE A 507 14.90 -9.07 9.44
CA ILE A 507 13.69 -9.67 8.92
C ILE A 507 12.53 -8.98 9.63
N TYR A 508 12.13 -7.84 9.07
CA TYR A 508 10.96 -7.07 9.46
C TYR A 508 9.73 -7.98 9.47
N SER A 509 9.09 -8.13 10.64
CA SER A 509 7.97 -9.06 10.85
C SER A 509 6.65 -8.31 10.99
N ASP A 510 5.57 -8.87 10.43
CA ASP A 510 4.22 -8.30 10.61
C ASP A 510 3.84 -8.18 12.10
N GLY A 511 4.33 -9.11 12.95
CA GLY A 511 4.14 -9.03 14.40
C GLY A 511 4.69 -7.75 15.03
N LEU A 512 5.85 -7.24 14.59
CA LEU A 512 6.38 -5.98 15.13
C LEU A 512 5.53 -4.77 14.72
N LYS A 513 4.94 -4.79 13.52
CA LYS A 513 4.03 -3.74 13.02
C LYS A 513 2.80 -3.66 13.91
N GLU A 514 2.20 -4.81 14.25
CA GLU A 514 1.02 -4.88 15.12
C GLU A 514 1.33 -4.42 16.55
N VAL A 515 2.47 -4.83 17.12
CA VAL A 515 2.89 -4.38 18.46
C VAL A 515 3.12 -2.87 18.51
N LEU A 516 3.75 -2.27 17.48
CA LEU A 516 3.92 -0.82 17.40
C LEU A 516 2.58 -0.09 17.22
N ARG A 517 1.65 -0.63 16.42
CA ARG A 517 0.26 -0.13 16.30
C ARG A 517 -0.46 -0.15 17.64
N ALA A 518 -0.33 -1.25 18.39
CA ALA A 518 -0.92 -1.39 19.72
C ALA A 518 -0.33 -0.37 20.71
N HIS A 519 0.99 -0.15 20.74
CA HIS A 519 1.61 0.90 21.56
C HIS A 519 1.13 2.32 21.20
N ALA A 520 1.03 2.62 19.90
CA ALA A 520 0.57 3.92 19.42
C ALA A 520 -0.90 4.18 19.80
N LYS A 521 -1.76 3.16 19.68
CA LYS A 521 -3.17 3.20 20.11
C LYS A 521 -3.29 3.27 21.63
N LEU A 522 -2.48 2.54 22.39
CA LEU A 522 -2.53 2.57 23.86
C LEU A 522 -2.17 3.97 24.39
N THR A 523 -1.16 4.60 23.79
CA THR A 523 -0.79 5.99 24.09
C THR A 523 -1.94 6.95 23.76
N THR A 524 -2.62 6.72 22.63
CA THR A 524 -3.76 7.55 22.22
C THR A 524 -4.98 7.36 23.12
N PHE A 525 -5.26 6.11 23.56
CA PHE A 525 -6.31 5.81 24.52
C PHE A 525 -6.05 6.52 25.86
N TYR A 526 -4.82 6.43 26.37
CA TYR A 526 -4.43 7.15 27.59
C TYR A 526 -4.63 8.65 27.43
N GLY A 527 -4.18 9.21 26.31
CA GLY A 527 -4.31 10.63 26.02
C GLY A 527 -5.74 11.08 25.74
N ALA A 528 -6.65 10.23 25.26
CA ALA A 528 -8.04 10.62 25.00
C ALA A 528 -8.94 10.42 26.24
N PHE A 529 -8.83 9.27 26.90
CA PHE A 529 -9.80 8.82 27.92
C PHE A 529 -9.23 8.79 29.34
N GLY A 530 -7.90 8.77 29.48
CA GLY A 530 -7.22 8.58 30.77
C GLY A 530 -7.23 7.13 31.26
N PRO A 531 -6.44 6.81 32.31
CA PRO A 531 -6.35 5.45 32.85
C PRO A 531 -7.60 5.04 33.65
N GLU A 532 -8.35 6.01 34.19
CA GLU A 532 -9.54 5.75 35.00
C GLU A 532 -10.70 5.14 34.20
N LYS A 533 -10.76 5.42 32.89
CA LYS A 533 -11.74 4.85 31.97
C LYS A 533 -11.25 3.56 31.29
N PHE A 534 -10.05 3.08 31.60
CA PHE A 534 -9.49 1.88 30.99
C PHE A 534 -10.22 0.62 31.48
N SER A 535 -10.69 -0.19 30.54
CA SER A 535 -11.12 -1.57 30.79
C SER A 535 -10.59 -2.47 29.69
N GLY A 536 -10.35 -3.75 29.99
CA GLY A 536 -9.86 -4.71 28.98
C GLY A 536 -10.77 -4.80 27.75
N SER A 537 -12.10 -4.71 27.94
CA SER A 537 -13.08 -4.73 26.84
C SER A 537 -13.03 -3.46 25.97
N SER A 538 -13.02 -2.27 26.60
CA SER A 538 -12.95 -1.00 25.87
C SER A 538 -11.62 -0.83 25.13
N TRP A 539 -10.52 -1.33 25.72
CA TRP A 539 -9.21 -1.35 25.07
C TRP A 539 -9.20 -2.22 23.82
N ILE A 540 -9.72 -3.45 23.87
CA ILE A 540 -9.75 -4.34 22.70
C ILE A 540 -10.67 -3.78 21.61
N GLU A 541 -11.82 -3.19 21.97
CA GLU A 541 -12.69 -2.53 21.00
C GLU A 541 -11.96 -1.37 20.30
N PHE A 542 -11.24 -0.54 21.06
CA PHE A 542 -10.45 0.56 20.52
C PHE A 542 -9.26 0.08 19.67
N LEU A 543 -8.57 -0.99 20.09
CA LEU A 543 -7.45 -1.60 19.35
C LEU A 543 -7.91 -2.14 17.99
N ASN A 544 -9.03 -2.86 17.97
CA ASN A 544 -9.56 -3.51 16.77
C ASN A 544 -10.37 -2.58 15.86
N ASN A 545 -10.75 -1.38 16.32
CA ASN A 545 -11.42 -0.41 15.47
C ASN A 545 -10.49 0.06 14.33
N GLU A 546 -10.75 -0.35 13.10
CA GLU A 546 -9.95 0.10 11.94
C GLU A 546 -10.39 1.49 11.42
N ASP A 547 -11.57 1.96 11.81
CA ASP A 547 -12.11 3.25 11.42
C ASP A 547 -11.89 4.27 12.55
N ASP A 548 -10.71 4.89 12.55
CA ASP A 548 -10.32 5.92 13.52
C ASP A 548 -11.32 7.11 13.56
N LEU A 549 -12.09 7.37 12.49
CA LEU A 549 -13.12 8.42 12.45
C LEU A 549 -14.36 8.06 13.27
N LYS A 550 -14.68 6.78 13.42
CA LYS A 550 -15.85 6.33 14.20
C LYS A 550 -15.77 6.76 15.66
N ASP A 551 -14.59 6.68 16.27
CA ASP A 551 -14.36 7.12 17.65
C ASP A 551 -14.46 8.65 17.78
N ILE A 552 -13.97 9.39 16.79
CA ILE A 552 -14.12 10.85 16.72
C ILE A 552 -15.61 11.22 16.62
N PHE A 553 -16.38 10.55 15.77
CA PHE A 553 -17.81 10.78 15.62
C PHE A 553 -18.58 10.46 16.90
N LEU A 554 -18.22 9.38 17.62
CA LEU A 554 -18.82 9.04 18.90
C LEU A 554 -18.57 10.14 19.94
N GLN A 555 -17.33 10.60 20.07
CA GLN A 555 -16.98 11.66 21.02
C GLN A 555 -17.63 13.01 20.69
N LEU A 556 -17.79 13.34 19.40
CA LEU A 556 -18.53 14.53 18.97
C LEU A 556 -20.04 14.43 19.30
N LYS A 557 -20.64 13.25 19.15
CA LYS A 557 -22.05 13.01 19.50
C LYS A 557 -22.29 13.12 21.01
N GLU A 558 -21.32 12.71 21.83
CA GLU A 558 -21.33 12.87 23.29
C GLU A 558 -21.06 14.33 23.75
N GLY A 559 -20.69 15.23 22.83
CA GLY A 559 -20.35 16.63 23.14
C GLY A 559 -18.93 16.83 23.69
N ASN A 560 -18.07 15.80 23.64
CA ASN A 560 -16.70 15.83 24.14
C ASN A 560 -15.71 16.31 23.07
N LEU A 561 -15.81 17.60 22.70
CA LEU A 561 -14.98 18.22 21.67
C LEU A 561 -13.47 18.09 21.94
N VAL A 562 -13.06 18.15 23.21
CA VAL A 562 -11.65 18.07 23.63
C VAL A 562 -11.03 16.71 23.26
N CYS A 563 -11.75 15.62 23.52
CA CYS A 563 -11.28 14.28 23.18
C CYS A 563 -11.32 14.05 21.67
N ALA A 564 -12.34 14.56 20.99
CA ALA A 564 -12.42 14.53 19.52
C ALA A 564 -11.24 15.27 18.85
N GLN A 565 -10.83 16.44 19.38
CA GLN A 565 -9.66 17.19 18.89
C GLN A 565 -8.35 16.42 19.10
N TYR A 566 -8.19 15.76 20.25
CA TYR A 566 -7.01 14.95 20.53
C TYR A 566 -6.92 13.74 19.59
N LEU A 567 -8.02 13.00 19.42
CA LEU A 567 -8.11 11.88 18.48
C LEU A 567 -7.88 12.34 17.04
N TRP A 568 -8.47 13.47 16.64
CA TRP A 568 -8.26 14.09 15.34
C TRP A 568 -6.78 14.35 15.07
N LEU A 569 -6.05 14.95 16.03
CA LEU A 569 -4.63 15.22 15.88
C LEU A 569 -3.79 13.93 15.81
N ARG A 570 -4.05 12.95 16.68
CA ARG A 570 -3.32 11.67 16.73
C ARG A 570 -3.51 10.81 15.49
N HIS A 571 -4.72 10.79 14.94
CA HIS A 571 -5.09 9.91 13.82
C HIS A 571 -5.15 10.64 12.47
N ARG A 572 -4.87 11.96 12.43
CA ARG A 572 -4.96 12.80 11.22
C ARG A 572 -4.36 12.12 10.00
N ALA A 573 -3.10 11.69 10.10
CA ALA A 573 -2.39 11.07 8.99
C ALA A 573 -3.05 9.77 8.48
N ASN A 574 -3.65 8.98 9.38
CA ASN A 574 -4.26 7.69 9.04
C ASN A 574 -5.49 7.87 8.15
N PHE A 575 -6.36 8.84 8.47
CA PHE A 575 -7.57 9.08 7.70
C PHE A 575 -7.39 10.12 6.59
N GLU A 576 -6.34 10.96 6.59
CA GLU A 576 -6.11 12.01 5.58
C GLU A 576 -6.22 11.51 4.13
N SER A 577 -5.66 10.32 3.86
CA SER A 577 -5.66 9.71 2.52
C SER A 577 -6.98 9.03 2.12
N ARG A 578 -7.84 8.73 3.10
CA ARG A 578 -9.13 8.04 2.92
C ARG A 578 -10.33 8.97 3.12
N PHE A 579 -10.09 10.17 3.63
CA PHE A 579 -11.12 11.14 3.95
C PHE A 579 -11.82 11.57 2.67
N ASP A 580 -13.10 11.23 2.57
CA ASP A 580 -13.92 11.56 1.41
C ASP A 580 -15.04 12.54 1.79
N VAL A 581 -15.80 12.91 0.77
CA VAL A 581 -16.96 13.80 0.86
C VAL A 581 -18.03 13.26 1.84
N LYS A 582 -18.23 11.94 1.93
CA LYS A 582 -19.22 11.30 2.82
C LYS A 582 -18.77 11.29 4.28
N MET A 583 -17.48 11.08 4.51
CA MET A 583 -16.86 11.17 5.84
C MET A 583 -16.94 12.59 6.38
N LEU A 584 -16.74 13.61 5.53
CA LEU A 584 -16.96 15.00 5.90
C LEU A 584 -18.42 15.26 6.33
N GLU A 585 -19.41 14.79 5.58
CA GLU A 585 -20.81 14.89 5.98
C GLU A 585 -21.07 14.20 7.33
N SER A 586 -20.49 13.02 7.55
CA SER A 586 -20.62 12.28 8.80
C SER A 586 -19.99 13.01 10.00
N LEU A 587 -18.84 13.66 9.80
CA LEU A 587 -18.19 14.52 10.80
C LEU A 587 -19.10 15.68 11.20
N LEU A 588 -19.61 16.40 10.20
CA LEU A 588 -20.46 17.57 10.38
C LEU A 588 -21.81 17.20 11.03
N ASN A 589 -22.38 16.05 10.69
CA ASN A 589 -23.62 15.53 11.28
C ASN A 589 -23.43 15.00 12.72
N SER A 590 -22.21 14.68 13.12
CA SER A 590 -21.91 14.14 14.47
C SER A 590 -21.72 15.24 15.52
N MET A 591 -21.68 16.52 15.13
CA MET A 591 -21.53 17.64 16.06
C MET A 591 -22.81 17.86 16.87
N SER A 592 -22.76 17.65 18.20
CA SER A 592 -23.91 17.88 19.06
C SER A 592 -24.21 19.37 19.23
N ALA A 593 -25.50 19.71 19.35
CA ALA A 593 -25.95 21.08 19.65
C ALA A 593 -25.56 21.57 21.06
N SER A 594 -25.02 20.69 21.92
CA SER A 594 -24.57 21.05 23.28
C SER A 594 -23.17 21.67 23.31
N VAL A 595 -22.38 21.56 22.24
CA VAL A 595 -21.03 22.14 22.17
C VAL A 595 -21.11 23.66 22.00
N SER A 596 -20.43 24.41 22.86
CA SER A 596 -20.46 25.88 22.80
C SER A 596 -19.77 26.43 21.55
N LEU A 597 -20.41 27.38 20.86
CA LEU A 597 -19.86 28.05 19.67
C LEU A 597 -18.46 28.63 19.91
N GLN A 598 -18.20 29.18 21.11
CA GLN A 598 -16.90 29.75 21.46
C GLN A 598 -15.74 28.75 21.36
N LYS A 599 -15.99 27.45 21.56
CA LYS A 599 -14.99 26.38 21.43
C LYS A 599 -14.97 25.78 20.01
N LEU A 600 -16.10 25.78 19.33
CA LEU A 600 -16.26 25.23 17.98
C LEU A 600 -15.60 26.11 16.91
N CYS A 601 -15.81 27.44 16.98
CA CYS A 601 -15.33 28.38 15.98
C CYS A 601 -13.79 28.36 15.78
N PRO A 602 -12.95 28.34 16.85
CA PRO A 602 -11.50 28.21 16.69
C PRO A 602 -11.07 26.91 16.02
N TRP A 603 -11.76 25.80 16.29
CA TRP A 603 -11.45 24.50 15.68
C TRP A 603 -11.74 24.51 14.18
N PHE A 604 -12.87 25.09 13.75
CA PHE A 604 -13.16 25.28 12.34
C PHE A 604 -12.13 26.17 11.66
N LYS A 605 -11.80 27.31 12.29
CA LYS A 605 -10.90 28.31 11.73
C LYS A 605 -9.48 27.78 11.52
N ASN A 606 -8.95 27.01 12.48
CA ASN A 606 -7.53 26.65 12.52
C ASN A 606 -7.27 25.22 12.00
N ASP A 607 -8.23 24.31 12.06
CA ASP A 607 -8.01 22.90 11.74
C ASP A 607 -8.93 22.37 10.63
N VAL A 608 -10.26 22.43 10.81
CA VAL A 608 -11.20 21.75 9.90
C VAL A 608 -11.23 22.40 8.52
N ILE A 609 -11.36 23.73 8.42
CA ILE A 609 -11.39 24.42 7.12
C ILE A 609 -10.05 24.29 6.39
N PRO A 610 -8.88 24.53 7.02
CA PRO A 610 -7.58 24.25 6.44
C PRO A 610 -7.42 22.80 5.96
N PHE A 611 -7.88 21.81 6.76
CA PHE A 611 -7.81 20.40 6.40
C PHE A 611 -8.66 20.07 5.17
N VAL A 612 -9.92 20.51 5.12
CA VAL A 612 -10.83 20.26 3.99
C VAL A 612 -10.29 20.89 2.71
N ARG A 613 -9.79 22.13 2.78
CA ARG A 613 -9.14 22.82 1.65
C ARG A 613 -7.96 22.03 1.06
N ARG A 614 -7.22 21.33 1.92
CA ARG A 614 -6.04 20.53 1.54
C ARG A 614 -6.37 19.12 1.06
N THR A 615 -7.38 18.46 1.62
CA THR A 615 -7.60 17.01 1.44
C THR A 615 -8.79 16.68 0.56
N VAL A 616 -9.90 17.40 0.73
CA VAL A 616 -11.14 17.21 -0.04
C VAL A 616 -11.63 18.59 -0.50
N PRO A 617 -11.00 19.19 -1.53
CA PRO A 617 -11.35 20.53 -2.00
C PRO A 617 -12.82 20.67 -2.38
N GLU A 618 -13.43 19.63 -2.97
CA GLU A 618 -14.87 19.50 -3.25
C GLU A 618 -15.74 19.62 -1.99
N GLY A 619 -15.22 19.15 -0.86
CA GLY A 619 -15.86 19.24 0.44
C GLY A 619 -16.03 20.68 0.93
N GLN A 620 -15.37 21.67 0.31
CA GLN A 620 -15.66 23.08 0.57
C GLN A 620 -17.09 23.46 0.24
N ILE A 621 -17.69 22.83 -0.78
CA ILE A 621 -19.11 23.02 -1.14
C ILE A 621 -20.00 22.57 0.03
N ILE A 622 -19.73 21.36 0.55
CA ILE A 622 -20.48 20.78 1.67
C ILE A 622 -20.26 21.58 2.94
N LEU A 623 -19.03 22.00 3.21
CA LEU A 623 -18.68 22.76 4.39
C LEU A 623 -19.30 24.17 4.34
N ALA A 624 -19.34 24.82 3.16
CA ALA A 624 -20.04 26.08 2.97
C ALA A 624 -21.55 25.93 3.21
N LYS A 625 -22.17 24.90 2.61
CA LYS A 625 -23.58 24.54 2.82
C LYS A 625 -23.90 24.20 4.27
N TRP A 626 -23.03 23.47 4.96
CA TRP A 626 -23.22 23.15 6.37
C TRP A 626 -23.05 24.37 7.27
N LEU A 627 -22.05 25.22 7.03
CA LEU A 627 -21.88 26.47 7.79
C LEU A 627 -23.08 27.39 7.58
N GLU A 628 -23.60 27.44 6.37
CA GLU A 628 -24.84 28.15 6.05
C GLU A 628 -26.01 27.58 6.87
N GLN A 629 -26.22 26.25 6.85
CA GLN A 629 -27.29 25.58 7.59
C GLN A 629 -27.13 25.67 9.11
N ALA A 630 -25.91 25.54 9.62
CA ALA A 630 -25.60 25.66 11.04
C ALA A 630 -25.82 27.09 11.52
N ALA A 631 -25.40 28.10 10.76
CA ALA A 631 -25.66 29.50 11.06
C ALA A 631 -27.17 29.78 11.09
N ARG A 632 -27.94 29.22 10.14
CA ARG A 632 -29.42 29.28 10.13
C ARG A 632 -30.05 28.63 11.38
N ASN A 633 -29.53 27.48 11.84
CA ASN A 633 -30.09 26.76 12.98
C ASN A 633 -29.95 27.52 14.31
N LEU A 634 -28.99 28.45 14.43
CA LEU A 634 -28.78 29.25 15.65
C LEU A 634 -29.97 30.14 16.01
N GLU A 635 -30.81 30.48 15.03
CA GLU A 635 -32.10 31.14 15.25
C GLU A 635 -33.02 30.36 16.22
N LEU A 636 -32.91 29.03 16.25
CA LEU A 636 -33.73 28.18 17.12
C LEU A 636 -33.03 27.87 18.45
N THR A 637 -31.72 27.58 18.40
CA THR A 637 -30.98 27.08 19.55
C THR A 637 -30.47 28.18 20.47
N ASP A 638 -30.14 29.35 19.93
CA ASP A 638 -29.61 30.49 20.69
C ASP A 638 -30.33 31.79 20.30
N LYS A 639 -31.62 31.84 20.62
CA LYS A 639 -32.51 33.00 20.38
C LYS A 639 -32.06 34.29 21.06
N ALA A 640 -31.22 34.21 22.09
CA ALA A 640 -30.82 35.37 22.89
C ALA A 640 -29.79 36.24 22.16
N ASN A 641 -28.87 35.62 21.42
CA ASN A 641 -27.79 36.30 20.69
C ASN A 641 -28.02 36.39 19.17
N TRP A 642 -29.19 35.96 18.69
CA TRP A 642 -29.56 36.01 17.28
C TRP A 642 -30.00 37.41 16.87
N PRO A 643 -29.57 37.93 15.69
CA PRO A 643 -28.82 37.27 14.60
C PRO A 643 -27.28 37.41 14.59
N GLU A 644 -26.67 38.05 15.59
CA GLU A 644 -25.23 38.33 15.63
C GLU A 644 -24.34 37.07 15.74
N ASN A 645 -24.77 36.03 16.46
CA ASN A 645 -24.07 34.74 16.54
C ASN A 645 -24.01 33.99 15.19
N GLY A 646 -25.06 34.10 14.36
CA GLY A 646 -25.09 33.55 13.00
C GLY A 646 -24.05 34.16 12.08
N LEU A 647 -23.86 35.49 12.16
CA LEU A 647 -22.86 36.19 11.36
C LEU A 647 -21.44 35.74 11.70
N GLN A 648 -21.14 35.57 13.01
CA GLN A 648 -19.83 35.12 13.47
C GLN A 648 -19.47 33.72 12.92
N LEU A 649 -20.44 32.80 12.85
CA LEU A 649 -20.21 31.44 12.32
C LEU A 649 -20.04 31.45 10.79
N ALA A 650 -20.86 32.23 10.07
CA ALA A 650 -20.81 32.31 8.61
C ALA A 650 -19.51 32.96 8.08
N GLU A 651 -18.94 33.92 8.80
CA GLU A 651 -17.69 34.60 8.40
C GLU A 651 -16.42 33.74 8.59
N ILE A 652 -16.47 32.62 9.33
CA ILE A 652 -15.28 31.78 9.60
C ILE A 652 -14.69 31.22 8.31
N PHE A 653 -15.54 30.82 7.36
CA PHE A 653 -15.10 30.30 6.07
C PHE A 653 -14.15 31.27 5.34
N PHE A 654 -14.43 32.57 5.43
CA PHE A 654 -13.66 33.61 4.75
C PHE A 654 -12.46 34.13 5.58
N THR A 655 -12.47 33.92 6.90
CA THR A 655 -11.42 34.41 7.82
C THR A 655 -10.45 33.35 8.32
N ALA A 656 -10.70 32.07 8.03
CA ALA A 656 -9.76 30.97 8.29
C ALA A 656 -8.42 31.18 7.58
N GLU A 657 -7.32 30.84 8.26
CA GLU A 657 -5.97 31.01 7.72
C GLU A 657 -5.83 30.32 6.35
N LYS A 658 -5.18 31.02 5.41
CA LYS A 658 -4.80 30.43 4.14
C LYS A 658 -3.62 29.51 4.44
N THR A 659 -3.73 28.25 4.07
CA THR A 659 -2.69 27.23 4.24
C THR A 659 -1.47 27.58 3.39
N ASP A 660 -0.58 28.43 3.91
CA ASP A 660 0.74 28.66 3.32
C ASP A 660 1.66 27.42 3.53
N GLU A 661 1.27 26.47 4.38
CA GLU A 661 2.00 25.22 4.63
C GLU A 661 1.30 23.97 4.05
N LEU A 662 0.96 24.02 2.76
CA LEU A 662 0.59 22.80 2.02
C LEU A 662 1.74 21.78 2.16
N GLY A 663 1.43 20.61 2.76
CA GLY A 663 2.40 19.53 2.99
C GLY A 663 2.96 18.95 1.68
N LEU A 664 3.89 17.98 1.79
CA LEU A 664 4.65 17.44 0.65
C LEU A 664 3.82 17.01 -0.56
N ALA A 665 2.63 16.45 -0.32
CA ALA A 665 1.89 15.78 -1.37
C ALA A 665 1.16 16.73 -2.34
N SER A 666 1.27 18.07 -2.24
CA SER A 666 0.46 18.89 -3.13
C SER A 666 0.90 20.32 -3.40
N SER A 667 2.07 20.46 -4.02
CA SER A 667 2.37 21.60 -4.91
C SER A 667 1.32 21.80 -6.05
N TRP A 668 0.30 20.93 -6.14
CA TRP A 668 -0.77 20.95 -7.14
C TRP A 668 -2.18 21.23 -6.60
N HIS A 669 -2.44 21.14 -5.28
CA HIS A 669 -3.81 21.26 -4.75
C HIS A 669 -4.34 22.69 -4.75
N TRP A 670 -3.45 23.69 -4.79
CA TRP A 670 -3.87 25.08 -4.98
C TRP A 670 -4.63 25.27 -6.31
N ILE A 671 -4.37 24.43 -7.33
CA ILE A 671 -5.11 24.41 -8.60
C ILE A 671 -6.58 24.08 -8.33
N SER A 672 -6.84 23.02 -7.56
CA SER A 672 -8.22 22.63 -7.19
C SER A 672 -8.90 23.67 -6.29
N LEU A 673 -8.17 24.40 -5.45
CA LEU A 673 -8.76 25.38 -4.52
C LEU A 673 -9.50 26.51 -5.26
N LYS A 674 -9.04 26.90 -6.46
CA LYS A 674 -9.64 27.98 -7.27
C LYS A 674 -11.00 27.59 -7.83
N ASP A 675 -11.18 26.32 -8.21
CA ASP A 675 -12.43 25.82 -8.76
C ASP A 675 -13.60 25.92 -7.76
N TYR A 676 -13.31 25.89 -6.45
CA TYR A 676 -14.33 25.91 -5.38
C TYR A 676 -14.57 27.28 -4.74
N GLN A 677 -13.73 28.30 -4.96
CA GLN A 677 -13.92 29.61 -4.32
C GLN A 677 -15.10 30.42 -4.88
N ASN A 678 -15.54 30.10 -6.10
CA ASN A 678 -16.63 30.77 -6.82
C ASN A 678 -17.83 29.85 -7.09
N THR A 679 -17.99 28.76 -6.34
CA THR A 679 -19.16 27.88 -6.49
C THR A 679 -20.42 28.54 -5.94
N GLU A 680 -21.57 28.04 -6.40
CA GLU A 680 -22.88 28.55 -6.03
C GLU A 680 -23.08 28.56 -4.50
N GLU A 681 -22.61 27.55 -3.79
CA GLU A 681 -22.76 27.39 -2.34
C GLU A 681 -21.86 28.34 -1.54
N VAL A 682 -20.66 28.65 -2.05
CA VAL A 682 -19.79 29.68 -1.45
C VAL A 682 -20.37 31.07 -1.71
N CYS A 683 -20.97 31.29 -2.89
CA CYS A 683 -21.76 32.47 -3.19
C CYS A 683 -23.00 32.57 -2.27
N GLN A 684 -23.68 31.46 -1.98
CA GLN A 684 -24.82 31.39 -1.06
C GLN A 684 -24.39 31.74 0.37
N LEU A 685 -23.26 31.22 0.86
CA LEU A 685 -22.70 31.60 2.15
C LEU A 685 -22.32 33.08 2.18
N ARG A 686 -21.77 33.62 1.08
CA ARG A 686 -21.47 35.05 0.96
C ARG A 686 -22.74 35.91 0.94
N THR A 687 -23.81 35.46 0.28
CA THR A 687 -25.12 36.11 0.34
C THR A 687 -25.74 36.00 1.73
N LEU A 688 -25.56 34.90 2.46
CA LEU A 688 -26.01 34.77 3.85
C LEU A 688 -25.31 35.80 4.75
N VAL A 689 -24.00 35.99 4.60
CA VAL A 689 -23.24 37.02 5.32
C VAL A 689 -23.83 38.43 5.06
N ASN A 690 -24.30 38.69 3.83
CA ASN A 690 -25.00 39.94 3.51
C ASN A 690 -26.44 39.98 4.05
N ASN A 691 -27.22 38.92 3.92
CA ASN A 691 -28.60 38.80 4.40
C ASN A 691 -28.69 38.96 5.91
N LEU A 692 -27.75 38.38 6.67
CA LEU A 692 -27.68 38.54 8.13
C LEU A 692 -27.42 40.00 8.52
N ARG A 693 -26.63 40.74 7.74
CA ARG A 693 -26.44 42.19 7.93
C ARG A 693 -27.73 42.98 7.65
N GLU A 694 -28.53 42.57 6.67
CA GLU A 694 -29.84 43.19 6.36
C GLU A 694 -30.93 42.80 7.38
N LEU A 695 -30.95 41.57 7.88
CA LEU A 695 -31.87 41.09 8.91
C LEU A 695 -31.71 41.87 10.23
N ILE A 696 -30.46 42.17 10.61
CA ILE A 696 -30.14 43.08 11.73
C ILE A 696 -30.82 44.45 11.54
N THR A 697 -30.99 44.89 10.29
CA THR A 697 -31.64 46.16 9.94
C THR A 697 -33.17 46.07 10.04
N LEU A 698 -33.80 44.99 9.54
CA LEU A 698 -35.25 44.74 9.66
C LEU A 698 -35.73 44.64 11.11
N HIS A 699 -34.98 43.92 11.96
CA HIS A 699 -35.29 43.75 13.38
C HIS A 699 -35.21 45.08 14.15
N ARG A 700 -34.21 45.92 13.86
CA ARG A 700 -33.99 47.19 14.57
C ARG A 700 -34.82 48.36 14.02
N LYS A 701 -35.21 48.38 12.73
CA LYS A 701 -35.88 49.53 12.07
C LYS A 701 -37.40 49.40 11.90
N TYR A 702 -37.94 48.25 11.47
CA TYR A 702 -39.37 48.09 11.14
C TYR A 702 -40.17 47.27 12.16
N ASN A 703 -39.52 46.81 13.24
CA ASN A 703 -40.09 45.92 14.26
C ASN A 703 -40.70 44.63 13.68
N CYS A 704 -40.26 44.23 12.48
CA CYS A 704 -40.66 42.98 11.83
C CYS A 704 -39.61 41.92 12.15
N LYS A 705 -39.78 41.25 13.30
CA LYS A 705 -38.95 40.09 13.68
C LYS A 705 -39.31 38.89 12.81
N LEU A 706 -38.76 38.85 11.60
CA LEU A 706 -38.89 37.72 10.68
C LEU A 706 -37.82 36.69 11.00
N ALA A 707 -38.16 35.43 10.77
CA ALA A 707 -37.17 34.37 10.74
C ALA A 707 -36.29 34.55 9.50
N LEU A 708 -35.02 34.14 9.53
CA LEU A 708 -34.13 34.26 8.36
C LEU A 708 -34.66 33.49 7.15
N SER A 709 -35.28 32.32 7.41
CA SER A 709 -35.93 31.51 6.36
C SER A 709 -37.15 32.17 5.71
N ASP A 710 -37.83 33.05 6.45
CA ASP A 710 -38.92 33.88 5.93
C ASP A 710 -38.30 35.02 5.09
N PHE A 711 -37.30 35.75 5.61
CA PHE A 711 -36.67 36.86 4.90
C PHE A 711 -36.12 36.53 3.50
N GLU A 712 -35.50 35.37 3.31
CA GLU A 712 -34.87 35.01 2.02
C GLU A 712 -35.83 34.48 0.96
N LYS A 713 -36.89 33.77 1.38
CA LYS A 713 -37.93 33.29 0.48
C LYS A 713 -38.87 34.41 0.10
N GLU A 714 -38.89 35.45 0.93
CA GLU A 714 -39.87 36.47 0.82
C GLU A 714 -39.37 37.61 -0.05
N ASN A 715 -39.87 37.65 -1.28
CA ASN A 715 -39.89 38.87 -2.05
C ASN A 715 -40.66 39.95 -1.30
N THR A 716 -40.52 41.20 -1.72
CA THR A 716 -41.17 42.34 -1.08
C THR A 716 -42.69 42.16 -0.92
N THR A 717 -43.35 41.37 -1.79
CA THR A 717 -44.78 41.03 -1.74
C THR A 717 -45.16 39.95 -0.71
N THR A 718 -44.27 39.03 -0.35
CA THR A 718 -44.55 37.98 0.64
C THR A 718 -44.11 38.39 2.05
N ILE A 719 -43.13 39.30 2.17
CA ILE A 719 -42.84 40.01 3.43
C ILE A 719 -44.10 40.76 3.90
N VAL A 720 -44.87 41.30 2.96
CA VAL A 720 -46.20 41.86 3.20
C VAL A 720 -47.21 40.79 3.66
N PHE A 721 -47.29 39.62 3.01
CA PHE A 721 -48.15 38.52 3.47
C PHE A 721 -47.83 38.04 4.88
N ARG A 722 -46.56 38.08 5.31
CA ARG A 722 -46.18 37.80 6.70
C ARG A 722 -46.57 38.88 7.67
N MET A 723 -46.51 40.14 7.25
CA MET A 723 -47.07 41.22 8.05
C MET A 723 -48.59 41.05 8.24
N PHE A 724 -49.31 40.49 7.24
CA PHE A 724 -50.73 40.09 7.37
C PHE A 724 -50.94 38.84 8.25
N ASP A 725 -50.13 37.80 8.11
CA ASP A 725 -50.27 36.56 8.88
C ASP A 725 -50.08 36.76 10.39
N LYS A 726 -49.25 37.72 10.81
CA LYS A 726 -49.04 38.08 12.23
C LYS A 726 -50.24 38.77 12.87
N VAL A 727 -51.26 39.13 12.09
CA VAL A 727 -52.53 39.65 12.60
C VAL A 727 -53.42 38.49 13.03
N LEU A 728 -53.33 38.11 14.31
CA LEU A 728 -54.01 36.93 14.86
C LEU A 728 -55.54 37.06 14.94
N ALA A 729 -56.06 38.27 15.09
CA ALA A 729 -57.50 38.52 15.06
C ALA A 729 -57.90 38.98 13.65
N PRO A 730 -58.79 38.26 12.93
CA PRO A 730 -59.27 38.69 11.61
C PRO A 730 -59.79 40.15 11.57
N GLU A 731 -60.22 40.69 12.71
CA GLU A 731 -60.73 42.06 12.89
C GLU A 731 -59.65 43.16 12.92
N LEU A 732 -58.40 42.84 13.27
CA LEU A 732 -57.30 43.81 13.35
C LEU A 732 -56.62 44.06 12.00
N ILE A 733 -56.93 43.24 10.98
CA ILE A 733 -56.34 43.25 9.64
C ILE A 733 -56.35 44.65 9.00
N PRO A 734 -57.44 45.46 9.07
CA PRO A 734 -57.45 46.81 8.50
C PRO A 734 -56.50 47.80 9.19
N SER A 735 -56.29 47.69 10.50
CA SER A 735 -55.53 48.69 11.29
C SER A 735 -54.01 48.57 11.14
N ILE A 736 -53.52 47.34 10.93
CA ILE A 736 -52.10 47.03 10.77
C ILE A 736 -51.66 47.27 9.32
N LEU A 737 -52.58 47.09 8.37
CA LEU A 737 -52.42 47.51 6.97
C LEU A 737 -51.93 48.98 6.88
N GLU A 738 -52.52 49.88 7.66
CA GLU A 738 -52.25 51.33 7.64
C GLU A 738 -50.90 51.75 8.24
N LYS A 739 -50.49 51.15 9.39
CA LYS A 739 -49.36 51.62 10.21
C LYS A 739 -47.98 51.13 9.77
N PHE A 740 -47.89 49.88 9.30
CA PHE A 740 -46.62 49.21 9.02
C PHE A 740 -46.56 48.66 7.60
N ILE A 741 -47.66 48.04 7.12
CA ILE A 741 -47.69 47.33 5.83
C ILE A 741 -47.68 48.32 4.65
N ARG A 742 -48.50 49.38 4.68
CA ARG A 742 -48.49 50.44 3.65
C ARG A 742 -47.19 51.25 3.59
N VAL A 743 -46.47 51.44 4.71
CA VAL A 743 -45.17 52.15 4.73
C VAL A 743 -44.09 51.33 4.03
N TYR A 744 -44.06 50.02 4.29
CA TYR A 744 -43.16 49.06 3.62
C TYR A 744 -43.51 48.89 2.12
N MET A 745 -44.80 48.79 1.78
CA MET A 745 -45.26 48.74 0.38
C MET A 745 -44.89 49.99 -0.44
N ARG A 746 -44.74 51.18 0.20
CA ARG A 746 -44.33 52.43 -0.46
C ARG A 746 -42.82 52.60 -0.61
N GLU A 747 -41.99 52.13 0.33
CA GLU A 747 -40.53 52.15 0.17
C GLU A 747 -40.06 51.15 -0.92
N HIS A 748 -40.91 50.19 -1.30
CA HIS A 748 -40.63 49.13 -2.27
C HIS A 748 -41.61 49.06 -3.47
N ASP A 749 -42.46 50.07 -3.70
CA ASP A 749 -43.34 50.26 -4.89
C ASP A 749 -44.28 49.08 -5.31
N LEU A 750 -45.19 48.60 -4.42
CA LEU A 750 -46.12 47.44 -4.67
C LEU A 750 -47.61 47.81 -4.90
N GLN A 751 -48.39 46.98 -5.64
CA GLN A 751 -49.83 47.17 -5.98
C GLN A 751 -50.82 46.32 -5.12
N GLU A 752 -51.97 46.89 -4.72
CA GLU A 752 -52.78 46.42 -3.57
C GLU A 752 -53.79 45.26 -3.82
N GLU A 753 -54.66 45.27 -4.84
CA GLU A 753 -55.81 44.32 -4.94
C GLU A 753 -55.46 42.93 -5.50
N GLU A 754 -54.56 42.86 -6.47
CA GLU A 754 -54.04 41.59 -7.02
C GLU A 754 -53.27 40.78 -5.96
N LEU A 755 -52.62 41.49 -5.02
CA LEU A 755 -51.90 40.88 -3.90
C LEU A 755 -52.86 40.12 -2.95
N LEU A 756 -54.12 40.56 -2.83
CA LEU A 756 -55.11 39.93 -1.94
C LEU A 756 -55.68 38.60 -2.50
N LEU A 757 -55.86 38.47 -3.81
CA LEU A 757 -56.21 37.18 -4.46
C LEU A 757 -55.06 36.18 -4.34
N LEU A 758 -53.83 36.65 -4.55
CA LEU A 758 -52.63 35.85 -4.38
C LEU A 758 -52.51 35.31 -2.95
N TYR A 759 -52.92 36.08 -1.94
CA TYR A 759 -52.99 35.60 -0.56
C TYR A 759 -54.03 34.47 -0.38
N ILE A 760 -55.15 34.47 -1.12
CA ILE A 760 -56.18 33.39 -1.06
C ILE A 760 -55.71 32.11 -1.75
N GLU A 761 -55.07 32.20 -2.91
CA GLU A 761 -54.46 31.04 -3.58
C GLU A 761 -53.34 30.43 -2.74
N ASP A 762 -52.56 31.28 -2.07
CA ASP A 762 -51.53 30.87 -1.11
C ASP A 762 -52.15 30.18 0.11
N LEU A 763 -53.28 30.67 0.64
CA LEU A 763 -54.03 30.01 1.72
C LEU A 763 -54.56 28.62 1.31
N LEU A 764 -55.09 28.49 0.09
CA LEU A 764 -55.61 27.24 -0.47
C LEU A 764 -54.52 26.20 -0.76
N ASN A 765 -53.39 26.64 -1.30
CA ASN A 765 -52.23 25.78 -1.50
C ASN A 765 -51.61 25.35 -0.16
N ARG A 766 -51.52 26.24 0.83
CA ARG A 766 -51.03 25.91 2.19
C ARG A 766 -51.89 24.88 2.90
N CYS A 767 -53.20 24.84 2.63
CA CYS A 767 -54.12 23.89 3.25
C CYS A 767 -54.29 22.58 2.47
N SER A 768 -53.98 22.54 1.17
CA SER A 768 -54.20 21.35 0.30
C SER A 768 -53.22 20.17 0.52
N SER A 769 -52.07 20.39 1.17
CA SER A 769 -50.96 19.42 1.19
C SER A 769 -50.78 18.63 2.49
N LYS A 770 -51.71 18.72 3.46
CA LYS A 770 -51.66 17.94 4.71
C LYS A 770 -52.97 17.19 4.96
N SER A 771 -52.90 15.86 4.87
CA SER A 771 -53.95 14.88 5.15
C SER A 771 -54.42 14.81 6.62
N THR A 772 -54.09 15.79 7.47
CA THR A 772 -54.59 15.92 8.84
C THR A 772 -55.77 16.89 8.99
N SER A 773 -56.35 17.37 7.89
CA SER A 773 -57.56 18.22 7.86
C SER A 773 -58.88 17.45 8.08
N LEU A 774 -58.89 16.38 8.88
CA LEU A 774 -60.17 15.82 9.32
C LEU A 774 -60.90 16.74 10.33
N PHE A 775 -60.25 17.75 10.96
CA PHE A 775 -60.85 18.50 12.10
C PHE A 775 -60.52 20.02 12.29
N GLU A 776 -59.90 20.76 11.36
CA GLU A 776 -59.63 22.22 11.55
C GLU A 776 -60.21 23.13 10.43
N THR A 777 -61.29 23.86 10.74
CA THR A 777 -62.03 24.78 9.83
C THR A 777 -61.57 26.25 9.92
N ALA A 778 -60.42 26.55 10.54
CA ALA A 778 -59.97 27.93 10.76
C ALA A 778 -59.46 28.64 9.49
N TRP A 779 -58.93 27.90 8.51
CA TRP A 779 -58.47 28.45 7.23
C TRP A 779 -59.64 28.94 6.37
N GLU A 780 -60.79 28.27 6.48
CA GLU A 780 -62.03 28.62 5.79
C GLU A 780 -62.49 30.03 6.25
N ALA A 781 -62.39 30.38 7.54
CA ALA A 781 -62.81 31.71 8.05
C ALA A 781 -61.86 32.87 7.67
N LYS A 782 -60.54 32.61 7.57
CA LYS A 782 -59.53 33.61 7.20
C LYS A 782 -59.55 33.89 5.69
N ALA A 783 -59.74 32.83 4.87
CA ALA A 783 -59.98 32.95 3.43
C ALA A 783 -61.25 33.77 3.14
N MET A 784 -62.31 33.58 3.93
CA MET A 784 -63.56 34.34 3.79
C MET A 784 -63.42 35.82 4.20
N ALA A 785 -62.63 36.17 5.24
CA ALA A 785 -62.38 37.57 5.64
C ALA A 785 -61.57 38.37 4.60
N VAL A 786 -60.69 37.70 3.85
CA VAL A 786 -59.90 38.29 2.76
C VAL A 786 -60.73 38.40 1.48
N ILE A 787 -61.59 37.41 1.18
CA ILE A 787 -62.59 37.51 0.10
C ILE A 787 -63.48 38.76 0.28
N ALA A 788 -63.74 39.22 1.52
CA ALA A 788 -64.53 40.44 1.80
C ALA A 788 -63.80 41.79 1.56
N CYS A 789 -62.47 41.79 1.39
CA CYS A 789 -61.70 42.97 0.97
C CYS A 789 -61.55 43.05 -0.56
N LEU A 790 -62.01 42.04 -1.31
CA LEU A 790 -61.98 41.97 -2.78
C LEU A 790 -63.29 42.49 -3.38
N SER A 791 -63.18 43.23 -4.49
CA SER A 791 -64.33 43.84 -5.18
C SER A 791 -64.69 43.18 -6.53
N ASP A 792 -63.93 42.18 -7.02
CA ASP A 792 -64.04 41.58 -8.38
C ASP A 792 -64.70 40.18 -8.38
N THR A 793 -65.57 39.89 -9.35
CA THR A 793 -66.49 38.73 -9.41
C THR A 793 -65.91 37.48 -10.09
N ASP A 794 -65.04 37.63 -11.09
CA ASP A 794 -64.38 36.48 -11.76
C ASP A 794 -63.32 35.84 -10.84
N LEU A 795 -62.65 36.68 -10.06
CA LEU A 795 -61.68 36.27 -9.05
C LEU A 795 -62.32 35.40 -7.94
N ILE A 796 -63.65 35.43 -7.79
CA ILE A 796 -64.41 34.60 -6.85
C ILE A 796 -64.60 33.15 -7.37
N PHE A 797 -64.87 32.93 -8.67
CA PHE A 797 -65.11 31.57 -9.24
C PHE A 797 -63.84 30.73 -9.37
N ASP A 798 -62.71 31.36 -9.66
CA ASP A 798 -61.43 30.68 -9.74
C ASP A 798 -60.92 30.24 -8.36
N ALA A 799 -61.29 30.96 -7.29
CA ALA A 799 -61.04 30.51 -5.92
C ALA A 799 -61.79 29.20 -5.58
N VAL A 800 -62.91 28.88 -6.26
CA VAL A 800 -63.77 27.72 -5.96
C VAL A 800 -63.33 26.40 -6.62
N LEU A 801 -62.95 26.41 -7.92
CA LEU A 801 -62.50 25.18 -8.61
C LEU A 801 -61.19 24.64 -8.08
N LYS A 802 -60.33 25.54 -7.60
CA LYS A 802 -59.05 25.19 -6.96
C LYS A 802 -59.27 24.40 -5.65
N ILE A 803 -60.45 24.49 -5.02
CA ILE A 803 -60.82 23.68 -3.85
C ILE A 803 -61.20 22.23 -4.23
N MET A 804 -61.58 21.91 -5.49
CA MET A 804 -62.21 20.64 -5.90
C MET A 804 -61.25 19.49 -6.28
N TYR A 805 -60.19 19.77 -7.06
CA TYR A 805 -59.22 18.74 -7.47
C TYR A 805 -58.31 18.26 -6.35
N ALA A 806 -58.30 18.96 -5.21
CA ALA A 806 -57.45 18.65 -4.07
C ALA A 806 -58.07 17.62 -3.09
N ALA A 807 -59.28 17.10 -3.35
CA ALA A 807 -59.97 16.19 -2.44
C ALA A 807 -59.69 14.69 -2.75
N VAL A 808 -59.35 13.89 -1.72
CA VAL A 808 -58.94 12.46 -1.79
C VAL A 808 -60.14 11.51 -1.94
N VAL A 809 -60.03 10.37 -2.63
CA VAL A 809 -61.15 9.39 -2.78
C VAL A 809 -61.27 8.57 -1.49
N PRO A 810 -62.23 8.89 -0.57
CA PRO A 810 -63.46 9.72 -0.73
C PRO A 810 -63.50 11.12 -0.02
N TRP A 811 -64.26 12.10 -0.58
CA TRP A 811 -64.33 13.59 -0.34
C TRP A 811 -65.10 14.12 0.95
N SER A 812 -65.05 15.45 1.33
CA SER A 812 -65.57 16.10 2.61
C SER A 812 -66.74 17.14 2.51
N ALA A 813 -67.47 17.47 3.60
CA ALA A 813 -68.81 18.15 3.57
C ALA A 813 -68.88 19.67 3.24
N ALA A 814 -68.02 20.55 3.77
CA ALA A 814 -68.00 21.98 3.39
C ALA A 814 -67.55 22.17 1.93
N VAL A 815 -66.65 21.28 1.47
CA VAL A 815 -66.17 21.17 0.08
C VAL A 815 -67.23 20.57 -0.82
N GLU A 816 -67.91 19.51 -0.40
CA GLU A 816 -69.06 18.94 -1.12
C GLU A 816 -70.22 19.96 -1.19
N GLN A 817 -70.40 20.89 -0.22
CA GLN A 817 -71.41 21.95 -0.22
C GLN A 817 -71.01 23.19 -1.06
N LEU A 818 -69.73 23.60 -1.04
CA LEU A 818 -69.17 24.62 -1.95
C LEU A 818 -69.19 24.14 -3.42
N VAL A 819 -68.83 22.86 -3.67
CA VAL A 819 -68.86 22.20 -4.99
C VAL A 819 -70.31 21.97 -5.44
N LYS A 820 -71.27 21.70 -4.53
CA LYS A 820 -72.72 21.68 -4.85
C LYS A 820 -73.28 23.09 -5.16
N GLN A 821 -72.96 24.14 -4.38
CA GLN A 821 -73.43 25.52 -4.65
C GLN A 821 -72.98 26.04 -6.02
N HIS A 822 -71.77 25.70 -6.46
CA HIS A 822 -71.24 26.13 -7.75
C HIS A 822 -71.48 25.11 -8.89
N LEU A 823 -71.91 23.88 -8.60
CA LEU A 823 -72.53 22.96 -9.57
C LEU A 823 -73.97 23.41 -9.95
N GLU A 824 -74.64 24.22 -9.12
CA GLU A 824 -75.96 24.82 -9.39
C GLU A 824 -75.91 26.22 -10.04
N MET A 825 -74.77 26.91 -10.00
CA MET A 825 -74.58 28.18 -10.73
C MET A 825 -74.27 27.91 -12.21
N ASP A 826 -74.89 28.67 -13.10
CA ASP A 826 -74.72 28.50 -14.54
C ASP A 826 -73.35 29.04 -15.00
N HIS A 827 -72.31 28.21 -14.93
CA HIS A 827 -70.92 28.54 -15.29
C HIS A 827 -70.22 27.37 -16.05
N PRO A 828 -69.41 27.64 -17.10
CA PRO A 828 -68.91 26.63 -18.06
C PRO A 828 -68.01 25.49 -17.53
N LYS A 829 -67.59 25.47 -16.27
CA LYS A 829 -66.49 24.60 -15.77
C LYS A 829 -66.94 23.28 -15.08
N VAL A 830 -68.11 22.70 -15.43
CA VAL A 830 -68.76 21.55 -14.71
C VAL A 830 -68.44 20.13 -15.23
N LYS A 831 -68.05 19.91 -16.50
CA LYS A 831 -67.92 18.55 -17.11
C LYS A 831 -66.74 17.69 -16.63
N LEU A 832 -65.71 18.30 -16.05
CA LEU A 832 -64.44 17.64 -15.73
C LEU A 832 -64.49 16.75 -14.46
N LEU A 833 -65.69 16.41 -13.99
CA LEU A 833 -65.96 15.69 -12.75
C LEU A 833 -66.30 14.18 -12.91
N GLN A 834 -66.31 13.54 -14.12
CA GLN A 834 -66.92 12.19 -14.38
C GLN A 834 -66.02 10.96 -14.74
N GLU A 835 -64.82 11.06 -15.36
CA GLU A 835 -64.10 9.90 -15.99
C GLU A 835 -63.23 9.01 -15.07
N SER A 836 -62.97 9.42 -13.85
CA SER A 836 -61.98 8.83 -12.95
C SER A 836 -62.36 7.48 -12.29
N TYR A 837 -63.23 6.65 -12.90
CA TYR A 837 -63.93 5.53 -12.22
C TYR A 837 -63.72 4.06 -12.76
N LYS A 838 -63.04 3.74 -13.89
CA LYS A 838 -63.09 2.39 -14.60
C LYS A 838 -61.87 1.41 -14.59
N LEU A 839 -60.65 1.77 -14.18
CA LEU A 839 -59.39 1.02 -14.45
C LEU A 839 -59.11 -0.22 -13.55
N MET A 840 -60.12 -0.90 -13.02
CA MET A 840 -59.98 -1.73 -11.81
C MET A 840 -60.01 -3.28 -11.99
N GLU A 841 -60.18 -3.89 -13.20
CA GLU A 841 -60.56 -5.33 -13.36
C GLU A 841 -59.54 -6.40 -13.90
N MET A 842 -58.53 -6.13 -14.73
CA MET A 842 -57.70 -7.16 -15.43
C MET A 842 -56.80 -8.06 -14.53
N LYS A 843 -56.68 -7.76 -13.25
CA LYS A 843 -55.76 -8.42 -12.29
C LYS A 843 -56.26 -9.82 -11.75
N LYS A 844 -57.00 -10.63 -12.52
CA LYS A 844 -57.74 -11.82 -11.99
C LYS A 844 -57.38 -13.26 -12.52
N LEU A 845 -56.81 -13.52 -13.73
CA LEU A 845 -56.70 -14.89 -14.36
C LEU A 845 -55.46 -15.75 -14.00
N LEU A 846 -54.24 -15.19 -13.90
CA LEU A 846 -53.01 -15.95 -13.59
C LEU A 846 -52.93 -16.51 -12.16
N ARG A 847 -53.87 -16.12 -11.29
CA ARG A 847 -54.02 -16.68 -9.94
C ARG A 847 -54.30 -18.20 -9.91
N GLY A 848 -54.54 -18.89 -11.04
CA GLY A 848 -54.93 -20.32 -11.14
C GLY A 848 -53.85 -21.40 -10.98
N TYR A 849 -52.64 -21.26 -11.56
CA TYR A 849 -51.46 -22.10 -11.25
C TYR A 849 -50.57 -21.46 -10.15
N GLY A 850 -51.14 -20.52 -9.39
CA GLY A 850 -50.49 -19.84 -8.26
C GLY A 850 -49.70 -18.56 -8.58
N ILE A 851 -49.78 -18.01 -9.80
CA ILE A 851 -48.91 -16.90 -10.28
C ILE A 851 -49.61 -15.53 -10.09
N ARG A 852 -49.10 -14.65 -9.21
CA ARG A 852 -49.76 -13.37 -8.81
C ARG A 852 -49.38 -12.13 -9.61
N GLU A 853 -48.37 -12.21 -10.48
CA GLU A 853 -47.87 -11.10 -11.31
C GLU A 853 -47.74 -11.53 -12.78
N VAL A 854 -48.09 -10.63 -13.71
CA VAL A 854 -48.53 -10.95 -15.09
C VAL A 854 -47.46 -10.69 -16.17
N ASN A 855 -46.16 -10.73 -15.83
CA ASN A 855 -45.07 -10.47 -16.79
C ASN A 855 -43.98 -11.57 -16.74
N LEU A 856 -44.18 -12.69 -17.46
CA LEU A 856 -43.18 -13.79 -17.59
C LEU A 856 -42.71 -13.92 -19.06
N LEU A 857 -41.41 -14.15 -19.27
CA LEU A 857 -40.71 -14.11 -20.57
C LEU A 857 -40.42 -15.53 -21.15
N ASN A 858 -40.29 -15.65 -22.48
CA ASN A 858 -40.19 -16.91 -23.26
C ASN A 858 -39.22 -18.00 -22.76
N LYS A 859 -38.14 -17.65 -22.03
CA LYS A 859 -37.17 -18.65 -21.54
C LYS A 859 -37.60 -19.38 -20.27
N GLU A 860 -38.56 -18.83 -19.52
CA GLU A 860 -39.11 -19.46 -18.32
C GLU A 860 -40.13 -20.56 -18.66
N ILE A 861 -40.45 -20.68 -19.94
CA ILE A 861 -41.56 -21.47 -20.44
C ILE A 861 -41.17 -22.93 -20.62
N MET A 862 -39.93 -23.27 -21.02
CA MET A 862 -39.45 -24.66 -20.96
C MET A 862 -39.34 -25.19 -19.51
N ARG A 863 -39.22 -24.31 -18.51
CA ARG A 863 -39.34 -24.68 -17.09
C ARG A 863 -40.79 -24.91 -16.68
N VAL A 864 -41.73 -24.11 -17.19
CA VAL A 864 -43.17 -24.36 -17.04
C VAL A 864 -43.59 -25.65 -17.80
N VAL A 865 -43.05 -25.93 -18.99
CA VAL A 865 -43.28 -27.16 -19.80
C VAL A 865 -42.67 -28.39 -19.13
N ARG A 866 -41.44 -28.33 -18.59
CA ARG A 866 -40.88 -29.40 -17.75
C ARG A 866 -41.64 -29.57 -16.43
N TYR A 867 -42.13 -28.47 -15.82
CA TYR A 867 -42.98 -28.50 -14.62
C TYR A 867 -44.33 -29.15 -14.93
N ILE A 868 -44.87 -28.96 -16.13
CA ILE A 868 -46.10 -29.62 -16.57
C ILE A 868 -45.84 -31.10 -16.93
N LEU A 869 -44.77 -31.45 -17.67
CA LEU A 869 -44.40 -32.84 -18.03
C LEU A 869 -44.01 -33.71 -16.81
N LYS A 870 -43.49 -33.13 -15.73
CA LYS A 870 -43.17 -33.85 -14.48
C LYS A 870 -44.36 -34.09 -13.55
N GLN A 871 -45.49 -33.39 -13.71
CA GLN A 871 -46.66 -33.61 -12.86
C GLN A 871 -47.41 -34.91 -13.21
N ASP A 872 -47.03 -35.57 -14.32
CA ASP A 872 -47.50 -36.90 -14.79
C ASP A 872 -49.04 -37.07 -14.71
N VAL A 873 -49.77 -35.95 -14.83
CA VAL A 873 -51.24 -35.89 -14.91
C VAL A 873 -51.64 -36.32 -16.32
N PRO A 874 -52.78 -36.98 -16.57
CA PRO A 874 -53.14 -37.41 -17.93
C PRO A 874 -53.16 -36.30 -19.00
N SER A 875 -53.32 -35.02 -18.62
CA SER A 875 -53.20 -33.87 -19.52
C SER A 875 -51.78 -33.26 -19.58
N SER A 876 -50.78 -33.84 -18.94
CA SER A 876 -49.44 -33.26 -18.77
C SER A 876 -48.66 -33.13 -20.09
N LEU A 877 -48.72 -34.12 -20.98
CA LEU A 877 -48.17 -33.97 -22.34
C LEU A 877 -48.95 -32.90 -23.13
N GLU A 878 -50.27 -32.72 -22.91
CA GLU A 878 -51.14 -31.75 -23.62
C GLU A 878 -51.06 -30.30 -23.09
N ASP A 879 -51.03 -30.08 -21.78
CA ASP A 879 -50.90 -28.75 -21.16
C ASP A 879 -49.47 -28.22 -21.34
N ALA A 880 -48.47 -29.13 -21.38
CA ALA A 880 -47.09 -28.85 -21.78
C ALA A 880 -47.04 -28.44 -23.25
N LEU A 881 -47.81 -29.10 -24.12
CA LEU A 881 -47.99 -28.68 -25.51
C LEU A 881 -48.81 -27.38 -25.66
N LYS A 882 -49.83 -27.05 -24.81
CA LYS A 882 -50.62 -25.79 -24.89
C LYS A 882 -49.85 -24.55 -24.43
N VAL A 883 -49.04 -24.69 -23.38
CA VAL A 883 -48.10 -23.66 -22.97
C VAL A 883 -46.95 -23.59 -23.98
N ALA A 884 -46.48 -24.71 -24.55
CA ALA A 884 -45.51 -24.72 -25.65
C ALA A 884 -46.06 -24.16 -26.98
N GLN A 885 -47.38 -24.16 -27.21
CA GLN A 885 -48.02 -23.56 -28.40
C GLN A 885 -48.33 -22.07 -28.22
N ALA A 886 -48.72 -21.62 -27.02
CA ALA A 886 -48.83 -20.18 -26.71
C ALA A 886 -47.49 -19.45 -26.88
N PHE A 887 -46.38 -20.20 -26.92
CA PHE A 887 -45.01 -19.69 -27.01
C PHE A 887 -44.10 -20.40 -28.05
N MET A 888 -44.66 -21.23 -28.94
CA MET A 888 -44.05 -21.87 -30.13
C MET A 888 -42.73 -22.68 -29.95
N LEU A 889 -42.75 -23.86 -29.32
CA LEU A 889 -41.60 -24.80 -29.13
C LEU A 889 -41.72 -26.14 -29.95
N SER A 890 -40.61 -26.88 -30.16
CA SER A 890 -40.50 -28.07 -31.07
C SER A 890 -40.69 -29.45 -30.42
N ASP A 891 -41.29 -30.40 -31.15
CA ASP A 891 -41.75 -31.71 -30.63
C ASP A 891 -40.65 -32.79 -30.49
N ASP A 892 -39.57 -32.74 -31.31
CA ASP A 892 -38.48 -33.73 -31.33
C ASP A 892 -37.79 -33.89 -29.97
N GLU A 893 -37.63 -32.76 -29.25
CA GLU A 893 -37.04 -32.70 -27.91
C GLU A 893 -37.96 -33.34 -26.87
N ILE A 894 -39.28 -33.24 -27.05
CA ILE A 894 -40.28 -33.82 -26.14
C ILE A 894 -40.24 -35.35 -26.22
N TYR A 895 -39.97 -35.95 -27.40
CA TYR A 895 -39.80 -37.40 -27.58
C TYR A 895 -38.46 -37.95 -27.05
N SER A 896 -37.34 -37.24 -27.26
CA SER A 896 -36.04 -37.63 -26.70
C SER A 896 -36.03 -37.59 -25.15
N LEU A 897 -36.74 -36.62 -24.56
CA LEU A 897 -36.91 -36.50 -23.09
C LEU A 897 -37.75 -37.65 -22.50
N ARG A 898 -38.59 -38.32 -23.29
CA ARG A 898 -39.38 -39.47 -22.86
C ARG A 898 -38.64 -40.81 -22.98
N ILE A 899 -37.79 -41.02 -24.00
CA ILE A 899 -36.98 -42.25 -24.11
C ILE A 899 -35.89 -42.30 -23.04
N ILE A 900 -35.26 -41.16 -22.73
CA ILE A 900 -34.28 -41.07 -21.63
C ILE A 900 -34.96 -41.38 -20.27
N ASP A 901 -36.17 -40.84 -20.01
CA ASP A 901 -36.97 -41.16 -18.80
C ASP A 901 -37.37 -42.66 -18.70
N LEU A 902 -37.41 -43.41 -19.81
CA LEU A 902 -37.68 -44.87 -19.81
C LEU A 902 -36.41 -45.71 -19.58
N ILE A 903 -35.24 -45.29 -20.08
CA ILE A 903 -33.96 -45.94 -19.76
C ILE A 903 -33.60 -45.72 -18.28
N ASP A 904 -33.92 -44.54 -17.74
CA ASP A 904 -33.76 -44.19 -16.31
C ASP A 904 -34.68 -44.99 -15.37
N ARG A 905 -35.80 -45.52 -15.86
CA ARG A 905 -36.73 -46.38 -15.11
C ARG A 905 -36.41 -47.88 -15.21
N GLU A 906 -35.24 -48.23 -15.77
CA GLU A 906 -34.79 -49.60 -16.10
C GLU A 906 -35.77 -50.38 -17.01
N GLN A 907 -36.67 -49.69 -17.72
CA GLN A 907 -37.67 -50.27 -18.61
C GLN A 907 -37.13 -50.42 -20.05
N GLY A 908 -36.04 -51.19 -20.18
CA GLY A 908 -35.31 -51.36 -21.46
C GLY A 908 -36.15 -51.97 -22.61
N GLU A 909 -37.17 -52.78 -22.29
CA GLU A 909 -38.08 -53.35 -23.31
C GLU A 909 -39.07 -52.30 -23.87
N ASP A 910 -39.54 -51.36 -23.05
CA ASP A 910 -40.44 -50.27 -23.47
C ASP A 910 -39.72 -49.26 -24.37
N CYS A 911 -38.42 -49.05 -24.12
CA CYS A 911 -37.53 -48.27 -24.98
C CYS A 911 -37.43 -48.86 -26.39
N LEU A 912 -37.29 -50.19 -26.49
CA LEU A 912 -37.24 -50.91 -27.77
C LEU A 912 -38.61 -50.96 -28.48
N LEU A 913 -39.72 -50.93 -27.74
CA LEU A 913 -41.08 -50.84 -28.30
C LEU A 913 -41.39 -49.43 -28.86
N LEU A 914 -40.96 -48.37 -28.17
CA LEU A 914 -41.12 -46.98 -28.64
C LEU A 914 -40.24 -46.68 -29.87
N LEU A 915 -39.02 -47.23 -29.93
CA LEU A 915 -38.11 -47.10 -31.08
C LEU A 915 -38.60 -47.84 -32.33
N LYS A 916 -39.36 -48.93 -32.16
CA LYS A 916 -39.97 -49.71 -33.26
C LYS A 916 -41.28 -49.12 -33.79
N SER A 917 -41.97 -48.25 -33.03
CA SER A 917 -43.25 -47.65 -33.47
C SER A 917 -43.07 -46.34 -34.25
N LEU A 918 -41.86 -45.76 -34.25
CA LEU A 918 -41.50 -44.54 -34.96
C LEU A 918 -41.24 -44.77 -36.47
N PRO A 919 -41.53 -43.80 -37.35
CA PRO A 919 -41.10 -43.81 -38.75
C PRO A 919 -39.58 -44.00 -38.89
N PRO A 920 -39.06 -44.71 -39.91
CA PRO A 920 -37.63 -45.07 -40.02
C PRO A 920 -36.65 -43.89 -39.91
N ALA A 921 -36.99 -42.72 -40.47
CA ALA A 921 -36.16 -41.51 -40.42
C ALA A 921 -36.16 -40.82 -39.03
N GLU A 922 -37.27 -40.93 -38.30
CA GLU A 922 -37.39 -40.45 -36.92
C GLU A 922 -36.76 -41.47 -35.96
N ALA A 923 -36.86 -42.77 -36.25
CA ALA A 923 -36.22 -43.86 -35.52
C ALA A 923 -34.70 -43.85 -35.67
N GLU A 924 -34.13 -43.58 -36.85
CA GLU A 924 -32.68 -43.40 -37.05
C GLU A 924 -32.17 -42.16 -36.28
N LYS A 925 -32.86 -41.00 -36.39
CA LYS A 925 -32.50 -39.78 -35.64
C LYS A 925 -32.61 -39.95 -34.13
N THR A 926 -33.55 -40.76 -33.65
CA THR A 926 -33.74 -41.02 -32.23
C THR A 926 -32.76 -42.09 -31.72
N ALA A 927 -32.47 -43.14 -32.50
CA ALA A 927 -31.50 -44.19 -32.18
C ALA A 927 -30.05 -43.69 -32.20
N GLU A 928 -29.65 -42.89 -33.19
CA GLU A 928 -28.35 -42.21 -33.21
C GLU A 928 -28.25 -41.26 -32.00
N ARG A 929 -29.31 -40.50 -31.68
CA ARG A 929 -29.33 -39.60 -30.50
C ARG A 929 -29.27 -40.35 -29.17
N VAL A 930 -29.78 -41.59 -29.09
CA VAL A 930 -29.69 -42.47 -27.90
C VAL A 930 -28.36 -43.24 -27.84
N ILE A 931 -27.75 -43.70 -28.93
CA ILE A 931 -26.38 -44.25 -28.94
C ILE A 931 -25.37 -43.15 -28.62
N ILE A 932 -25.60 -41.92 -29.09
CA ILE A 932 -24.87 -40.74 -28.66
C ILE A 932 -25.07 -40.56 -27.16
N TRP A 933 -26.30 -40.59 -26.64
CA TRP A 933 -26.55 -40.57 -25.19
C TRP A 933 -25.89 -41.74 -24.43
N ALA A 934 -25.79 -42.94 -25.00
CA ALA A 934 -25.30 -44.11 -24.28
C ALA A 934 -23.78 -44.28 -24.36
N ARG A 935 -23.16 -43.85 -25.48
CA ARG A 935 -21.72 -43.55 -25.55
C ARG A 935 -21.39 -42.43 -24.56
N LEU A 936 -22.22 -41.38 -24.47
CA LEU A 936 -22.11 -40.30 -23.47
C LEU A 936 -22.31 -40.82 -22.04
N ALA A 937 -23.22 -41.75 -21.79
CA ALA A 937 -23.51 -42.29 -20.46
C ALA A 937 -22.48 -43.33 -19.98
N LEU A 938 -21.68 -43.91 -20.89
CA LEU A 938 -20.58 -44.85 -20.58
C LEU A 938 -19.19 -44.22 -20.74
N GLN A 939 -19.12 -43.06 -21.40
CA GLN A 939 -18.07 -42.07 -21.20
C GLN A 939 -18.29 -41.28 -19.91
N GLU A 940 -19.53 -41.17 -19.40
CA GLU A 940 -19.77 -40.58 -18.10
C GLU A 940 -19.28 -41.54 -16.99
N GLU A 941 -18.27 -41.07 -16.27
CA GLU A 941 -17.57 -41.73 -15.17
C GLU A 941 -18.54 -42.33 -14.14
N PRO A 942 -18.28 -43.55 -13.62
CA PRO A 942 -19.16 -44.27 -12.69
C PRO A 942 -19.42 -43.59 -11.35
N ASP A 943 -20.65 -43.13 -11.13
CA ASP A 943 -21.22 -42.98 -9.79
C ASP A 943 -20.98 -44.27 -9.02
N HIS A 944 -20.24 -44.12 -7.92
CA HIS A 944 -19.76 -45.22 -7.10
C HIS A 944 -20.87 -45.98 -6.36
N SER A 945 -22.14 -45.60 -6.54
CA SER A 945 -23.27 -46.40 -6.06
C SER A 945 -23.26 -47.74 -6.79
N LYS A 946 -23.54 -48.84 -6.08
CA LYS A 946 -23.75 -50.13 -6.75
C LYS A 946 -24.85 -50.03 -7.80
N GLU A 947 -25.85 -49.18 -7.56
CA GLU A 947 -26.89 -48.79 -8.52
C GLU A 947 -26.31 -48.09 -9.75
N GLY A 948 -25.36 -47.17 -9.61
CA GLY A 948 -24.70 -46.43 -10.70
C GLY A 948 -23.69 -47.27 -11.47
N LYS A 949 -22.97 -48.18 -10.80
CA LYS A 949 -22.13 -49.21 -11.44
C LYS A 949 -22.99 -50.24 -12.17
N ALA A 950 -24.11 -50.68 -11.57
CA ALA A 950 -25.09 -51.56 -12.21
C ALA A 950 -25.83 -50.88 -13.36
N TRP A 951 -26.17 -49.60 -13.21
CA TRP A 951 -26.78 -48.76 -14.24
C TRP A 951 -25.80 -48.57 -15.39
N ARG A 952 -24.51 -48.27 -15.17
CA ARG A 952 -23.51 -48.21 -16.25
C ARG A 952 -23.23 -49.58 -16.86
N MET A 953 -23.22 -50.66 -16.08
CA MET A 953 -23.21 -52.02 -16.65
C MET A 953 -24.47 -52.29 -17.50
N SER A 954 -25.64 -51.77 -17.12
CA SER A 954 -26.93 -51.88 -17.82
C SER A 954 -26.97 -51.02 -19.10
N VAL A 955 -26.48 -49.79 -19.04
CA VAL A 955 -26.30 -48.88 -20.18
C VAL A 955 -25.29 -49.51 -21.16
N ALA A 956 -24.16 -50.07 -20.70
CA ALA A 956 -23.17 -50.77 -21.54
C ALA A 956 -23.79 -51.94 -22.27
N LYS A 957 -24.59 -52.73 -21.55
CA LYS A 957 -25.30 -53.89 -22.09
C LYS A 957 -26.40 -53.51 -23.10
N THR A 958 -27.25 -52.54 -22.76
CA THR A 958 -28.34 -52.06 -23.63
C THR A 958 -27.79 -51.34 -24.87
N SER A 959 -26.67 -50.62 -24.74
CA SER A 959 -25.96 -49.97 -25.85
C SER A 959 -25.38 -50.96 -26.85
N VAL A 960 -24.79 -52.06 -26.36
CA VAL A 960 -24.33 -53.17 -27.21
C VAL A 960 -25.52 -53.77 -27.99
N ASP A 961 -26.74 -53.75 -27.45
CA ASP A 961 -27.95 -54.24 -28.14
C ASP A 961 -28.55 -53.22 -29.13
N ILE A 962 -28.57 -51.92 -28.82
CA ILE A 962 -28.99 -50.86 -29.75
C ILE A 962 -28.00 -50.75 -30.92
N LEU A 963 -26.68 -50.87 -30.68
CA LEU A 963 -25.64 -50.86 -31.73
C LEU A 963 -25.79 -52.05 -32.71
N LYS A 964 -26.25 -53.22 -32.24
CA LYS A 964 -26.58 -54.36 -33.13
C LYS A 964 -27.74 -54.04 -34.07
N ILE A 965 -28.81 -53.39 -33.58
CA ILE A 965 -29.95 -52.96 -34.41
C ILE A 965 -29.50 -51.90 -35.43
N LEU A 966 -28.63 -50.96 -35.02
CA LEU A 966 -28.09 -49.91 -35.87
C LEU A 966 -27.22 -50.49 -37.02
N CYS A 967 -26.40 -51.51 -36.74
CA CYS A 967 -25.65 -52.27 -37.75
C CYS A 967 -26.57 -52.97 -38.77
N ASP A 968 -27.74 -53.44 -38.33
CA ASP A 968 -28.70 -54.13 -39.20
C ASP A 968 -29.46 -53.17 -40.15
N ILE A 969 -29.74 -51.94 -39.71
CA ILE A 969 -30.42 -50.90 -40.50
C ILE A 969 -29.47 -50.29 -41.56
N GLN A 970 -28.17 -50.18 -41.27
CA GLN A 970 -27.19 -49.49 -42.13
C GLN A 970 -26.45 -50.40 -43.13
N LYS A 971 -27.02 -51.56 -43.49
CA LYS A 971 -26.40 -52.58 -44.36
C LYS A 971 -25.88 -52.09 -45.71
N ASP A 972 -26.45 -51.03 -46.29
CA ASP A 972 -26.08 -50.53 -47.62
C ASP A 972 -24.89 -49.56 -47.61
N ASN A 973 -24.40 -49.13 -46.44
CA ASN A 973 -23.33 -48.16 -46.32
C ASN A 973 -22.11 -48.75 -45.59
N LEU A 974 -21.18 -49.34 -46.37
CA LEU A 974 -19.98 -50.06 -45.89
C LEU A 974 -19.14 -49.28 -44.87
N GLN A 975 -19.04 -47.96 -45.02
CA GLN A 975 -18.22 -47.11 -44.14
C GLN A 975 -18.83 -46.98 -42.73
N LYS A 976 -20.15 -46.77 -42.63
CA LYS A 976 -20.85 -46.75 -41.33
C LYS A 976 -20.83 -48.13 -40.66
N LYS A 977 -20.76 -49.21 -41.44
CA LYS A 977 -20.64 -50.58 -40.92
C LYS A 977 -19.26 -50.85 -40.30
N ASP A 978 -18.17 -50.44 -40.94
CA ASP A 978 -16.80 -50.57 -40.40
C ASP A 978 -16.63 -49.73 -39.11
N GLU A 979 -17.19 -48.51 -39.08
CA GLU A 979 -17.23 -47.65 -37.89
C GLU A 979 -18.02 -48.28 -36.74
N CYS A 980 -19.15 -48.93 -37.04
CA CYS A 980 -19.90 -49.72 -36.06
C CYS A 980 -19.15 -50.98 -35.58
N GLU A 981 -18.38 -51.67 -36.42
CA GLU A 981 -17.59 -52.86 -36.04
C GLU A 981 -16.36 -52.49 -35.17
N GLU A 982 -15.69 -51.37 -35.44
CA GLU A 982 -14.64 -50.77 -34.59
C GLU A 982 -15.20 -50.36 -33.22
N MET A 983 -16.34 -49.64 -33.20
CA MET A 983 -17.06 -49.28 -31.97
C MET A 983 -17.45 -50.53 -31.16
N LEU A 984 -17.81 -51.64 -31.81
CA LEU A 984 -18.13 -52.90 -31.15
C LEU A 984 -16.90 -53.63 -30.57
N LYS A 985 -15.68 -53.44 -31.11
CA LYS A 985 -14.42 -53.99 -30.57
C LYS A 985 -13.96 -53.21 -29.33
N LEU A 986 -14.03 -51.88 -29.40
CA LEU A 986 -13.83 -50.94 -28.30
C LEU A 986 -14.81 -51.30 -27.15
N PHE A 987 -16.11 -51.47 -27.48
CA PHE A 987 -17.16 -51.80 -26.51
C PHE A 987 -16.92 -53.10 -25.69
N LYS A 988 -15.99 -53.99 -26.13
CA LYS A 988 -15.63 -55.28 -25.50
C LYS A 988 -14.39 -55.26 -24.59
N GLU A 989 -13.34 -54.47 -24.86
CA GLU A 989 -12.08 -54.45 -24.05
C GLU A 989 -12.26 -53.73 -22.70
N VAL A 990 -13.03 -52.64 -22.67
CA VAL A 990 -13.42 -51.93 -21.44
C VAL A 990 -14.36 -52.76 -20.57
N ALA A 991 -15.24 -53.57 -21.16
CA ALA A 991 -16.02 -54.52 -20.38
C ALA A 991 -15.11 -55.50 -19.60
N SER A 992 -13.88 -55.80 -20.08
CA SER A 992 -12.90 -56.70 -19.43
C SER A 992 -12.02 -56.04 -18.35
N LEU A 993 -11.74 -54.74 -18.46
CA LEU A 993 -11.08 -53.92 -17.42
C LEU A 993 -12.05 -53.61 -16.27
N GLN A 994 -13.33 -53.36 -16.59
CA GLN A 994 -14.46 -53.24 -15.66
C GLN A 994 -14.65 -54.53 -14.83
N GLU A 995 -14.23 -55.69 -15.35
CA GLU A 995 -14.40 -57.01 -14.73
C GLU A 995 -13.14 -57.55 -13.99
N ASN A 996 -11.89 -57.37 -14.49
CA ASN A 996 -10.67 -58.04 -13.94
C ASN A 996 -9.79 -57.24 -12.95
N PHE A 997 -9.74 -55.92 -13.07
CA PHE A 997 -8.96 -55.04 -12.18
C PHE A 997 -9.89 -54.03 -11.46
N GLU A 998 -11.23 -54.20 -11.59
CA GLU A 998 -12.29 -53.23 -11.25
C GLU A 998 -12.07 -51.81 -11.84
N VAL A 999 -11.34 -51.72 -12.95
CA VAL A 999 -10.99 -50.44 -13.59
C VAL A 999 -12.02 -50.14 -14.67
N PHE A 1000 -13.02 -49.31 -14.35
CA PHE A 1000 -14.01 -48.80 -15.29
C PHE A 1000 -13.41 -47.73 -16.21
N LEU A 1001 -12.47 -48.12 -17.08
CA LEU A 1001 -11.89 -47.27 -18.13
C LEU A 1001 -12.92 -47.04 -19.22
N SER A 1002 -13.04 -45.82 -19.74
CA SER A 1002 -13.87 -45.57 -20.93
C SER A 1002 -13.18 -46.11 -22.19
N PHE A 1003 -13.92 -46.18 -23.28
CA PHE A 1003 -13.50 -46.85 -24.51
C PHE A 1003 -12.32 -46.18 -25.23
N GLU A 1004 -12.15 -44.88 -25.03
CA GLU A 1004 -11.01 -44.11 -25.55
C GLU A 1004 -9.79 -44.23 -24.62
N ASP A 1005 -10.03 -44.57 -23.35
CA ASP A 1005 -8.98 -44.56 -22.34
C ASP A 1005 -8.05 -45.77 -22.47
N TYR A 1006 -8.56 -46.95 -22.78
CA TYR A 1006 -7.72 -48.15 -22.88
C TYR A 1006 -6.85 -48.19 -24.15
N SER A 1007 -7.41 -47.73 -25.26
CA SER A 1007 -6.78 -47.78 -26.59
C SER A 1007 -5.65 -46.75 -26.75
N ASN A 1008 -5.56 -45.80 -25.82
CA ASN A 1008 -4.57 -44.75 -25.85
C ASN A 1008 -3.35 -45.15 -25.02
N SER A 1009 -2.20 -45.31 -25.69
CA SER A 1009 -0.92 -45.67 -25.06
C SER A 1009 -0.51 -44.75 -23.91
N SER A 1010 -1.08 -43.54 -23.86
CA SER A 1010 -0.93 -42.57 -22.77
C SER A 1010 -1.62 -43.00 -21.48
N LEU A 1011 -2.83 -43.54 -21.51
CA LEU A 1011 -3.55 -43.94 -20.28
C LEU A 1011 -3.02 -45.25 -19.70
N VAL A 1012 -2.39 -46.06 -20.55
CA VAL A 1012 -1.51 -47.17 -20.15
C VAL A 1012 -0.21 -46.66 -19.53
N ALA A 1013 0.38 -45.58 -20.06
CA ALA A 1013 1.49 -44.86 -19.44
C ALA A 1013 1.07 -44.06 -18.18
N ASP A 1014 -0.21 -43.72 -18.00
CA ASP A 1014 -0.75 -43.04 -16.82
C ASP A 1014 -1.10 -44.01 -15.71
N LEU A 1015 -1.59 -45.21 -16.03
CA LEU A 1015 -1.62 -46.31 -15.06
C LEU A 1015 -0.19 -46.63 -14.58
N ARG A 1016 0.83 -46.49 -15.46
CA ARG A 1016 2.25 -46.65 -15.11
C ARG A 1016 2.71 -45.54 -14.17
N GLU A 1017 2.27 -44.32 -14.44
CA GLU A 1017 2.49 -43.14 -13.62
C GLU A 1017 1.81 -43.23 -12.25
N GLN A 1018 0.55 -43.66 -12.18
CA GLN A 1018 -0.21 -43.84 -10.94
C GLN A 1018 0.50 -44.81 -10.00
N HIS A 1019 1.19 -45.81 -10.53
CA HIS A 1019 2.00 -46.72 -9.74
C HIS A 1019 3.36 -46.13 -9.29
N ILE A 1020 4.02 -45.26 -10.09
CA ILE A 1020 5.21 -44.50 -9.64
C ILE A 1020 4.85 -43.50 -8.55
N LYS A 1021 3.72 -42.79 -8.68
CA LYS A 1021 3.18 -41.89 -7.65
C LYS A 1021 2.77 -42.63 -6.38
N ALA A 1022 2.17 -43.82 -6.49
CA ALA A 1022 1.87 -44.66 -5.34
C ALA A 1022 3.15 -45.02 -4.54
N HIS A 1023 4.29 -45.15 -5.20
CA HIS A 1023 5.59 -45.37 -4.56
C HIS A 1023 6.19 -44.10 -3.94
N GLU A 1024 6.04 -42.92 -4.56
CA GLU A 1024 6.40 -41.63 -3.94
C GLU A 1024 5.57 -41.35 -2.67
N VAL A 1025 4.27 -41.69 -2.68
CA VAL A 1025 3.40 -41.61 -1.49
C VAL A 1025 3.86 -42.59 -0.40
N ALA A 1026 4.32 -43.79 -0.78
CA ALA A 1026 4.91 -44.73 0.16
C ALA A 1026 6.23 -44.21 0.76
N GLN A 1027 7.07 -43.51 -0.02
CA GLN A 1027 8.27 -42.84 0.50
C GLN A 1027 7.92 -41.64 1.40
N ALA A 1028 6.86 -40.89 1.09
CA ALA A 1028 6.39 -39.76 1.91
C ALA A 1028 5.93 -40.20 3.30
N LYS A 1029 5.35 -41.42 3.43
CA LYS A 1029 5.01 -42.00 4.74
C LYS A 1029 6.24 -42.36 5.60
N HIS A 1030 7.44 -42.46 5.03
CA HIS A 1030 8.69 -42.78 5.75
C HIS A 1030 9.57 -41.55 6.05
N LYS A 1031 9.00 -40.36 6.31
CA LYS A 1031 9.70 -39.29 7.02
C LYS A 1031 9.39 -39.40 8.52
N PRO A 1032 10.23 -40.03 9.36
CA PRO A 1032 10.01 -40.04 10.79
C PRO A 1032 10.57 -38.74 11.37
N GLY A 1033 9.69 -37.93 11.95
CA GLY A 1033 10.10 -36.94 12.92
C GLY A 1033 10.51 -37.65 14.20
N SER A 1034 11.81 -37.71 14.49
CA SER A 1034 12.33 -37.78 15.85
C SER A 1034 13.82 -37.41 15.87
N THR A 1035 14.23 -36.86 17.00
CA THR A 1035 15.41 -36.03 17.27
C THR A 1035 16.77 -36.64 16.87
N PRO A 1036 17.76 -35.80 16.48
CA PRO A 1036 19.03 -36.25 15.93
C PRO A 1036 20.00 -36.67 17.04
N GLU A 1037 20.04 -37.96 17.36
CA GLU A 1037 21.22 -38.56 17.99
C GLU A 1037 22.13 -39.16 16.91
N PRO A 1038 23.45 -38.90 16.95
CA PRO A 1038 24.36 -39.35 15.91
C PRO A 1038 24.98 -40.70 16.31
N ILE A 1039 24.84 -41.74 15.49
CA ILE A 1039 25.85 -42.81 15.34
C ILE A 1039 25.59 -43.60 14.04
N ALA A 1040 26.69 -43.74 13.29
CA ALA A 1040 27.09 -44.79 12.35
C ALA A 1040 26.11 -45.34 11.28
N ALA A 1041 26.58 -45.26 10.04
CA ALA A 1041 26.03 -45.85 8.84
C ALA A 1041 25.84 -47.38 8.95
N GLU A 1042 24.67 -47.89 8.54
CA GLU A 1042 24.52 -49.09 7.69
C GLU A 1042 23.08 -49.22 7.10
N VAL A 1043 23.02 -49.21 5.75
CA VAL A 1043 22.08 -49.84 4.78
C VAL A 1043 20.56 -49.53 4.79
N ARG A 1044 20.12 -48.76 3.76
CA ARG A 1044 18.72 -48.51 3.33
C ARG A 1044 18.16 -49.63 2.42
N SER A 1045 16.84 -49.82 2.46
CA SER A 1045 16.02 -50.94 1.95
C SER A 1045 15.84 -51.02 0.41
N PRO A 1046 16.33 -52.09 -0.27
CA PRO A 1046 16.20 -52.26 -1.72
C PRO A 1046 14.85 -52.83 -2.26
N SER A 1047 13.81 -53.08 -1.44
CA SER A 1047 12.65 -53.88 -1.87
C SER A 1047 11.50 -53.10 -2.55
N MET A 1048 11.21 -51.85 -2.14
CA MET A 1048 10.13 -51.07 -2.76
C MET A 1048 10.46 -50.61 -4.18
N GLU A 1049 11.70 -50.16 -4.41
CA GLU A 1049 12.21 -49.84 -5.75
C GLU A 1049 12.05 -51.05 -6.69
N SER A 1050 12.17 -52.28 -6.18
CA SER A 1050 12.03 -53.52 -6.99
C SER A 1050 10.61 -53.87 -7.47
N LYS A 1051 9.54 -53.44 -6.77
CA LYS A 1051 8.13 -53.68 -7.15
C LYS A 1051 7.70 -52.70 -8.24
N LEU A 1052 8.18 -51.46 -8.12
CA LEU A 1052 8.01 -50.42 -9.12
C LEU A 1052 8.58 -50.85 -10.48
N HIS A 1053 9.76 -51.49 -10.47
CA HIS A 1053 10.38 -52.03 -11.67
C HIS A 1053 9.53 -53.12 -12.39
N ARG A 1054 8.55 -53.81 -11.75
CA ARG A 1054 7.72 -54.90 -12.35
C ARG A 1054 6.39 -54.44 -12.98
N GLN A 1055 5.66 -53.53 -12.34
CA GLN A 1055 4.45 -52.93 -12.92
C GLN A 1055 4.80 -52.04 -14.12
N ALA A 1056 5.96 -51.37 -14.07
CA ALA A 1056 6.51 -50.65 -15.20
C ALA A 1056 6.73 -51.54 -16.43
N LEU A 1057 6.79 -52.87 -16.31
CA LEU A 1057 6.87 -53.80 -17.44
C LEU A 1057 5.51 -54.19 -18.06
N ALA A 1058 4.42 -54.41 -17.29
CA ALA A 1058 3.05 -54.65 -17.84
C ALA A 1058 2.48 -53.41 -18.57
N LEU A 1059 3.09 -52.26 -18.29
CA LEU A 1059 2.85 -50.95 -18.88
C LEU A 1059 4.12 -50.39 -19.60
N GLN A 1060 5.14 -51.24 -19.85
CA GLN A 1060 6.29 -51.12 -20.79
C GLN A 1060 7.51 -50.10 -20.51
N MET A 1061 8.52 -50.26 -19.55
CA MET A 1061 9.73 -49.32 -19.23
C MET A 1061 11.03 -49.89 -18.45
N SER A 1062 12.26 -49.26 -18.42
CA SER A 1062 13.57 -49.73 -17.80
C SER A 1062 14.24 -48.93 -16.59
N LYS A 1063 15.46 -49.30 -16.07
CA LYS A 1063 16.08 -48.87 -14.76
C LYS A 1063 16.99 -47.60 -14.73
N GLN A 1064 18.00 -47.44 -15.61
CA GLN A 1064 18.76 -46.16 -15.72
C GLN A 1064 17.84 -45.05 -16.25
N GLU A 1065 16.87 -45.43 -17.09
CA GLU A 1065 15.71 -44.61 -17.49
C GLU A 1065 14.88 -44.21 -16.28
N LEU A 1066 14.62 -45.13 -15.33
CA LEU A 1066 13.90 -44.79 -14.10
C LEU A 1066 14.65 -43.76 -13.23
N GLU A 1067 15.96 -43.88 -12.98
CA GLU A 1067 16.70 -42.91 -12.13
C GLU A 1067 16.88 -41.54 -12.80
N ALA A 1068 17.07 -41.52 -14.12
CA ALA A 1068 17.02 -40.30 -14.91
C ALA A 1068 15.61 -39.67 -14.85
N GLU A 1069 14.56 -40.49 -15.00
CA GLU A 1069 13.15 -40.07 -14.89
C GLU A 1069 12.84 -39.56 -13.47
N LEU A 1070 13.41 -40.15 -12.42
CA LEU A 1070 13.27 -39.66 -11.03
C LEU A 1070 14.04 -38.36 -10.78
N THR A 1071 15.22 -38.16 -11.37
CA THR A 1071 15.99 -36.90 -11.27
C THR A 1071 15.26 -35.78 -12.01
N LEU A 1072 14.70 -36.08 -13.19
CA LEU A 1072 13.87 -35.17 -13.96
C LEU A 1072 12.50 -34.91 -13.29
N ARG A 1073 11.89 -35.90 -12.63
CA ARG A 1073 10.67 -35.72 -11.80
C ARG A 1073 10.93 -34.88 -10.58
N ALA A 1074 12.04 -35.09 -9.87
CA ALA A 1074 12.43 -34.22 -8.77
C ALA A 1074 12.59 -32.75 -9.21
N LEU A 1075 13.11 -32.52 -10.43
CA LEU A 1075 13.10 -31.19 -11.05
C LEU A 1075 11.66 -30.73 -11.38
N LYS A 1076 10.82 -31.59 -11.99
CA LYS A 1076 9.40 -31.27 -12.26
C LYS A 1076 8.61 -30.90 -10.99
N ASP A 1077 8.88 -31.57 -9.87
CA ASP A 1077 8.26 -31.32 -8.56
C ASP A 1077 8.84 -30.09 -7.83
N GLY A 1078 9.73 -29.33 -8.47
CA GLY A 1078 10.35 -28.13 -7.90
C GLY A 1078 11.37 -28.41 -6.80
N ASN A 1079 11.74 -29.69 -6.59
CA ASN A 1079 12.69 -30.11 -5.57
C ASN A 1079 14.14 -30.02 -6.08
N ILE A 1080 14.59 -28.78 -6.28
CA ILE A 1080 15.94 -28.49 -6.77
C ILE A 1080 17.01 -29.08 -5.86
N LYS A 1081 16.79 -29.14 -4.53
CA LYS A 1081 17.78 -29.69 -3.61
C LYS A 1081 18.03 -31.17 -3.87
N THR A 1082 17.00 -31.98 -4.06
CA THR A 1082 17.18 -33.42 -4.37
C THR A 1082 17.73 -33.62 -5.76
N ALA A 1083 17.34 -32.78 -6.74
CA ALA A 1083 17.88 -32.83 -8.08
C ALA A 1083 19.36 -32.45 -8.15
N LEU A 1084 19.77 -31.32 -7.55
CA LEU A 1084 21.16 -30.88 -7.44
C LEU A 1084 21.99 -31.90 -6.66
N LYS A 1085 21.43 -32.50 -5.62
CA LYS A 1085 22.10 -33.57 -4.88
C LYS A 1085 22.27 -34.82 -5.75
N LYS A 1086 21.22 -35.31 -6.41
CA LYS A 1086 21.29 -36.44 -7.36
C LYS A 1086 22.26 -36.13 -8.51
N CYS A 1087 22.32 -34.90 -9.01
CA CYS A 1087 23.28 -34.45 -10.02
C CYS A 1087 24.71 -34.44 -9.46
N SER A 1088 24.92 -33.93 -8.24
CA SER A 1088 26.23 -33.97 -7.59
C SER A 1088 26.67 -35.41 -7.29
N ASP A 1089 25.74 -36.30 -6.93
CA ASP A 1089 25.99 -37.72 -6.69
C ASP A 1089 26.30 -38.44 -8.01
N LEU A 1090 25.54 -38.20 -9.08
CA LEU A 1090 25.81 -38.77 -10.40
C LEU A 1090 27.12 -38.23 -10.98
N PHE A 1091 27.40 -36.92 -10.85
CA PHE A 1091 28.71 -36.35 -11.22
C PHE A 1091 29.82 -36.99 -10.40
N LYS A 1092 29.63 -37.25 -9.11
CA LYS A 1092 30.65 -37.87 -8.27
C LYS A 1092 30.85 -39.37 -8.52
N TYR A 1093 29.79 -40.15 -8.78
CA TYR A 1093 29.83 -41.63 -8.87
C TYR A 1093 29.77 -42.18 -10.30
N HIS A 1094 29.19 -41.46 -11.24
CA HIS A 1094 29.01 -41.85 -12.63
C HIS A 1094 29.54 -40.75 -13.58
N CYS A 1095 30.80 -40.31 -13.44
CA CYS A 1095 31.50 -39.38 -14.35
C CYS A 1095 31.63 -39.95 -15.80
N ASN A 1096 30.53 -40.04 -16.55
CA ASN A 1096 30.50 -40.50 -17.93
C ASN A 1096 29.68 -39.56 -18.83
N ALA A 1097 29.70 -39.81 -20.13
CA ALA A 1097 28.99 -39.00 -21.10
C ALA A 1097 27.46 -38.93 -20.85
N ASP A 1098 26.82 -40.00 -20.36
CA ASP A 1098 25.39 -40.01 -20.02
C ASP A 1098 25.07 -39.07 -18.84
N THR A 1099 25.97 -39.00 -17.85
CA THR A 1099 25.87 -38.03 -16.75
C THR A 1099 26.18 -36.62 -17.22
N GLY A 1100 27.18 -36.44 -18.09
CA GLY A 1100 27.41 -35.15 -18.75
C GLY A 1100 26.16 -34.68 -19.50
N LYS A 1101 25.47 -35.59 -20.20
CA LYS A 1101 24.17 -35.35 -20.84
C LYS A 1101 23.08 -35.03 -19.82
N LEU A 1102 23.01 -35.72 -18.69
CA LEU A 1102 22.05 -35.42 -17.63
C LEU A 1102 22.30 -34.06 -16.96
N LEU A 1103 23.56 -33.68 -16.68
CA LEU A 1103 23.90 -32.37 -16.10
C LEU A 1103 23.54 -31.24 -17.07
N PHE A 1104 23.89 -31.42 -18.34
CA PHE A 1104 23.50 -30.51 -19.40
C PHE A 1104 21.96 -30.39 -19.52
N LEU A 1105 21.24 -31.52 -19.57
CA LEU A 1105 19.77 -31.55 -19.59
C LEU A 1105 19.15 -30.94 -18.32
N THR A 1106 19.80 -31.10 -17.16
CA THR A 1106 19.37 -30.51 -15.90
C THR A 1106 19.53 -29.00 -15.93
N CYS A 1107 20.67 -28.48 -16.41
CA CYS A 1107 20.86 -27.04 -16.64
C CYS A 1107 19.85 -26.48 -17.64
N GLN A 1108 19.62 -27.17 -18.75
CA GLN A 1108 18.60 -26.78 -19.73
C GLN A 1108 17.20 -26.77 -19.12
N LYS A 1109 16.84 -27.80 -18.34
CA LYS A 1109 15.54 -27.89 -17.69
C LYS A 1109 15.38 -26.84 -16.59
N LEU A 1110 16.43 -26.53 -15.85
CA LEU A 1110 16.44 -25.43 -14.87
C LEU A 1110 16.26 -24.07 -15.55
N CYS A 1111 16.94 -23.84 -16.67
CA CYS A 1111 16.72 -22.63 -17.48
C CYS A 1111 15.26 -22.60 -17.97
N GLN A 1112 14.72 -23.71 -18.48
CA GLN A 1112 13.33 -23.78 -18.91
C GLN A 1112 12.34 -23.53 -17.76
N MET A 1113 12.56 -24.13 -16.59
CA MET A 1113 11.71 -23.92 -15.41
C MET A 1113 11.73 -22.47 -14.92
N LEU A 1114 12.86 -21.78 -15.03
CA LEU A 1114 12.99 -20.37 -14.69
C LEU A 1114 12.39 -19.47 -15.77
N ALA A 1115 12.44 -19.87 -17.04
CA ALA A 1115 11.72 -19.21 -18.13
C ALA A 1115 10.20 -19.31 -17.94
N ASP A 1116 9.73 -20.49 -17.53
CA ASP A 1116 8.31 -20.80 -17.30
C ASP A 1116 7.81 -20.32 -15.91
N ASN A 1117 8.64 -19.66 -15.10
CA ASN A 1117 8.33 -19.20 -13.73
C ASN A 1117 7.76 -20.29 -12.78
N VAL A 1118 8.24 -21.53 -12.87
CA VAL A 1118 7.80 -22.64 -12.01
C VAL A 1118 8.24 -22.37 -10.55
N PRO A 1119 7.37 -22.50 -9.52
CA PRO A 1119 7.71 -22.25 -8.12
C PRO A 1119 8.77 -23.24 -7.61
N VAL A 1120 9.92 -22.71 -7.21
CA VAL A 1120 11.09 -23.47 -6.76
C VAL A 1120 11.31 -23.30 -5.26
N THR A 1121 11.54 -24.41 -4.54
CA THR A 1121 12.05 -24.36 -3.16
C THR A 1121 13.57 -24.16 -3.16
N VAL A 1122 14.02 -22.91 -3.31
CA VAL A 1122 15.45 -22.55 -3.23
C VAL A 1122 15.86 -22.44 -1.76
N PRO A 1123 16.97 -23.05 -1.30
CA PRO A 1123 17.46 -22.82 0.04
C PRO A 1123 17.92 -21.36 0.21
N VAL A 1124 17.52 -20.73 1.32
CA VAL A 1124 17.82 -19.32 1.64
C VAL A 1124 19.34 -19.07 1.59
N GLY A 1125 19.77 -18.13 0.75
CA GLY A 1125 21.18 -17.75 0.57
C GLY A 1125 21.89 -18.32 -0.67
N LEU A 1126 21.24 -19.16 -1.48
CA LEU A 1126 21.83 -19.67 -2.74
C LEU A 1126 21.56 -18.72 -3.92
N ASN A 1127 22.63 -18.21 -4.53
CA ASN A 1127 22.57 -17.49 -5.80
C ASN A 1127 22.36 -18.49 -6.96
N LEU A 1128 21.09 -18.77 -7.27
CA LEU A 1128 20.69 -19.77 -8.26
C LEU A 1128 21.29 -19.53 -9.67
N PRO A 1129 21.32 -18.31 -10.23
CA PRO A 1129 22.03 -18.04 -11.49
C PRO A 1129 23.50 -18.47 -11.45
N SER A 1130 24.21 -18.21 -10.35
CA SER A 1130 25.61 -18.62 -10.21
C SER A 1130 25.75 -20.14 -10.16
N MET A 1131 24.86 -20.85 -9.46
CA MET A 1131 24.88 -22.31 -9.39
C MET A 1131 24.56 -22.97 -10.75
N ILE A 1132 23.66 -22.38 -11.53
CA ILE A 1132 23.36 -22.86 -12.89
C ILE A 1132 24.59 -22.68 -13.79
N HIS A 1133 25.27 -21.54 -13.69
CA HIS A 1133 26.52 -21.31 -14.41
C HIS A 1133 27.61 -22.31 -14.00
N ASP A 1134 27.72 -22.62 -12.70
CA ASP A 1134 28.65 -23.62 -12.19
C ASP A 1134 28.35 -25.03 -12.73
N LEU A 1135 27.08 -25.44 -12.75
CA LEU A 1135 26.67 -26.72 -13.32
C LEU A 1135 26.90 -26.79 -14.83
N ALA A 1136 26.64 -25.70 -15.56
CA ALA A 1136 26.92 -25.63 -17.00
C ALA A 1136 28.42 -25.75 -17.26
N SER A 1137 29.23 -25.07 -16.45
CA SER A 1137 30.69 -25.16 -16.48
C SER A 1137 31.17 -26.58 -16.16
N GLN A 1138 30.56 -27.26 -15.17
CA GLN A 1138 30.85 -28.66 -14.86
C GLN A 1138 30.46 -29.61 -16.00
N ALA A 1139 29.29 -29.41 -16.62
CA ALA A 1139 28.87 -30.19 -17.78
C ALA A 1139 29.86 -30.05 -18.95
N ALA A 1140 30.34 -28.82 -19.21
CA ALA A 1140 31.33 -28.55 -20.26
C ALA A 1140 32.64 -29.33 -20.06
N THR A 1141 32.99 -29.69 -18.81
CA THR A 1141 34.22 -30.46 -18.53
C THR A 1141 34.12 -31.97 -18.78
N ILE A 1142 32.93 -32.59 -18.72
CA ILE A 1142 32.77 -34.06 -18.80
C ILE A 1142 31.86 -34.56 -19.94
N CYS A 1143 31.25 -33.66 -20.69
CA CYS A 1143 30.33 -34.01 -21.77
C CYS A 1143 31.04 -34.79 -22.91
N SER A 1144 30.28 -35.57 -23.70
CA SER A 1144 30.85 -36.19 -24.91
C SER A 1144 31.25 -35.09 -25.90
N PRO A 1145 32.17 -35.37 -26.84
CA PRO A 1145 32.56 -34.41 -27.88
C PRO A 1145 31.38 -33.83 -28.65
N ASP A 1146 30.28 -34.59 -28.76
CA ASP A 1146 29.03 -34.17 -29.42
C ASP A 1146 28.31 -33.03 -28.68
N PHE A 1147 28.54 -32.85 -27.37
CA PHE A 1147 27.89 -31.83 -26.54
C PHE A 1147 28.79 -30.62 -26.21
N LEU A 1148 30.10 -30.67 -26.49
CA LEU A 1148 31.05 -29.64 -26.03
C LEU A 1148 30.70 -28.24 -26.54
N LEU A 1149 30.32 -28.11 -27.82
CA LEU A 1149 29.93 -26.82 -28.41
C LEU A 1149 28.68 -26.25 -27.74
N ASP A 1150 27.70 -27.12 -27.45
CA ASP A 1150 26.45 -26.71 -26.80
C ASP A 1150 26.67 -26.30 -25.35
N ALA A 1151 27.54 -27.02 -24.64
CA ALA A 1151 27.89 -26.71 -23.26
C ALA A 1151 28.62 -25.35 -23.15
N LEU A 1152 29.51 -25.03 -24.08
CA LEU A 1152 30.20 -23.73 -24.12
C LEU A 1152 29.24 -22.57 -24.41
N GLU A 1153 28.30 -22.74 -25.35
CA GLU A 1153 27.29 -21.70 -25.63
C GLU A 1153 26.34 -21.51 -24.43
N LEU A 1154 25.98 -22.60 -23.74
CA LEU A 1154 25.21 -22.53 -22.49
C LEU A 1154 25.97 -21.76 -21.39
N CYS A 1155 27.28 -21.98 -21.24
CA CYS A 1155 28.11 -21.24 -20.28
C CYS A 1155 28.12 -19.73 -20.56
N LYS A 1156 28.27 -19.33 -21.83
CA LYS A 1156 28.26 -17.93 -22.26
C LYS A 1156 26.96 -17.21 -21.89
N HIS A 1157 25.80 -17.84 -22.08
CA HIS A 1157 24.52 -17.21 -21.78
C HIS A 1157 24.12 -17.28 -20.30
N THR A 1158 24.50 -18.34 -19.59
CA THR A 1158 24.32 -18.41 -18.13
C THR A 1158 25.17 -17.35 -17.42
N LEU A 1159 26.36 -17.02 -17.92
CA LEU A 1159 27.15 -15.88 -17.42
C LEU A 1159 26.43 -14.54 -17.64
N MET A 1160 25.78 -14.35 -18.78
CA MET A 1160 24.94 -13.17 -19.02
C MET A 1160 23.78 -13.08 -18.02
N ALA A 1161 23.17 -14.22 -17.67
CA ALA A 1161 22.13 -14.27 -16.63
C ALA A 1161 22.66 -13.88 -15.24
N VAL A 1162 23.90 -14.28 -14.91
CA VAL A 1162 24.59 -13.84 -13.68
C VAL A 1162 24.79 -12.32 -13.68
N GLU A 1163 25.28 -11.75 -14.78
CA GLU A 1163 25.50 -10.29 -14.88
C GLU A 1163 24.20 -9.48 -14.82
N LEU A 1164 23.12 -9.96 -15.46
CA LEU A 1164 21.79 -9.36 -15.33
C LEU A 1164 21.28 -9.45 -13.88
N SER A 1165 21.47 -10.59 -13.22
CA SER A 1165 21.07 -10.77 -11.81
C SER A 1165 21.78 -9.79 -10.86
N ARG A 1166 23.04 -9.43 -11.16
CA ARG A 1166 23.82 -8.43 -10.43
C ARG A 1166 23.24 -7.02 -10.57
N GLN A 1167 22.59 -6.70 -11.69
CA GLN A 1167 21.85 -5.44 -11.86
C GLN A 1167 20.44 -5.48 -11.25
N CYS A 1168 19.92 -6.66 -10.94
CA CYS A 1168 18.64 -6.81 -10.24
C CYS A 1168 18.76 -6.68 -8.72
N GLN A 1169 19.91 -7.02 -8.15
CA GLN A 1169 20.12 -7.03 -6.71
C GLN A 1169 20.53 -5.63 -6.20
N MET A 1170 19.73 -5.06 -5.30
CA MET A 1170 20.28 -4.17 -4.28
C MET A 1170 21.05 -5.10 -3.35
N ASP A 1171 22.39 -5.18 -3.46
CA ASP A 1171 23.16 -5.97 -2.51
C ASP A 1171 22.68 -5.61 -1.09
N ASP A 1172 22.13 -6.59 -0.36
CA ASP A 1172 21.79 -6.44 1.07
C ASP A 1172 23.01 -5.95 1.88
N CYS A 1173 24.21 -6.04 1.30
CA CYS A 1173 25.48 -5.55 1.84
C CYS A 1173 26.00 -4.24 1.21
N GLY A 1174 25.36 -3.64 0.21
CA GLY A 1174 25.85 -2.45 -0.48
C GLY A 1174 25.98 -1.20 0.41
N ILE A 1175 25.18 -1.13 1.49
CA ILE A 1175 25.27 -0.07 2.50
C ILE A 1175 26.55 -0.23 3.37
N LEU A 1176 27.05 -1.45 3.53
CA LEU A 1176 28.28 -1.73 4.28
C LEU A 1176 29.52 -1.82 3.38
N MET A 1177 29.40 -2.35 2.16
CA MET A 1177 30.55 -2.64 1.31
C MET A 1177 31.22 -1.43 0.66
N LYS A 1178 30.54 -0.28 0.47
CA LYS A 1178 31.26 0.92 -0.01
C LYS A 1178 32.34 1.42 0.96
N ALA A 1179 32.40 0.92 2.20
CA ALA A 1179 33.50 1.17 3.12
C ALA A 1179 34.61 0.09 3.09
N SER A 1180 34.40 -1.07 2.44
CA SER A 1180 35.35 -2.18 2.41
C SER A 1180 35.64 -2.62 0.97
N PHE A 1181 36.40 -1.79 0.25
CA PHE A 1181 37.15 -2.25 -0.92
C PHE A 1181 38.09 -3.40 -0.50
N GLY A 1182 38.05 -4.55 -1.19
CA GLY A 1182 39.19 -5.49 -1.23
C GLY A 1182 38.99 -6.97 -0.84
N THR A 1183 37.78 -7.52 -0.73
CA THR A 1183 37.65 -8.98 -0.46
C THR A 1183 36.59 -9.64 -1.32
N HIS A 1184 37.04 -10.45 -2.30
CA HIS A 1184 36.32 -11.48 -3.08
C HIS A 1184 36.18 -11.30 -4.60
N LYS A 1185 36.65 -10.20 -5.20
CA LYS A 1185 36.89 -10.22 -6.64
C LYS A 1185 38.23 -10.89 -6.94
N ASP A 1186 38.28 -11.68 -8.01
CA ASP A 1186 39.53 -12.21 -8.52
C ASP A 1186 40.49 -11.01 -8.71
N PRO A 1187 41.69 -11.01 -8.09
CA PRO A 1187 42.68 -9.95 -8.28
C PRO A 1187 42.94 -9.66 -9.76
N TYR A 1188 42.78 -10.66 -10.64
CA TYR A 1188 42.90 -10.48 -12.07
C TYR A 1188 41.84 -9.53 -12.65
N GLU A 1189 40.55 -9.67 -12.26
CA GLU A 1189 39.48 -8.75 -12.70
C GLU A 1189 39.67 -7.33 -12.13
N GLU A 1190 40.07 -7.23 -10.87
CA GLU A 1190 40.31 -5.94 -10.20
C GLU A 1190 41.45 -5.16 -10.87
N TRP A 1191 42.50 -5.86 -11.33
CA TRP A 1191 43.67 -5.24 -11.97
C TRP A 1191 43.46 -4.92 -13.45
N SER A 1192 42.51 -5.57 -14.13
CA SER A 1192 42.35 -5.42 -15.58
C SER A 1192 41.19 -4.54 -16.02
N TYR A 1193 40.10 -4.42 -15.23
CA TYR A 1193 38.87 -3.75 -15.68
C TYR A 1193 38.10 -3.03 -14.55
N SER A 1194 38.76 -2.24 -13.68
CA SER A 1194 38.00 -1.38 -12.75
C SER A 1194 37.36 -0.22 -13.54
N ASP A 1195 36.05 -0.33 -13.80
CA ASP A 1195 35.30 0.69 -14.54
C ASP A 1195 35.23 2.01 -13.74
N PHE A 1196 35.90 3.08 -14.21
CA PHE A 1196 35.69 4.44 -13.69
C PHE A 1196 34.27 4.94 -13.98
N PHE A 1197 33.66 4.46 -15.06
CA PHE A 1197 32.30 4.77 -15.50
C PHE A 1197 31.34 3.65 -15.09
N SER A 1198 30.35 3.96 -14.25
CA SER A 1198 29.20 3.08 -14.01
C SER A 1198 27.95 3.71 -14.62
N GLU A 1199 27.26 3.00 -15.50
CA GLU A 1199 26.04 3.50 -16.11
C GLU A 1199 24.94 3.79 -15.06
N ASP A 1200 24.35 5.00 -15.13
CA ASP A 1200 23.10 5.32 -14.45
C ASP A 1200 21.94 4.58 -15.13
N GLY A 1201 21.72 3.34 -14.70
CA GLY A 1201 20.64 2.47 -15.14
C GLY A 1201 19.60 2.24 -14.04
N ILE A 1202 18.36 1.99 -14.46
CA ILE A 1202 17.23 1.58 -13.61
C ILE A 1202 17.53 0.17 -13.11
N VAL A 1203 17.34 -0.07 -11.80
CA VAL A 1203 17.54 -1.41 -11.22
C VAL A 1203 16.53 -2.35 -11.84
N LEU A 1204 17.02 -3.44 -12.41
CA LEU A 1204 16.20 -4.40 -13.14
C LEU A 1204 15.37 -5.22 -12.15
N GLU A 1205 14.10 -5.46 -12.45
CA GLU A 1205 13.30 -6.38 -11.65
C GLU A 1205 13.69 -7.81 -12.02
N SER A 1206 14.18 -8.58 -11.03
CA SER A 1206 14.60 -9.98 -11.25
C SER A 1206 13.47 -10.82 -11.85
N GLN A 1207 12.22 -10.52 -11.49
CA GLN A 1207 11.01 -11.19 -11.96
C GLN A 1207 10.70 -10.90 -13.44
N MET A 1208 11.16 -9.78 -13.99
CA MET A 1208 10.91 -9.39 -15.38
C MET A 1208 12.05 -9.81 -16.31
N VAL A 1209 13.29 -9.75 -15.84
CA VAL A 1209 14.47 -9.95 -16.68
C VAL A 1209 14.97 -11.39 -16.68
N LEU A 1210 14.98 -12.06 -15.51
CA LEU A 1210 15.49 -13.43 -15.41
C LEU A 1210 14.67 -14.42 -16.24
N PRO A 1211 13.33 -14.40 -16.24
CA PRO A 1211 12.56 -15.30 -17.09
C PRO A 1211 12.84 -15.12 -18.57
N VAL A 1212 12.96 -13.86 -19.04
CA VAL A 1212 13.23 -13.54 -20.46
C VAL A 1212 14.64 -13.99 -20.89
N ILE A 1213 15.67 -13.81 -20.05
CA ILE A 1213 17.01 -14.34 -20.39
C ILE A 1213 17.02 -15.87 -20.37
N TYR A 1214 16.28 -16.51 -19.46
CA TYR A 1214 16.19 -17.97 -19.44
C TYR A 1214 15.33 -18.53 -20.58
N GLU A 1215 14.33 -17.78 -21.05
CA GLU A 1215 13.56 -18.07 -22.27
C GLU A 1215 14.48 -17.99 -23.49
N LEU A 1216 15.33 -16.95 -23.56
CA LEU A 1216 16.35 -16.82 -24.59
C LEU A 1216 17.37 -17.96 -24.53
N ILE A 1217 17.91 -18.29 -23.34
CA ILE A 1217 18.83 -19.42 -23.16
C ILE A 1217 18.18 -20.71 -23.64
N SER A 1218 16.92 -20.93 -23.27
CA SER A 1218 16.14 -22.10 -23.69
C SER A 1218 15.81 -22.10 -25.18
N SER A 1219 15.85 -20.95 -25.86
CA SER A 1219 15.66 -20.85 -27.31
C SER A 1219 16.98 -20.98 -28.09
N LEU A 1220 18.08 -20.49 -27.53
CA LEU A 1220 19.43 -20.57 -28.12
C LEU A 1220 20.06 -21.95 -27.93
N VAL A 1221 19.77 -22.60 -26.80
CA VAL A 1221 20.25 -23.93 -26.45
C VAL A 1221 19.05 -24.78 -25.99
N PRO A 1222 18.14 -25.12 -26.93
CA PRO A 1222 16.88 -25.80 -26.63
C PRO A 1222 17.08 -27.19 -26.05
N LEU A 1223 16.16 -27.57 -25.15
CA LEU A 1223 16.18 -28.84 -24.44
C LEU A 1223 16.32 -29.98 -25.45
N ALA A 1224 17.38 -30.77 -25.33
CA ALA A 1224 17.69 -31.81 -26.29
C ALA A 1224 16.56 -32.86 -26.33
N GLU A 1225 15.79 -32.90 -27.41
CA GLU A 1225 14.87 -34.01 -27.65
C GLU A 1225 15.66 -35.32 -27.82
N SER A 1226 15.04 -36.44 -27.43
CA SER A 1226 15.73 -37.65 -26.97
C SER A 1226 16.61 -38.37 -28.00
N LYS A 1227 16.60 -37.97 -29.28
CA LYS A 1227 17.38 -38.61 -30.35
C LYS A 1227 18.20 -37.57 -31.12
N ARG A 1228 19.51 -37.49 -30.83
CA ARG A 1228 20.50 -36.76 -31.64
C ARG A 1228 21.45 -37.72 -32.34
N TYR A 1229 21.85 -37.36 -33.54
CA TYR A 1229 22.91 -38.02 -34.29
C TYR A 1229 24.30 -37.45 -33.89
N PRO A 1230 25.40 -38.22 -34.01
CA PRO A 1230 26.74 -37.75 -33.67
C PRO A 1230 27.14 -36.50 -34.47
N LEU A 1231 27.84 -35.55 -33.83
CA LEU A 1231 28.16 -34.19 -34.34
C LEU A 1231 26.97 -33.23 -34.52
N GLU A 1232 25.75 -33.64 -34.16
CA GLU A 1232 24.57 -32.78 -34.22
C GLU A 1232 24.48 -31.88 -32.97
N SER A 1233 24.61 -30.57 -33.19
CA SER A 1233 24.52 -29.55 -32.15
C SER A 1233 23.11 -28.96 -32.11
N THR A 1234 22.55 -28.75 -30.91
CA THR A 1234 21.28 -28.00 -30.77
C THR A 1234 21.49 -26.53 -30.59
N SER A 1235 22.67 -26.10 -30.16
CA SER A 1235 22.93 -24.68 -29.96
C SER A 1235 22.79 -23.98 -31.32
N LEU A 1236 22.06 -22.87 -31.32
CA LEU A 1236 21.76 -22.12 -32.52
C LEU A 1236 22.99 -21.84 -33.40
N PRO A 1237 24.18 -21.44 -32.88
CA PRO A 1237 25.32 -21.15 -33.75
C PRO A 1237 25.77 -22.31 -34.64
N TYR A 1238 25.48 -23.57 -34.28
CA TYR A 1238 26.02 -24.76 -34.96
C TYR A 1238 24.95 -25.77 -35.41
N CYS A 1239 23.67 -25.56 -35.09
CA CYS A 1239 22.59 -26.46 -35.54
C CYS A 1239 22.36 -26.41 -37.06
N SER A 1240 21.96 -27.55 -37.63
CA SER A 1240 21.68 -27.69 -39.06
C SER A 1240 20.31 -27.13 -39.43
N LEU A 1241 20.25 -26.39 -40.55
CA LEU A 1241 19.02 -25.81 -41.08
C LEU A 1241 18.16 -26.89 -41.79
N ASN A 1242 16.92 -27.09 -41.38
CA ASN A 1242 15.94 -27.89 -42.11
C ASN A 1242 15.11 -27.01 -43.06
N GLU A 1243 14.62 -27.58 -44.15
CA GLU A 1243 13.84 -26.85 -45.16
C GLU A 1243 12.50 -26.36 -44.57
N GLY A 1244 12.39 -25.05 -44.29
CA GLY A 1244 11.21 -24.41 -43.69
C GLY A 1244 11.39 -23.95 -42.24
N ASP A 1245 12.42 -24.41 -41.53
CA ASP A 1245 12.65 -24.08 -40.11
C ASP A 1245 13.40 -22.75 -39.97
N GLY A 1246 12.65 -21.67 -39.72
CA GLY A 1246 13.21 -20.36 -39.39
C GLY A 1246 13.69 -20.27 -37.94
N LEU A 1247 14.65 -21.09 -37.50
CA LEU A 1247 15.10 -21.18 -36.09
C LEU A 1247 15.57 -19.84 -35.49
N VAL A 1248 16.04 -18.92 -36.33
CA VAL A 1248 16.42 -17.57 -35.87
C VAL A 1248 15.19 -16.74 -35.49
N LEU A 1249 14.05 -16.91 -36.17
CA LEU A 1249 12.87 -16.04 -36.04
C LEU A 1249 12.26 -16.02 -34.62
N PRO A 1250 12.08 -17.17 -33.91
CA PRO A 1250 11.60 -17.17 -32.53
C PRO A 1250 12.52 -16.42 -31.57
N VAL A 1251 13.84 -16.57 -31.74
CA VAL A 1251 14.86 -15.95 -30.89
C VAL A 1251 14.86 -14.43 -31.05
N ILE A 1252 14.48 -13.91 -32.22
CA ILE A 1252 14.37 -12.45 -32.45
C ILE A 1252 13.40 -11.82 -31.46
N ASN A 1253 12.30 -12.49 -31.10
CA ASN A 1253 11.33 -11.94 -30.16
C ASN A 1253 11.92 -11.79 -28.76
N SER A 1254 12.54 -12.84 -28.20
CA SER A 1254 13.16 -12.77 -26.86
C SER A 1254 14.38 -11.82 -26.85
N ILE A 1255 15.15 -11.76 -27.94
CA ILE A 1255 16.21 -10.73 -28.11
C ILE A 1255 15.58 -9.34 -28.09
N SER A 1256 14.54 -9.09 -28.87
CA SER A 1256 13.88 -7.78 -28.96
C SER A 1256 13.22 -7.37 -27.64
N ALA A 1257 12.60 -8.31 -26.92
CA ALA A 1257 11.97 -8.08 -25.62
C ALA A 1257 13.03 -7.74 -24.56
N LEU A 1258 14.14 -8.50 -24.50
CA LEU A 1258 15.22 -8.20 -23.57
C LEU A 1258 15.91 -6.88 -23.91
N LEU A 1259 16.14 -6.59 -25.20
CA LEU A 1259 16.71 -5.31 -25.64
C LEU A 1259 15.79 -4.14 -25.31
N GLN A 1260 14.50 -4.27 -25.55
CA GLN A 1260 13.51 -3.26 -25.20
C GLN A 1260 13.49 -3.04 -23.68
N ASN A 1261 13.44 -4.11 -22.87
CA ASN A 1261 13.50 -4.00 -21.41
C ASN A 1261 14.79 -3.31 -20.92
N LEU A 1262 15.95 -3.64 -21.51
CA LEU A 1262 17.23 -3.02 -21.17
C LEU A 1262 17.27 -1.54 -21.59
N GLN A 1263 16.73 -1.17 -22.76
CA GLN A 1263 16.64 0.23 -23.21
C GLN A 1263 15.65 1.04 -22.35
N GLU A 1264 14.46 0.49 -22.06
CA GLU A 1264 13.47 1.09 -21.16
C GLU A 1264 14.03 1.28 -19.74
N SER A 1265 14.88 0.35 -19.30
CA SER A 1265 15.61 0.42 -18.04
C SER A 1265 16.90 1.25 -18.12
N SER A 1266 17.18 1.91 -19.25
CA SER A 1266 18.39 2.72 -19.43
C SER A 1266 19.70 1.97 -19.12
N GLN A 1267 19.77 0.66 -19.40
CA GLN A 1267 20.95 -0.22 -19.27
C GLN A 1267 21.60 -0.39 -20.66
N TRP A 1268 22.06 0.70 -21.26
CA TRP A 1268 22.55 0.76 -22.64
C TRP A 1268 23.85 -0.02 -22.83
N GLU A 1269 24.73 -0.08 -21.83
CA GLU A 1269 25.97 -0.84 -21.90
C GLU A 1269 25.69 -2.34 -21.99
N LEU A 1270 24.79 -2.83 -21.12
CA LEU A 1270 24.33 -4.22 -21.17
C LEU A 1270 23.58 -4.52 -22.46
N ALA A 1271 22.72 -3.60 -22.94
CA ALA A 1271 22.05 -3.75 -24.21
C ALA A 1271 23.05 -3.83 -25.38
N LEU A 1272 24.11 -3.02 -25.37
CA LEU A 1272 25.17 -3.06 -26.38
C LEU A 1272 25.93 -4.40 -26.36
N ARG A 1273 26.40 -4.85 -25.19
CA ARG A 1273 27.07 -6.15 -25.02
C ARG A 1273 26.16 -7.30 -25.47
N PHE A 1274 24.88 -7.23 -25.10
CA PHE A 1274 23.88 -8.23 -25.46
C PHE A 1274 23.56 -8.26 -26.96
N VAL A 1275 23.41 -7.11 -27.64
CA VAL A 1275 23.24 -7.08 -29.12
C VAL A 1275 24.44 -7.68 -29.83
N VAL A 1276 25.65 -7.26 -29.45
CA VAL A 1276 26.87 -7.75 -30.11
C VAL A 1276 26.99 -9.27 -29.94
N GLY A 1277 26.72 -9.79 -28.74
CA GLY A 1277 26.73 -11.22 -28.46
C GLY A 1277 25.64 -12.00 -29.19
N SER A 1278 24.39 -11.54 -29.16
CA SER A 1278 23.24 -12.21 -29.77
C SER A 1278 23.26 -12.15 -31.30
N PHE A 1279 23.58 -11.00 -31.89
CA PHE A 1279 23.79 -10.87 -33.33
C PHE A 1279 24.97 -11.73 -33.80
N GLY A 1280 26.06 -11.77 -33.03
CA GLY A 1280 27.20 -12.66 -33.28
C GLY A 1280 26.76 -14.13 -33.38
N THR A 1281 25.94 -14.61 -32.44
CA THR A 1281 25.37 -15.96 -32.45
C THR A 1281 24.49 -16.22 -33.69
N CYS A 1282 23.60 -15.28 -34.06
CA CYS A 1282 22.76 -15.41 -35.26
C CYS A 1282 23.57 -15.40 -36.57
N LEU A 1283 24.59 -14.55 -36.65
CA LEU A 1283 25.50 -14.49 -37.80
C LEU A 1283 26.30 -15.78 -37.93
N GLN A 1284 26.79 -16.33 -36.81
CA GLN A 1284 27.53 -17.58 -36.78
C GLN A 1284 26.67 -18.77 -37.25
N HIS A 1285 25.40 -18.84 -36.83
CA HIS A 1285 24.43 -19.83 -37.34
C HIS A 1285 24.30 -19.76 -38.86
N SER A 1286 24.16 -18.55 -39.41
CA SER A 1286 24.03 -18.34 -40.85
C SER A 1286 25.31 -18.76 -41.59
N VAL A 1287 26.48 -18.33 -41.11
CA VAL A 1287 27.76 -18.65 -41.76
C VAL A 1287 28.05 -20.16 -41.71
N SER A 1288 27.74 -20.82 -40.59
CA SER A 1288 27.91 -22.28 -40.41
C SER A 1288 27.11 -23.08 -41.44
N ASN A 1289 25.86 -22.69 -41.69
CA ASN A 1289 24.97 -23.37 -42.64
C ASN A 1289 25.19 -22.97 -44.12
N PHE A 1290 25.78 -21.79 -44.38
CA PHE A 1290 25.90 -21.22 -45.72
C PHE A 1290 27.33 -20.95 -46.18
N MET A 1291 28.22 -21.95 -46.08
CA MET A 1291 29.63 -21.79 -46.49
C MET A 1291 29.83 -21.60 -48.00
N ASN A 1292 29.08 -22.30 -48.86
CA ASN A 1292 29.17 -22.18 -50.32
C ASN A 1292 27.80 -21.89 -50.92
N ALA A 1293 27.59 -20.68 -51.42
CA ALA A 1293 26.32 -20.22 -51.99
C ALA A 1293 25.72 -21.21 -53.00
N THR A 1294 26.54 -21.75 -53.92
CA THR A 1294 26.07 -22.69 -54.95
C THR A 1294 25.67 -24.06 -54.40
N LEU A 1295 26.29 -24.49 -53.30
CA LEU A 1295 26.00 -25.77 -52.66
C LEU A 1295 24.76 -25.62 -51.78
N SER A 1296 24.68 -24.54 -51.00
CA SER A 1296 23.55 -24.22 -50.13
C SER A 1296 22.26 -23.94 -50.90
N GLU A 1297 22.34 -23.30 -52.07
CA GLU A 1297 21.20 -23.10 -52.96
C GLU A 1297 20.64 -24.44 -53.49
N LYS A 1298 21.53 -25.42 -53.75
CA LYS A 1298 21.12 -26.78 -54.15
C LYS A 1298 20.55 -27.61 -53.00
N LEU A 1299 21.04 -27.42 -51.77
CA LEU A 1299 20.65 -28.21 -50.60
C LEU A 1299 19.34 -27.73 -49.97
N PHE A 1300 19.13 -26.41 -49.88
CA PHE A 1300 18.01 -25.81 -49.13
C PHE A 1300 17.03 -25.04 -50.03
N GLY A 1301 17.30 -24.97 -51.33
CA GLY A 1301 16.56 -24.15 -52.28
C GLY A 1301 16.94 -22.66 -52.22
N GLU A 1302 16.91 -22.00 -53.38
CA GLU A 1302 17.19 -20.57 -53.52
C GLU A 1302 16.31 -19.72 -52.60
N THR A 1303 15.04 -20.09 -52.41
CA THR A 1303 14.10 -19.35 -51.56
C THR A 1303 14.51 -19.33 -50.09
N THR A 1304 14.99 -20.44 -49.54
CA THR A 1304 15.37 -20.55 -48.12
C THR A 1304 16.69 -19.85 -47.85
N LEU A 1305 17.62 -19.94 -48.81
CA LEU A 1305 18.86 -19.17 -48.81
C LEU A 1305 18.60 -17.66 -48.87
N VAL A 1306 17.70 -17.22 -49.76
CA VAL A 1306 17.33 -15.80 -49.90
C VAL A 1306 16.61 -15.32 -48.64
N LYS A 1307 15.66 -16.08 -48.09
CA LYS A 1307 14.96 -15.73 -46.85
C LYS A 1307 15.90 -15.61 -45.65
N SER A 1308 16.76 -16.61 -45.42
CA SER A 1308 17.72 -16.58 -44.31
C SER A 1308 18.74 -15.43 -44.45
N ARG A 1309 19.27 -15.21 -45.66
CA ARG A 1309 20.10 -14.02 -45.95
C ARG A 1309 19.33 -12.75 -45.70
N HIS A 1310 18.07 -12.67 -46.11
CA HIS A 1310 17.25 -11.47 -45.89
C HIS A 1310 17.05 -11.21 -44.39
N VAL A 1311 16.69 -12.22 -43.60
CA VAL A 1311 16.53 -12.11 -42.14
C VAL A 1311 17.83 -11.68 -41.46
N VAL A 1312 18.98 -12.28 -41.83
CA VAL A 1312 20.28 -11.92 -41.24
C VAL A 1312 20.73 -10.53 -41.68
N MET A 1313 20.45 -10.13 -42.93
CA MET A 1313 20.73 -8.78 -43.42
C MET A 1313 19.83 -7.75 -42.74
N GLU A 1314 18.55 -8.05 -42.54
CA GLU A 1314 17.61 -7.21 -41.78
C GLU A 1314 18.04 -7.10 -40.32
N LEU A 1315 18.43 -8.21 -39.68
CA LEU A 1315 19.01 -8.22 -38.34
C LEU A 1315 20.30 -7.43 -38.27
N LYS A 1316 21.17 -7.52 -39.29
CA LYS A 1316 22.39 -6.72 -39.38
C LYS A 1316 22.06 -5.24 -39.48
N GLU A 1317 21.11 -4.85 -40.33
CA GLU A 1317 20.68 -3.47 -40.47
C GLU A 1317 20.09 -2.94 -39.15
N LYS A 1318 19.18 -3.70 -38.52
CA LYS A 1318 18.62 -3.36 -37.20
C LYS A 1318 19.69 -3.29 -36.11
N ALA A 1319 20.58 -4.28 -36.03
CA ALA A 1319 21.66 -4.32 -35.04
C ALA A 1319 22.66 -3.16 -35.25
N VAL A 1320 22.99 -2.80 -36.49
CA VAL A 1320 23.86 -1.65 -36.78
C VAL A 1320 23.18 -0.35 -36.38
N ILE A 1321 21.89 -0.17 -36.67
CA ILE A 1321 21.12 0.99 -36.22
C ILE A 1321 21.11 1.04 -34.68
N PHE A 1322 20.80 -0.08 -34.03
CA PHE A 1322 20.73 -0.21 -32.59
C PHE A 1322 22.07 0.04 -31.88
N ILE A 1323 23.16 -0.52 -32.40
CA ILE A 1323 24.53 -0.27 -31.91
C ILE A 1323 24.85 1.21 -32.02
N ARG A 1324 24.50 1.86 -33.14
CA ARG A 1324 24.73 3.30 -33.32
C ARG A 1324 23.92 4.11 -32.33
N GLU A 1325 22.62 3.84 -32.18
CA GLU A 1325 21.75 4.53 -31.23
C GLU A 1325 22.25 4.37 -29.79
N ASN A 1326 22.54 3.14 -29.36
CA ASN A 1326 23.07 2.87 -28.03
C ASN A 1326 24.43 3.52 -27.80
N ALA A 1327 25.35 3.45 -28.76
CA ALA A 1327 26.65 4.11 -28.67
C ALA A 1327 26.50 5.62 -28.57
N THR A 1328 25.58 6.25 -29.32
CA THR A 1328 25.31 7.69 -29.18
C THR A 1328 24.73 8.05 -27.81
N THR A 1329 23.83 7.23 -27.26
CA THR A 1329 23.24 7.43 -25.93
C THR A 1329 24.27 7.22 -24.82
N LEU A 1330 25.12 6.19 -24.93
CA LEU A 1330 26.24 5.92 -24.02
C LEU A 1330 27.25 7.06 -24.05
N LEU A 1331 27.63 7.57 -25.24
CA LEU A 1331 28.48 8.75 -25.35
C LEU A 1331 27.86 9.95 -24.64
N HIS A 1332 26.55 10.18 -24.80
CA HIS A 1332 25.86 11.23 -24.08
C HIS A 1332 25.92 11.03 -22.56
N LYS A 1333 25.80 9.79 -22.05
CA LYS A 1333 25.95 9.47 -20.63
C LYS A 1333 27.39 9.66 -20.13
N VAL A 1334 28.38 9.08 -20.80
CA VAL A 1334 29.81 9.17 -20.44
C VAL A 1334 30.26 10.63 -20.37
N PHE A 1335 29.89 11.46 -21.35
CA PHE A 1335 30.21 12.89 -21.32
C PHE A 1335 29.43 13.70 -20.27
N ASN A 1336 28.34 13.16 -19.71
CA ASN A 1336 27.61 13.79 -18.60
C ASN A 1336 28.09 13.31 -17.21
N CYS A 1337 28.95 12.29 -17.13
CA CYS A 1337 29.53 11.87 -15.88
C CYS A 1337 30.45 12.95 -15.30
N ARG A 1338 30.50 13.03 -13.97
CA ARG A 1338 31.34 13.99 -13.24
C ARG A 1338 32.83 13.86 -13.57
N LEU A 1339 33.29 12.62 -13.76
CA LEU A 1339 34.60 12.27 -14.29
C LEU A 1339 34.37 11.51 -15.58
N VAL A 1340 34.70 12.14 -16.71
CA VAL A 1340 34.52 11.54 -18.04
C VAL A 1340 35.67 10.57 -18.29
N ASP A 1341 35.34 9.29 -18.52
CA ASP A 1341 36.29 8.28 -18.98
C ASP A 1341 36.59 8.51 -20.47
N LEU A 1342 37.76 9.09 -20.76
CA LEU A 1342 38.15 9.50 -22.09
C LEU A 1342 38.42 8.30 -23.01
N ASP A 1343 38.97 7.21 -22.47
CA ASP A 1343 39.31 6.00 -23.24
C ASP A 1343 38.03 5.24 -23.63
N LEU A 1344 37.08 5.12 -22.71
CA LEU A 1344 35.76 4.53 -22.99
C LEU A 1344 34.96 5.38 -23.99
N ALA A 1345 34.96 6.70 -23.83
CA ALA A 1345 34.33 7.61 -24.79
C ALA A 1345 34.96 7.49 -26.18
N LEU A 1346 36.29 7.39 -26.28
CA LEU A 1346 37.00 7.16 -27.54
C LEU A 1346 36.58 5.82 -28.15
N GLY A 1347 36.52 4.76 -27.36
CA GLY A 1347 36.04 3.43 -27.77
C GLY A 1347 34.64 3.47 -28.39
N TYR A 1348 33.66 4.07 -27.71
CA TYR A 1348 32.29 4.20 -28.25
C TYR A 1348 32.22 5.07 -29.50
N CYS A 1349 33.08 6.10 -29.62
CA CYS A 1349 33.14 6.89 -30.85
C CYS A 1349 33.59 6.07 -32.07
N THR A 1350 34.40 5.01 -31.89
CA THR A 1350 34.82 4.15 -33.02
C THR A 1350 33.69 3.28 -33.59
N LEU A 1351 32.60 3.08 -32.85
CA LEU A 1351 31.42 2.32 -33.30
C LEU A 1351 30.53 3.10 -34.27
N LEU A 1352 30.75 4.41 -34.38
CA LEU A 1352 29.95 5.34 -35.17
C LEU A 1352 30.69 5.76 -36.46
N PRO A 1353 29.98 6.02 -37.57
CA PRO A 1353 30.61 6.54 -38.78
C PRO A 1353 31.31 7.89 -38.54
N GLN A 1354 32.47 8.08 -39.15
CA GLN A 1354 33.33 9.26 -38.95
C GLN A 1354 32.58 10.61 -38.99
N LYS A 1355 31.69 10.79 -39.98
CA LYS A 1355 30.91 12.03 -40.11
C LYS A 1355 29.92 12.22 -38.95
N ASP A 1356 29.20 11.17 -38.59
CA ASP A 1356 28.18 11.19 -37.54
C ASP A 1356 28.81 11.42 -36.17
N VAL A 1357 30.01 10.86 -35.91
CA VAL A 1357 30.77 11.09 -34.68
C VAL A 1357 31.05 12.57 -34.50
N PHE A 1358 31.69 13.21 -35.49
CA PHE A 1358 32.05 14.61 -35.38
C PHE A 1358 30.81 15.50 -35.26
N GLU A 1359 29.75 15.24 -36.03
CA GLU A 1359 28.48 15.95 -35.87
C GLU A 1359 27.89 15.78 -34.46
N ASN A 1360 27.91 14.58 -33.89
CA ASN A 1360 27.41 14.33 -32.55
C ASN A 1360 28.25 15.02 -31.47
N LEU A 1361 29.59 14.99 -31.58
CA LEU A 1361 30.47 15.71 -30.68
C LEU A 1361 30.21 17.22 -30.74
N TRP A 1362 30.03 17.79 -31.94
CA TRP A 1362 29.67 19.21 -32.10
C TRP A 1362 28.27 19.53 -31.54
N LYS A 1363 27.26 18.68 -31.76
CA LYS A 1363 25.92 18.82 -31.14
C LYS A 1363 25.99 18.78 -29.61
N LEU A 1364 26.81 17.89 -29.04
CA LEU A 1364 27.04 17.80 -27.59
C LEU A 1364 27.70 19.07 -27.05
N ILE A 1365 28.70 19.57 -27.77
CA ILE A 1365 29.41 20.82 -27.50
C ILE A 1365 28.46 22.02 -27.55
N ASP A 1366 27.51 22.08 -28.49
CA ASP A 1366 26.50 23.14 -28.59
C ASP A 1366 25.49 23.09 -27.44
N LYS A 1367 25.10 21.89 -27.00
CA LYS A 1367 24.25 21.70 -25.81
C LYS A 1367 24.97 22.03 -24.50
N ALA A 1368 26.28 21.79 -24.42
CA ALA A 1368 27.08 21.90 -23.19
C ALA A 1368 27.75 23.27 -23.00
N TRP A 1369 27.29 24.33 -23.68
CA TRP A 1369 28.00 25.63 -23.77
C TRP A 1369 28.33 26.30 -22.42
N GLN A 1370 27.63 25.95 -21.32
CA GLN A 1370 27.91 26.47 -19.97
C GLN A 1370 28.93 25.67 -19.16
N ASN A 1371 29.29 24.46 -19.57
CA ASN A 1371 30.13 23.54 -18.79
C ASN A 1371 31.50 23.35 -19.47
N TYR A 1372 32.47 24.19 -19.10
CA TYR A 1372 33.82 24.14 -19.68
C TYR A 1372 34.55 22.83 -19.40
N ASP A 1373 34.32 22.17 -18.26
CA ASP A 1373 34.94 20.87 -17.95
C ASP A 1373 34.46 19.79 -18.94
N LYS A 1374 33.15 19.76 -19.22
CA LYS A 1374 32.57 18.85 -20.21
C LYS A 1374 33.07 19.14 -21.63
N ILE A 1375 33.13 20.42 -22.01
CA ILE A 1375 33.66 20.84 -23.32
C ILE A 1375 35.13 20.41 -23.45
N LEU A 1376 35.93 20.57 -22.40
CA LEU A 1376 37.33 20.15 -22.38
C LEU A 1376 37.43 18.64 -22.63
N ALA A 1377 36.66 17.82 -21.92
CA ALA A 1377 36.66 16.37 -22.12
C ALA A 1377 36.26 15.98 -23.55
N ILE A 1378 35.18 16.56 -24.10
CA ILE A 1378 34.74 16.30 -25.49
C ILE A 1378 35.82 16.74 -26.49
N SER A 1379 36.48 17.87 -26.25
CA SER A 1379 37.54 18.39 -27.13
C SER A 1379 38.78 17.49 -27.15
N LEU A 1380 39.15 16.89 -26.02
CA LEU A 1380 40.27 15.94 -25.93
C LEU A 1380 39.95 14.65 -26.70
N VAL A 1381 38.76 14.08 -26.50
CA VAL A 1381 38.30 12.90 -27.26
C VAL A 1381 38.23 13.22 -28.76
N GLY A 1382 37.69 14.39 -29.13
CA GLY A 1382 37.63 14.83 -30.52
C GLY A 1382 39.00 15.03 -31.17
N SER A 1383 39.99 15.53 -30.41
CA SER A 1383 41.38 15.67 -30.82
C SER A 1383 42.06 14.32 -31.09
N GLU A 1384 41.96 13.39 -30.14
CA GLU A 1384 42.54 12.04 -30.29
C GLU A 1384 41.86 11.26 -31.42
N LEU A 1385 40.53 11.37 -31.53
CA LEU A 1385 39.77 10.74 -32.61
C LEU A 1385 40.13 11.33 -33.99
N ALA A 1386 40.32 12.64 -34.09
CA ALA A 1386 40.82 13.27 -35.30
C ALA A 1386 42.24 12.78 -35.65
N SER A 1387 43.08 12.49 -34.65
CA SER A 1387 44.40 11.91 -34.88
C SER A 1387 44.33 10.46 -35.40
N LEU A 1388 43.44 9.63 -34.84
CA LEU A 1388 43.19 8.24 -35.28
C LEU A 1388 42.69 8.20 -36.73
N TYR A 1389 41.81 9.11 -37.12
CA TYR A 1389 41.29 9.25 -38.48
C TYR A 1389 42.18 10.11 -39.41
N GLN A 1390 43.32 10.63 -38.94
CA GLN A 1390 44.25 11.49 -39.70
C GLN A 1390 43.64 12.81 -40.24
N GLU A 1391 42.63 13.36 -39.55
CA GLU A 1391 41.94 14.61 -39.92
C GLU A 1391 42.58 15.84 -39.25
N ILE A 1392 43.61 16.41 -39.89
CA ILE A 1392 44.43 17.50 -39.32
C ILE A 1392 43.61 18.75 -39.00
N GLU A 1393 42.71 19.18 -39.89
CA GLU A 1393 41.90 20.39 -39.69
C GLU A 1393 40.94 20.27 -38.50
N MET A 1394 40.31 19.11 -38.33
CA MET A 1394 39.43 18.85 -37.19
C MET A 1394 40.21 18.77 -35.89
N GLY A 1395 41.40 18.15 -35.91
CA GLY A 1395 42.31 18.12 -34.77
C GLY A 1395 42.70 19.53 -34.30
N LEU A 1396 42.95 20.46 -35.22
CA LEU A 1396 43.23 21.86 -34.89
C LEU A 1396 42.03 22.56 -34.23
N LYS A 1397 40.82 22.41 -34.78
CA LYS A 1397 39.59 23.00 -34.20
C LYS A 1397 39.31 22.51 -32.78
N PHE A 1398 39.50 21.21 -32.52
CA PHE A 1398 39.32 20.66 -31.17
C PHE A 1398 40.41 21.14 -30.20
N ARG A 1399 41.67 21.33 -30.65
CA ARG A 1399 42.72 21.92 -29.82
C ARG A 1399 42.45 23.38 -29.46
N GLU A 1400 41.94 24.18 -30.40
CA GLU A 1400 41.49 25.56 -30.12
C GLU A 1400 40.38 25.57 -29.07
N LEU A 1401 39.38 24.67 -29.20
CA LEU A 1401 38.29 24.52 -28.25
C LEU A 1401 38.78 24.07 -26.85
N SER A 1402 39.76 23.16 -26.79
CA SER A 1402 40.40 22.71 -25.56
C SER A 1402 41.09 23.87 -24.84
N THR A 1403 41.80 24.71 -25.60
CA THR A 1403 42.47 25.91 -25.09
C THR A 1403 41.47 26.91 -24.51
N ASP A 1404 40.35 27.14 -25.21
CA ASP A 1404 39.26 28.00 -24.74
C ASP A 1404 38.60 27.48 -23.46
N ALA A 1405 38.33 26.17 -23.38
CA ALA A 1405 37.75 25.55 -22.20
C ALA A 1405 38.70 25.64 -20.99
N GLN A 1406 40.00 25.40 -21.16
CA GLN A 1406 41.01 25.55 -20.10
C GLN A 1406 41.07 26.98 -19.55
N TRP A 1407 41.04 28.00 -20.43
CA TRP A 1407 40.98 29.40 -19.99
C TRP A 1407 39.63 29.74 -19.36
N GLY A 1408 38.52 29.18 -19.83
CA GLY A 1408 37.20 29.28 -19.18
C GLY A 1408 37.21 28.78 -17.74
N ILE A 1409 37.84 27.63 -17.47
CA ILE A 1409 37.98 27.06 -16.12
C ILE A 1409 38.93 27.92 -15.27
N ARG A 1410 40.09 28.32 -15.82
CA ARG A 1410 41.13 29.06 -15.07
C ARG A 1410 40.68 30.48 -14.72
N LEU A 1411 40.02 31.18 -15.65
CA LEU A 1411 39.43 32.51 -15.43
C LEU A 1411 38.17 32.46 -14.56
N GLY A 1412 37.37 31.39 -14.68
CA GLY A 1412 36.21 31.16 -13.81
C GLY A 1412 36.60 31.06 -12.33
N LYS A 1413 37.74 30.43 -12.02
CA LYS A 1413 38.33 30.40 -10.65
C LYS A 1413 38.76 31.78 -10.16
N LEU A 1414 39.07 32.71 -11.06
CA LEU A 1414 39.40 34.11 -10.76
C LEU A 1414 38.18 35.04 -10.78
N GLY A 1415 36.96 34.50 -10.97
CA GLY A 1415 35.71 35.28 -11.04
C GLY A 1415 35.50 36.03 -12.36
N ILE A 1416 36.29 35.75 -13.41
CA ILE A 1416 36.22 36.42 -14.71
C ILE A 1416 35.46 35.52 -15.69
N SER A 1417 34.33 35.99 -16.22
CA SER A 1417 33.51 35.23 -17.18
C SER A 1417 34.14 35.19 -18.57
N PHE A 1418 34.51 34.00 -19.04
CA PHE A 1418 35.01 33.76 -20.39
C PHE A 1418 33.89 33.64 -21.45
N GLN A 1419 32.63 33.55 -21.01
CA GLN A 1419 31.47 33.26 -21.86
C GLN A 1419 31.31 34.18 -23.08
N PRO A 1420 31.51 35.52 -22.99
CA PRO A 1420 31.32 36.42 -24.14
C PRO A 1420 32.26 36.13 -25.31
N VAL A 1421 33.38 35.45 -25.04
CA VAL A 1421 34.50 35.30 -25.95
C VAL A 1421 34.79 33.84 -26.32
N PHE A 1422 34.03 32.92 -25.71
CA PHE A 1422 34.14 31.50 -25.94
C PHE A 1422 33.83 31.15 -27.40
N ARG A 1423 34.73 30.40 -28.06
CA ARG A 1423 34.70 30.07 -29.50
C ARG A 1423 34.76 31.25 -30.46
N GLN A 1424 35.09 32.45 -29.97
CA GLN A 1424 35.29 33.59 -30.84
C GLN A 1424 36.74 33.70 -31.31
N HIS A 1425 36.92 34.44 -32.40
CA HIS A 1425 38.22 34.69 -32.98
C HIS A 1425 39.17 35.33 -31.94
N PHE A 1426 40.46 35.00 -31.95
CA PHE A 1426 41.43 35.44 -30.92
C PHE A 1426 41.45 36.96 -30.67
N LEU A 1427 41.05 37.77 -31.67
CA LEU A 1427 40.93 39.22 -31.55
C LEU A 1427 39.91 39.68 -30.49
N THR A 1428 38.81 38.96 -30.27
CA THR A 1428 37.84 39.31 -29.22
C THR A 1428 38.32 38.90 -27.84
N LYS A 1429 39.26 37.94 -27.74
CA LYS A 1429 39.92 37.56 -26.46
C LYS A 1429 40.69 38.72 -25.82
N LYS A 1430 41.02 39.74 -26.63
CA LYS A 1430 41.55 41.02 -26.15
C LYS A 1430 40.59 41.74 -25.19
N ASP A 1431 39.28 41.52 -25.29
CA ASP A 1431 38.27 42.22 -24.49
C ASP A 1431 38.34 41.85 -22.99
N LEU A 1432 38.92 40.67 -22.66
CA LEU A 1432 39.10 40.21 -21.28
C LEU A 1432 40.34 40.80 -20.59
N ILE A 1433 41.26 41.43 -21.33
CA ILE A 1433 42.50 41.98 -20.77
C ILE A 1433 42.19 43.00 -19.67
N LYS A 1434 41.14 43.82 -19.84
CA LYS A 1434 40.75 44.81 -18.84
C LYS A 1434 40.34 44.16 -17.51
N ALA A 1435 39.55 43.09 -17.56
CA ALA A 1435 39.15 42.33 -16.37
C ALA A 1435 40.34 41.62 -15.71
N LEU A 1436 41.31 41.15 -16.51
CA LEU A 1436 42.55 40.54 -16.02
C LEU A 1436 43.44 41.55 -15.27
N VAL A 1437 43.55 42.78 -15.76
CA VAL A 1437 44.39 43.83 -15.16
C VAL A 1437 43.76 44.42 -13.88
N GLU A 1438 42.44 44.45 -13.78
CA GLU A 1438 41.71 44.96 -12.61
C GLU A 1438 41.74 43.99 -11.40
N ASN A 1439 42.02 42.70 -11.62
CA ASN A 1439 42.04 41.69 -10.56
C ASN A 1439 43.35 41.75 -9.75
N ILE A 1440 43.23 41.97 -8.43
CA ILE A 1440 44.36 42.17 -7.50
C ILE A 1440 45.25 40.92 -7.39
N ASP A 1441 44.70 39.73 -7.63
CA ASP A 1441 45.39 38.44 -7.46
C ASP A 1441 46.21 38.01 -8.70
N MET A 1442 46.30 38.86 -9.74
CA MET A 1442 46.99 38.55 -11.00
C MET A 1442 48.48 38.90 -10.96
N ASP A 1443 49.34 37.89 -11.12
CA ASP A 1443 50.79 38.04 -11.30
C ASP A 1443 51.15 38.41 -12.76
N THR A 1444 52.22 39.21 -12.94
CA THR A 1444 52.71 39.61 -14.28
C THR A 1444 53.06 38.42 -15.19
N SER A 1445 53.46 37.28 -14.61
CA SER A 1445 53.73 36.05 -15.37
C SER A 1445 52.48 35.45 -16.02
N LEU A 1446 51.34 35.46 -15.32
CA LEU A 1446 50.08 34.87 -15.79
C LEU A 1446 49.45 35.71 -16.92
N ILE A 1447 49.63 37.03 -16.86
CA ILE A 1447 49.22 37.96 -17.92
C ILE A 1447 50.02 37.70 -19.19
N LEU A 1448 51.34 37.48 -19.08
CA LEU A 1448 52.19 37.14 -20.22
C LEU A 1448 51.88 35.74 -20.78
N GLU A 1449 51.49 34.77 -19.93
CA GLU A 1449 51.00 33.44 -20.36
C GLU A 1449 49.70 33.55 -21.17
N TYR A 1450 48.76 34.40 -20.75
CA TYR A 1450 47.54 34.67 -21.51
C TYR A 1450 47.84 35.32 -22.87
N CYS A 1451 48.72 36.33 -22.86
CA CYS A 1451 49.10 37.04 -24.08
C CYS A 1451 49.81 36.11 -25.06
N SER A 1452 50.75 35.29 -24.59
CA SER A 1452 51.46 34.33 -25.44
C SER A 1452 50.55 33.22 -25.99
N THR A 1453 49.59 32.71 -25.19
CA THR A 1453 48.64 31.67 -25.64
C THR A 1453 47.74 32.14 -26.78
N PHE A 1454 47.30 33.40 -26.75
CA PHE A 1454 46.41 33.98 -27.75
C PHE A 1454 47.10 34.96 -28.73
N GLN A 1455 48.44 34.99 -28.74
CA GLN A 1455 49.28 35.86 -29.59
C GLN A 1455 48.93 37.36 -29.48
N LEU A 1456 48.67 37.83 -28.26
CA LEU A 1456 48.36 39.21 -27.94
C LEU A 1456 49.64 40.01 -27.65
N ASP A 1457 49.60 41.31 -27.92
CA ASP A 1457 50.73 42.22 -27.74
C ASP A 1457 51.04 42.48 -26.25
N CYS A 1458 52.18 41.98 -25.78
CA CYS A 1458 52.60 42.12 -24.39
C CYS A 1458 52.86 43.58 -23.98
N ASP A 1459 53.34 44.45 -24.87
CA ASP A 1459 53.65 45.84 -24.53
C ASP A 1459 52.37 46.64 -24.25
N ALA A 1460 51.34 46.43 -25.08
CA ALA A 1460 50.04 47.05 -24.90
C ALA A 1460 49.38 46.66 -23.56
N VAL A 1461 49.60 45.41 -23.11
CA VAL A 1461 49.04 44.92 -21.84
C VAL A 1461 49.82 45.44 -20.64
N LEU A 1462 51.16 45.48 -20.71
CA LEU A 1462 51.99 46.08 -19.66
C LEU A 1462 51.71 47.58 -19.51
N GLN A 1463 51.47 48.29 -20.61
CA GLN A 1463 51.04 49.68 -20.58
C GLN A 1463 49.69 49.83 -19.86
N LEU A 1464 48.69 49.02 -20.23
CA LEU A 1464 47.38 49.01 -19.55
C LEU A 1464 47.52 48.72 -18.05
N PHE A 1465 48.49 47.88 -17.67
CA PHE A 1465 48.78 47.57 -16.27
C PHE A 1465 49.34 48.78 -15.51
N ILE A 1466 50.28 49.52 -16.08
CA ILE A 1466 50.82 50.77 -15.50
C ILE A 1466 49.73 51.83 -15.37
N GLU A 1467 48.88 51.97 -16.40
CA GLU A 1467 47.75 52.90 -16.40
C GLU A 1467 46.75 52.58 -15.29
N THR A 1468 46.42 51.29 -15.11
CA THR A 1468 45.47 50.83 -14.10
C THR A 1468 46.04 50.99 -12.68
N LEU A 1469 47.33 50.74 -12.49
CA LEU A 1469 48.03 50.98 -11.21
C LEU A 1469 47.99 52.45 -10.77
N LEU A 1470 48.10 53.39 -11.72
CA LEU A 1470 48.04 54.84 -11.44
C LEU A 1470 46.61 55.38 -11.36
N HIS A 1471 45.63 54.67 -11.91
CA HIS A 1471 44.21 55.01 -11.80
C HIS A 1471 43.55 54.54 -10.48
N ASN A 1472 44.00 53.42 -9.89
CA ASN A 1472 43.24 52.71 -8.84
C ASN A 1472 43.31 53.29 -7.40
N THR A 1473 43.70 54.55 -7.19
CA THR A 1473 43.74 55.13 -5.83
C THR A 1473 42.37 55.47 -5.20
N ASN A 1474 41.28 55.51 -5.97
CA ASN A 1474 39.98 55.98 -5.45
C ASN A 1474 39.11 54.90 -4.76
N ALA A 1475 39.44 53.59 -4.85
CA ALA A 1475 38.52 52.54 -4.39
C ALA A 1475 38.75 52.04 -2.94
N GLY A 1476 39.75 52.56 -2.21
CA GLY A 1476 40.13 52.02 -0.89
C GLY A 1476 39.60 52.75 0.35
N GLN A 1477 38.79 53.81 0.21
CA GLN A 1477 38.25 54.55 1.35
C GLN A 1477 36.91 53.96 1.80
N GLY A 1478 36.98 52.80 2.43
CA GLY A 1478 35.81 52.10 2.95
C GLY A 1478 36.13 51.11 4.04
N GLN A 1479 37.14 51.37 4.89
CA GLN A 1479 37.34 50.62 6.13
C GLN A 1479 38.13 51.44 7.15
N GLY A 1480 37.43 51.87 8.20
CA GLY A 1480 37.96 52.09 9.55
C GLY A 1480 38.95 53.23 9.76
N ASP A 1481 38.51 54.26 10.48
CA ASP A 1481 39.31 55.36 11.05
C ASP A 1481 40.51 54.87 11.88
N ALA A 1482 41.63 54.60 11.23
CA ALA A 1482 42.97 54.65 11.82
C ALA A 1482 44.05 54.64 10.72
N SER A 1483 44.84 55.73 10.66
CA SER A 1483 46.10 55.89 9.90
C SER A 1483 46.07 56.78 8.65
N MET A 1484 45.85 58.09 8.84
CA MET A 1484 46.27 59.14 7.89
C MET A 1484 47.78 59.08 7.54
N ASP A 1485 48.61 58.40 8.34
CA ASP A 1485 50.02 58.15 8.04
C ASP A 1485 50.25 57.10 6.93
N SER A 1486 49.23 56.32 6.54
CA SER A 1486 49.36 55.32 5.47
C SER A 1486 49.38 55.93 4.06
N ALA A 1487 48.64 57.03 3.82
CA ALA A 1487 48.56 57.69 2.51
C ALA A 1487 49.91 58.29 2.07
N LYS A 1488 50.62 58.97 3.00
CA LYS A 1488 51.96 59.53 2.71
C LYS A 1488 53.03 58.44 2.42
N ARG A 1489 52.84 57.19 2.89
CA ARG A 1489 53.73 56.05 2.56
C ARG A 1489 53.34 55.31 1.26
N ARG A 1490 52.13 55.49 0.73
CA ARG A 1490 51.67 54.82 -0.52
C ARG A 1490 52.28 55.44 -1.78
N HIS A 1491 52.27 56.77 -1.92
CA HIS A 1491 52.75 57.44 -3.14
C HIS A 1491 54.22 57.13 -3.50
N PRO A 1492 55.17 57.01 -2.55
CA PRO A 1492 56.55 56.57 -2.85
C PRO A 1492 56.65 55.12 -3.35
N LYS A 1493 55.82 54.19 -2.84
CA LYS A 1493 55.80 52.79 -3.28
C LYS A 1493 55.20 52.63 -4.68
N LEU A 1494 54.14 53.38 -4.97
CA LEU A 1494 53.51 53.42 -6.30
C LEU A 1494 54.48 53.95 -7.34
N LEU A 1495 55.21 55.04 -7.01
CA LEU A 1495 56.29 55.54 -7.84
C LEU A 1495 57.39 54.47 -8.04
N ALA A 1496 57.81 53.76 -6.99
CA ALA A 1496 58.84 52.72 -7.11
C ALA A 1496 58.44 51.55 -8.03
N LYS A 1497 57.21 51.03 -7.91
CA LYS A 1497 56.71 49.90 -8.73
C LYS A 1497 56.47 50.30 -10.18
N ALA A 1498 55.96 51.52 -10.42
CA ALA A 1498 55.84 52.07 -11.77
C ALA A 1498 57.22 52.25 -12.43
N LEU A 1499 58.21 52.70 -11.67
CA LEU A 1499 59.59 52.85 -12.16
C LEU A 1499 60.29 51.50 -12.44
N GLU A 1500 59.89 50.39 -11.81
CA GLU A 1500 60.42 49.04 -12.08
C GLU A 1500 59.92 48.45 -13.41
N MET A 1501 58.68 48.76 -13.81
CA MET A 1501 58.06 48.22 -15.04
C MET A 1501 58.39 49.02 -16.30
N VAL A 1502 58.63 50.32 -16.19
CA VAL A 1502 58.97 51.20 -17.34
C VAL A 1502 60.13 50.67 -18.20
N PRO A 1503 61.22 50.07 -17.65
CA PRO A 1503 62.30 49.47 -18.43
C PRO A 1503 61.94 48.18 -19.19
N LEU A 1504 60.85 47.48 -18.85
CA LEU A 1504 60.42 46.24 -19.54
C LEU A 1504 59.69 46.53 -20.86
N LEU A 1505 59.21 47.77 -21.06
CA LEU A 1505 58.54 48.21 -22.28
C LEU A 1505 59.55 48.44 -23.39
N THR A 1506 59.28 47.94 -24.60
CA THR A 1506 60.16 48.21 -25.76
C THR A 1506 60.06 49.66 -26.27
N SER A 1507 58.96 50.35 -25.97
CA SER A 1507 58.67 51.75 -26.35
C SER A 1507 57.90 52.47 -25.24
N THR A 1508 58.35 53.66 -24.82
CA THR A 1508 57.70 54.50 -23.80
C THR A 1508 56.79 55.60 -24.37
N LYS A 1509 56.72 55.75 -25.70
CA LYS A 1509 55.93 56.76 -26.41
C LYS A 1509 54.47 56.77 -26.01
N ASP A 1510 53.86 55.61 -26.13
CA ASP A 1510 52.42 55.45 -25.91
C ASP A 1510 52.08 55.60 -24.42
N LEU A 1511 53.00 55.19 -23.54
CA LEU A 1511 52.88 55.44 -22.10
C LEU A 1511 52.88 56.94 -21.77
N VAL A 1512 53.77 57.75 -22.36
CA VAL A 1512 53.80 59.21 -22.11
C VAL A 1512 52.52 59.89 -22.60
N ILE A 1513 52.03 59.50 -23.77
CA ILE A 1513 50.75 60.00 -24.31
C ILE A 1513 49.61 59.62 -23.35
N SER A 1514 49.57 58.38 -22.89
CA SER A 1514 48.54 57.92 -21.98
C SER A 1514 48.60 58.60 -20.61
N LEU A 1515 49.78 58.71 -20.01
CA LEU A 1515 49.99 59.41 -18.74
C LEU A 1515 49.61 60.89 -18.83
N SER A 1516 49.85 61.53 -19.99
CA SER A 1516 49.37 62.89 -20.24
C SER A 1516 47.83 62.96 -20.26
N GLY A 1517 47.16 61.91 -20.77
CA GLY A 1517 45.72 61.73 -20.66
C GLY A 1517 45.25 61.47 -19.22
N ILE A 1518 45.98 60.66 -18.45
CA ILE A 1518 45.69 60.37 -17.03
C ILE A 1518 45.88 61.63 -16.17
N LEU A 1519 46.83 62.51 -16.50
CA LEU A 1519 47.02 63.79 -15.81
C LEU A 1519 45.75 64.65 -15.80
N HIS A 1520 44.93 64.60 -16.86
CA HIS A 1520 43.64 65.30 -16.91
C HIS A 1520 42.58 64.63 -16.02
N LYS A 1521 42.73 63.33 -15.72
CA LYS A 1521 41.77 62.51 -14.95
C LYS A 1521 42.04 62.43 -13.46
N LEU A 1522 43.17 62.97 -12.98
CA LEU A 1522 43.49 63.00 -11.56
C LEU A 1522 42.59 63.97 -10.80
N ASP A 1523 42.52 63.77 -9.48
CA ASP A 1523 41.90 64.72 -8.58
C ASP A 1523 42.59 66.10 -8.69
N PRO A 1524 41.91 67.15 -9.17
CA PRO A 1524 42.47 68.49 -9.33
C PRO A 1524 42.88 69.13 -8.01
N TYR A 1525 42.51 68.55 -6.87
CA TYR A 1525 42.91 69.02 -5.54
C TYR A 1525 44.04 68.16 -4.92
N ASP A 1526 44.30 66.95 -5.45
CA ASP A 1526 45.44 66.09 -5.12
C ASP A 1526 46.70 66.55 -5.87
N TYR A 1527 47.17 67.72 -5.44
CA TYR A 1527 48.38 68.34 -5.98
C TYR A 1527 49.60 67.40 -5.86
N GLU A 1528 49.57 66.45 -4.91
CA GLU A 1528 50.63 65.50 -4.60
C GLU A 1528 50.70 64.32 -5.60
N MET A 1529 49.58 63.73 -6.02
CA MET A 1529 49.54 62.72 -7.09
C MET A 1529 49.74 63.31 -8.48
N ILE A 1530 49.22 64.53 -8.71
CA ILE A 1530 49.51 65.31 -9.93
C ILE A 1530 51.03 65.50 -10.08
N GLU A 1531 51.73 65.74 -8.97
CA GLU A 1531 53.20 65.81 -8.95
C GLU A 1531 53.88 64.45 -9.25
N VAL A 1532 53.35 63.31 -8.77
CA VAL A 1532 53.87 61.96 -9.08
C VAL A 1532 53.78 61.64 -10.58
N VAL A 1533 52.63 61.89 -11.20
CA VAL A 1533 52.42 61.62 -12.64
C VAL A 1533 53.27 62.54 -13.50
N LEU A 1534 53.37 63.83 -13.15
CA LEU A 1534 54.30 64.75 -13.82
C LEU A 1534 55.77 64.28 -13.73
N LYS A 1535 56.19 63.65 -12.62
CA LYS A 1535 57.55 63.08 -12.46
C LYS A 1535 57.77 61.76 -13.22
N VAL A 1536 56.78 60.88 -13.36
CA VAL A 1536 56.88 59.67 -14.20
C VAL A 1536 56.98 60.07 -15.68
N ILE A 1537 56.21 61.08 -16.10
CA ILE A 1537 56.29 61.68 -17.44
C ILE A 1537 57.67 62.31 -17.67
N GLU A 1538 58.24 62.99 -16.66
CA GLU A 1538 59.61 63.53 -16.71
C GLU A 1538 60.67 62.40 -16.85
N ARG A 1539 60.49 61.25 -16.19
CA ARG A 1539 61.45 60.13 -16.22
C ARG A 1539 61.43 59.29 -17.50
N ALA A 1540 60.26 59.15 -18.14
CA ALA A 1540 60.15 58.50 -19.44
C ALA A 1540 60.89 59.27 -20.56
N ASP A 1541 61.30 60.52 -20.28
CA ASP A 1541 62.18 61.41 -21.07
C ASP A 1541 61.86 61.47 -22.56
N GLU A 1542 60.58 61.64 -22.90
CA GLU A 1542 60.14 61.87 -24.27
C GLU A 1542 59.47 63.22 -24.49
N LYS A 1543 59.95 63.97 -25.50
CA LYS A 1543 59.60 65.36 -25.80
C LYS A 1543 58.25 65.56 -26.51
N ILE A 1544 57.29 64.64 -26.37
CA ILE A 1544 56.06 64.61 -27.17
C ILE A 1544 54.96 65.52 -26.60
N THR A 1545 54.99 65.88 -25.32
CA THR A 1545 53.87 66.57 -24.66
C THR A 1545 53.96 68.10 -24.74
N ASN A 1546 52.92 68.74 -25.28
CA ASN A 1546 52.72 70.22 -25.33
C ASN A 1546 52.40 70.85 -23.96
N ILE A 1547 52.42 70.05 -22.89
CA ILE A 1547 52.13 70.53 -21.54
C ILE A 1547 53.36 71.30 -21.10
N ASN A 1548 53.22 72.62 -20.92
CA ASN A 1548 54.29 73.41 -20.31
C ASN A 1548 54.36 73.05 -18.83
N ILE A 1549 55.13 72.01 -18.52
CA ILE A 1549 55.29 71.44 -17.17
C ILE A 1549 55.68 72.55 -16.19
N ASN A 1550 56.46 73.55 -16.62
CA ASN A 1550 56.83 74.72 -15.80
C ASN A 1550 55.64 75.65 -15.49
N GLN A 1551 54.76 75.91 -16.46
CA GLN A 1551 53.55 76.75 -16.28
C GLN A 1551 52.51 76.04 -15.38
N ALA A 1552 52.38 74.72 -15.55
CA ALA A 1552 51.57 73.86 -14.70
C ALA A 1552 52.05 73.88 -13.24
N LEU A 1553 53.35 73.69 -13.01
CA LEU A 1553 53.97 73.78 -11.69
C LEU A 1553 53.84 75.21 -11.08
N SER A 1554 53.86 76.27 -11.91
CA SER A 1554 53.68 77.67 -11.47
C SER A 1554 52.24 78.00 -11.05
N ILE A 1555 51.24 77.47 -11.76
CA ILE A 1555 49.82 77.64 -11.38
C ILE A 1555 49.50 76.84 -10.12
N LEU A 1556 50.06 75.63 -9.97
CA LEU A 1556 49.99 74.88 -8.71
C LEU A 1556 50.54 75.70 -7.54
N LYS A 1557 51.57 76.54 -7.74
CA LYS A 1557 52.11 77.44 -6.71
C LYS A 1557 51.14 78.56 -6.32
N HIS A 1558 50.41 79.15 -7.26
CA HIS A 1558 49.40 80.20 -6.97
C HIS A 1558 48.13 79.63 -6.34
N LEU A 1559 47.66 78.47 -6.81
CA LEU A 1559 46.48 77.80 -6.26
C LEU A 1559 46.74 77.24 -4.85
N LYS A 1560 47.98 76.81 -4.54
CA LYS A 1560 48.40 76.50 -3.16
C LYS A 1560 48.29 77.70 -2.20
N SER A 1561 48.17 78.95 -2.70
CA SER A 1561 48.11 80.19 -1.89
C SER A 1561 46.73 80.87 -1.78
N TYR A 1562 45.77 80.60 -2.67
CA TYR A 1562 44.44 81.22 -2.68
C TYR A 1562 43.43 80.42 -1.84
N ARG A 1563 42.60 81.12 -1.06
CA ARG A 1563 41.53 80.52 -0.25
C ARG A 1563 40.16 80.98 -0.75
N ARG A 1564 39.31 80.01 -1.08
CA ARG A 1564 37.98 80.16 -1.68
C ARG A 1564 36.97 80.88 -0.76
N ILE A 1565 36.05 81.70 -1.31
CA ILE A 1565 35.00 82.44 -0.56
C ILE A 1565 33.63 81.78 -0.71
N SER A 1566 33.26 81.41 -1.93
CA SER A 1566 32.04 80.63 -2.19
C SER A 1566 32.31 79.15 -1.94
N PRO A 1567 31.31 78.32 -1.59
CA PRO A 1567 31.48 76.87 -1.66
C PRO A 1567 31.78 76.43 -3.11
N PRO A 1568 32.37 75.23 -3.30
CA PRO A 1568 31.97 74.31 -4.34
C PRO A 1568 31.15 74.85 -5.52
N VAL A 1569 31.70 75.38 -6.61
CA VAL A 1569 30.80 75.75 -7.73
C VAL A 1569 30.32 74.45 -8.36
N ASP A 1570 29.09 74.41 -8.87
CA ASP A 1570 28.59 73.24 -9.58
C ASP A 1570 29.51 72.82 -10.71
N LEU A 1571 30.32 73.71 -11.31
CA LEU A 1571 31.32 73.32 -12.30
C LEU A 1571 32.44 72.46 -11.70
N GLU A 1572 32.80 72.67 -10.44
CA GLU A 1572 33.82 71.90 -9.74
C GLU A 1572 33.26 70.58 -9.28
N TYR A 1573 32.03 70.58 -8.77
CA TYR A 1573 31.25 69.35 -8.62
C TYR A 1573 31.06 68.65 -9.96
N GLN A 1574 30.89 69.38 -11.06
CA GLN A 1574 30.72 68.84 -12.40
C GLN A 1574 32.03 68.32 -12.93
N TYR A 1575 33.18 68.94 -12.68
CA TYR A 1575 34.48 68.39 -13.04
C TYR A 1575 34.80 67.16 -12.19
N MET A 1576 34.43 67.19 -10.91
CA MET A 1576 34.48 66.04 -10.00
C MET A 1576 33.58 64.91 -10.50
N LEU A 1577 32.37 65.23 -10.97
CA LEU A 1577 31.43 64.28 -11.53
C LEU A 1577 31.87 63.81 -12.94
N GLU A 1578 32.45 64.69 -13.76
CA GLU A 1578 32.95 64.42 -15.12
C GLU A 1578 34.19 63.52 -15.07
N HIS A 1579 34.98 63.62 -14.00
CA HIS A 1579 36.18 62.83 -13.78
C HIS A 1579 36.00 61.76 -12.67
N VAL A 1580 34.76 61.57 -12.19
CA VAL A 1580 34.32 60.58 -11.17
C VAL A 1580 35.21 60.55 -9.90
N ILE A 1581 35.50 61.72 -9.34
CA ILE A 1581 36.22 61.90 -8.08
C ILE A 1581 35.25 62.45 -7.03
N THR A 1582 35.13 61.82 -5.87
CA THR A 1582 34.37 62.37 -4.74
C THR A 1582 35.06 63.61 -4.19
N LEU A 1583 34.33 64.72 -4.02
CA LEU A 1583 34.89 66.01 -3.60
C LEU A 1583 35.69 65.86 -2.29
N PRO A 1584 37.03 65.99 -2.33
CA PRO A 1584 37.86 65.79 -1.14
C PRO A 1584 37.65 66.95 -0.14
N SER A 1585 37.95 66.73 1.13
CA SER A 1585 38.00 67.80 2.14
C SER A 1585 38.92 68.96 1.71
N ALA A 1586 39.93 68.68 0.89
CA ALA A 1586 40.81 69.68 0.27
C ALA A 1586 40.05 70.73 -0.57
N ALA A 1587 38.94 70.38 -1.23
CA ALA A 1587 38.18 71.28 -2.10
C ALA A 1587 37.45 72.41 -1.36
N GLN A 1588 37.22 72.25 -0.06
CA GLN A 1588 36.68 73.33 0.78
C GLN A 1588 37.68 74.48 0.97
N THR A 1589 38.97 74.21 0.75
CA THR A 1589 40.05 75.18 0.99
C THR A 1589 40.82 75.58 -0.26
N ARG A 1590 40.80 74.73 -1.30
CA ARG A 1590 41.59 74.87 -2.52
C ARG A 1590 40.71 75.08 -3.75
N LEU A 1591 41.25 75.78 -4.75
CA LEU A 1591 40.66 75.88 -6.09
C LEU A 1591 41.16 74.72 -6.98
N PRO A 1592 40.36 74.32 -7.99
CA PRO A 1592 40.62 73.16 -8.83
C PRO A 1592 41.71 73.46 -9.86
N PHE A 1593 42.83 72.71 -9.83
CA PHE A 1593 43.96 72.93 -10.73
C PHE A 1593 43.58 72.77 -12.22
N HIS A 1594 42.90 71.68 -12.55
CA HIS A 1594 42.63 71.34 -13.95
C HIS A 1594 41.63 72.28 -14.64
N LEU A 1595 40.56 72.69 -13.94
CA LEU A 1595 39.56 73.61 -14.48
C LEU A 1595 40.10 75.01 -14.75
N ILE A 1596 41.18 75.40 -14.05
CA ILE A 1596 41.80 76.71 -14.20
C ILE A 1596 42.90 76.66 -15.24
N PHE A 1597 43.73 75.60 -15.27
CA PHE A 1597 44.87 75.52 -16.18
C PHE A 1597 44.50 75.03 -17.58
N PHE A 1598 43.65 74.01 -17.68
CA PHE A 1598 43.22 73.42 -18.95
C PHE A 1598 41.84 73.91 -19.40
N GLY A 1599 41.11 74.64 -18.54
CA GLY A 1599 39.71 75.00 -18.77
C GLY A 1599 39.47 76.08 -19.82
N THR A 1600 38.30 76.02 -20.43
CA THR A 1600 37.80 77.00 -21.39
C THR A 1600 37.42 78.32 -20.71
N ALA A 1601 37.25 79.36 -21.52
CA ALA A 1601 36.64 80.64 -21.14
C ALA A 1601 35.44 80.53 -20.21
N GLN A 1602 34.54 79.63 -20.54
CA GLN A 1602 33.26 79.46 -19.87
C GLN A 1602 33.42 78.77 -18.52
N ASN A 1603 34.35 77.84 -18.41
CA ASN A 1603 34.64 77.12 -17.16
C ASN A 1603 35.30 78.07 -16.16
N PHE A 1604 36.26 78.80 -16.70
CA PHE A 1604 36.90 79.92 -16.08
C PHE A 1604 35.86 80.93 -15.53
N TRP A 1605 34.89 81.40 -16.34
CA TRP A 1605 33.87 82.33 -15.86
C TRP A 1605 32.78 81.72 -14.98
N LYS A 1606 32.43 80.44 -15.11
CA LYS A 1606 31.44 79.77 -14.24
C LYS A 1606 31.91 79.73 -12.80
N ILE A 1607 33.18 79.35 -12.57
CA ILE A 1607 33.77 79.32 -11.23
C ILE A 1607 33.82 80.74 -10.66
N LEU A 1608 34.16 81.71 -11.50
CA LEU A 1608 34.27 83.10 -11.08
C LEU A 1608 32.89 83.78 -10.93
N SER A 1609 31.85 83.35 -11.63
CA SER A 1609 30.51 83.96 -11.62
C SER A 1609 29.75 83.76 -10.31
N THR A 1610 30.07 82.71 -9.56
CA THR A 1610 29.53 82.46 -8.22
C THR A 1610 30.40 83.04 -7.12
N GLU A 1611 31.68 83.25 -7.42
CA GLU A 1611 32.50 84.15 -6.62
C GLU A 1611 32.02 85.60 -6.82
N LEU A 1612 31.25 85.93 -7.88
CA LEU A 1612 30.82 87.28 -8.33
C LEU A 1612 29.77 87.91 -7.41
N SER A 1613 30.27 88.70 -6.47
CA SER A 1613 29.54 89.69 -5.68
C SER A 1613 29.95 91.08 -6.15
N GLU A 1614 29.33 92.14 -5.63
CA GLU A 1614 29.85 93.50 -5.86
C GLU A 1614 31.31 93.65 -5.34
N GLU A 1615 31.81 92.79 -4.43
CA GLU A 1615 33.17 92.87 -3.83
C GLU A 1615 34.27 92.04 -4.54
N SER A 1616 33.94 90.88 -5.11
CA SER A 1616 34.92 89.94 -5.68
C SER A 1616 35.32 90.24 -7.13
N PHE A 1617 34.54 91.08 -7.83
CA PHE A 1617 34.73 91.43 -9.24
C PHE A 1617 36.20 91.79 -9.61
N PRO A 1618 37.03 92.45 -8.77
CA PRO A 1618 38.43 92.79 -9.10
C PRO A 1618 39.44 91.63 -9.19
N THR A 1619 39.45 90.67 -8.25
CA THR A 1619 40.40 89.51 -8.24
C THR A 1619 40.10 88.56 -9.40
N LEU A 1620 38.81 88.40 -9.70
CA LEU A 1620 38.28 87.61 -10.81
C LEU A 1620 38.62 88.28 -12.16
N LEU A 1621 38.77 89.61 -12.19
CA LEU A 1621 39.26 90.37 -13.34
C LEU A 1621 40.79 90.18 -13.60
N LEU A 1622 41.59 89.82 -12.58
CA LEU A 1622 43.04 89.54 -12.69
C LEU A 1622 43.33 88.13 -13.22
N ILE A 1623 42.64 87.12 -12.67
CA ILE A 1623 42.69 85.73 -13.15
C ILE A 1623 42.21 85.67 -14.63
N SER A 1624 41.23 86.52 -15.00
CA SER A 1624 40.64 86.57 -16.36
C SER A 1624 41.50 87.29 -17.40
N LYS A 1625 42.44 88.12 -16.94
CA LYS A 1625 43.52 88.67 -17.77
C LYS A 1625 44.67 87.69 -18.00
N LEU A 1626 45.01 86.83 -17.03
CA LEU A 1626 46.00 85.75 -17.22
C LEU A 1626 45.52 84.73 -18.29
N MET A 1627 44.20 84.65 -18.49
CA MET A 1627 43.50 83.70 -19.38
C MET A 1627 42.86 84.28 -20.68
N LYS A 1628 42.46 85.58 -20.74
CA LYS A 1628 41.94 86.38 -21.91
C LYS A 1628 40.53 86.02 -22.57
N PHE A 1629 39.34 86.42 -22.05
CA PHE A 1629 37.94 86.03 -22.54
C PHE A 1629 36.78 87.15 -22.61
N SER A 1630 35.52 86.90 -23.14
CA SER A 1630 34.44 87.84 -23.70
C SER A 1630 33.07 88.16 -22.94
N LEU A 1631 32.21 89.13 -23.42
CA LEU A 1631 31.14 89.89 -22.68
C LEU A 1631 29.60 89.58 -22.81
N ASP A 1632 29.05 89.03 -23.91
CA ASP A 1632 27.59 88.74 -24.07
C ASP A 1632 27.00 87.81 -22.97
N THR A 1633 27.88 87.05 -22.34
CA THR A 1633 27.66 86.13 -21.22
C THR A 1633 27.06 86.84 -19.99
N LEU A 1634 27.17 88.17 -19.92
CA LEU A 1634 26.68 88.99 -18.81
C LEU A 1634 25.16 89.34 -18.94
N TYR A 1635 24.60 89.45 -20.17
CA TYR A 1635 23.15 89.70 -20.40
C TYR A 1635 22.30 88.45 -20.16
N VAL A 1636 22.84 87.28 -20.51
CA VAL A 1636 22.29 85.97 -20.19
C VAL A 1636 22.09 85.79 -18.68
N SER A 1637 23.02 86.29 -17.86
CA SER A 1637 22.89 86.25 -16.39
C SER A 1637 21.77 87.13 -15.83
N THR A 1638 21.30 88.15 -16.57
CA THR A 1638 20.24 89.06 -16.11
C THR A 1638 18.84 88.48 -16.30
N ALA A 1639 18.55 87.84 -17.45
CA ALA A 1639 17.27 87.15 -17.68
C ALA A 1639 17.03 86.04 -16.63
N LYS A 1640 18.10 85.33 -16.25
CA LYS A 1640 18.13 84.36 -15.15
C LYS A 1640 17.78 85.00 -13.80
N HIS A 1641 18.34 86.16 -13.51
CA HIS A 1641 18.08 86.86 -12.23
C HIS A 1641 16.61 87.26 -12.04
N VAL A 1642 15.91 87.69 -13.12
CA VAL A 1642 14.49 88.11 -13.07
C VAL A 1642 13.55 86.92 -12.82
N PHE A 1643 13.85 85.80 -13.47
CA PHE A 1643 13.14 84.55 -13.27
C PHE A 1643 13.28 84.03 -11.82
N GLU A 1644 14.51 84.00 -11.31
CA GLU A 1644 14.87 83.57 -9.94
C GLU A 1644 14.15 84.41 -8.87
N LYS A 1645 14.10 85.74 -9.02
CA LYS A 1645 13.50 86.62 -8.00
C LYS A 1645 11.97 86.78 -8.07
N LYS A 1646 11.32 86.60 -9.23
CA LYS A 1646 9.89 86.97 -9.40
C LYS A 1646 8.93 85.84 -9.79
N LEU A 1647 9.27 85.01 -10.77
CA LEU A 1647 8.35 83.95 -11.25
C LEU A 1647 8.42 82.70 -10.35
N LYS A 1648 9.65 82.28 -9.98
CA LYS A 1648 9.92 81.10 -9.14
C LYS A 1648 9.18 81.11 -7.79
N PRO A 1649 9.15 82.21 -7.00
CA PRO A 1649 8.44 82.22 -5.71
C PRO A 1649 6.91 82.07 -5.83
N LYS A 1650 6.30 82.53 -6.94
CA LYS A 1650 4.84 82.49 -7.13
C LYS A 1650 4.36 81.11 -7.59
N LEU A 1651 5.13 80.41 -8.42
CA LEU A 1651 4.85 79.03 -8.81
C LEU A 1651 4.92 78.07 -7.61
N LEU A 1652 5.92 78.26 -6.72
CA LEU A 1652 6.08 77.47 -5.50
C LEU A 1652 4.87 77.53 -4.55
N LYS A 1653 4.16 78.68 -4.49
CA LYS A 1653 2.94 78.82 -3.68
C LYS A 1653 1.73 78.07 -4.25
N LEU A 1654 1.62 77.90 -5.55
CA LEU A 1654 0.52 77.16 -6.19
C LEU A 1654 0.62 75.65 -5.95
N THR A 1655 1.84 75.11 -5.93
CA THR A 1655 2.11 73.69 -5.60
C THR A 1655 1.69 73.28 -4.19
N GLN A 1656 1.50 74.23 -3.26
CA GLN A 1656 1.03 73.93 -1.89
C GLN A 1656 -0.50 73.85 -1.76
N ALA A 1657 -1.27 74.36 -2.73
CA ALA A 1657 -2.73 74.29 -2.72
C ALA A 1657 -3.21 73.10 -3.58
N LYS A 1658 -3.72 72.04 -2.93
CA LYS A 1658 -4.12 70.75 -3.56
C LYS A 1658 -5.32 70.80 -4.52
N SER A 1659 -5.69 71.95 -5.09
CA SER A 1659 -6.77 72.06 -6.09
C SER A 1659 -6.23 72.38 -7.47
N SER A 1660 -6.17 71.35 -8.32
CA SER A 1660 -5.98 71.48 -9.76
C SER A 1660 -7.16 72.26 -10.39
N THR A 1661 -6.86 73.10 -11.39
CA THR A 1661 -7.78 73.94 -12.20
C THR A 1661 -8.17 75.32 -11.63
N LEU A 1662 -7.22 76.27 -11.53
CA LEU A 1662 -7.48 77.69 -11.78
C LEU A 1662 -6.19 78.45 -12.17
N ILE A 1663 -5.91 78.59 -13.47
CA ILE A 1663 -4.78 79.39 -13.99
C ILE A 1663 -5.10 80.88 -13.80
N ASN A 1664 -4.32 81.58 -12.96
CA ASN A 1664 -4.55 82.98 -12.60
C ASN A 1664 -3.96 83.99 -13.62
N LYS A 1665 -4.69 85.07 -13.91
CA LYS A 1665 -4.34 86.15 -14.88
C LYS A 1665 -3.02 86.90 -14.63
N GLU A 1666 -2.42 86.80 -13.44
CA GLU A 1666 -1.12 87.44 -13.15
C GLU A 1666 0.08 86.60 -13.60
N ILE A 1667 -0.03 85.27 -13.54
CA ILE A 1667 1.05 84.36 -13.93
C ILE A 1667 1.25 84.45 -15.43
N THR A 1668 0.16 84.53 -16.20
CA THR A 1668 0.20 84.78 -17.65
C THR A 1668 0.94 86.08 -17.98
N LYS A 1669 0.81 87.15 -17.17
CA LYS A 1669 1.51 88.43 -17.37
C LYS A 1669 3.03 88.35 -17.14
N ILE A 1670 3.49 87.65 -16.10
CA ILE A 1670 4.93 87.49 -15.81
C ILE A 1670 5.58 86.58 -16.86
N THR A 1671 4.84 85.55 -17.31
CA THR A 1671 5.27 84.64 -18.38
C THR A 1671 5.49 85.42 -19.68
N GLN A 1672 4.60 86.36 -20.02
CA GLN A 1672 4.76 87.26 -21.17
C GLN A 1672 6.03 88.16 -21.10
N THR A 1673 6.42 88.66 -19.92
CA THR A 1673 7.65 89.48 -19.77
C THR A 1673 8.91 88.66 -20.01
N ILE A 1674 8.92 87.42 -19.53
CA ILE A 1674 10.02 86.49 -19.72
C ILE A 1674 10.10 86.06 -21.19
N GLU A 1675 8.96 85.73 -21.82
CA GLU A 1675 8.85 85.51 -23.27
C GLU A 1675 9.36 86.72 -24.08
N SER A 1676 9.21 87.96 -23.59
CA SER A 1676 9.73 89.15 -24.25
C SER A 1676 11.26 89.33 -24.18
N CYS A 1677 11.90 89.08 -23.02
CA CYS A 1677 13.36 89.07 -22.90
C CYS A 1677 13.98 87.99 -23.79
N LEU A 1678 13.28 86.87 -23.93
CA LEU A 1678 13.68 85.74 -24.76
C LEU A 1678 13.61 86.04 -26.25
N LEU A 1679 12.55 86.70 -26.70
CA LEU A 1679 12.42 87.17 -28.07
C LEU A 1679 13.42 88.30 -28.43
N SER A 1680 14.09 88.93 -27.45
CA SER A 1680 15.02 90.07 -27.62
C SER A 1680 16.49 89.67 -27.83
N ILE A 1681 16.84 88.41 -27.66
CA ILE A 1681 18.20 87.92 -27.83
C ILE A 1681 18.49 87.79 -29.33
N VAL A 1682 19.50 88.52 -29.84
CA VAL A 1682 19.81 88.60 -31.29
C VAL A 1682 20.15 87.23 -31.88
N ASN A 1683 20.75 86.35 -31.09
CA ASN A 1683 21.00 84.96 -31.50
C ASN A 1683 19.75 84.08 -31.22
N PRO A 1684 19.02 83.57 -32.23
CA PRO A 1684 17.87 82.67 -32.02
C PRO A 1684 18.26 81.40 -31.24
N GLU A 1685 19.53 80.97 -31.34
CA GLU A 1685 20.09 79.89 -30.52
C GLU A 1685 20.09 80.23 -29.03
N TRP A 1686 20.44 81.48 -28.67
CA TRP A 1686 20.45 81.93 -27.28
C TRP A 1686 19.04 82.24 -26.76
N ALA A 1687 18.13 82.68 -27.64
CA ALA A 1687 16.70 82.82 -27.34
C ALA A 1687 16.06 81.48 -26.98
N VAL A 1688 16.30 80.44 -27.78
CA VAL A 1688 15.88 79.07 -27.47
C VAL A 1688 16.60 78.56 -26.22
N ALA A 1689 17.89 78.83 -26.04
CA ALA A 1689 18.65 78.37 -24.87
C ALA A 1689 18.17 78.97 -23.54
N ILE A 1690 17.80 80.25 -23.52
CA ILE A 1690 17.27 80.87 -22.31
C ILE A 1690 15.81 80.43 -22.10
N ALA A 1691 15.00 80.22 -23.16
CA ALA A 1691 13.63 79.68 -23.01
C ALA A 1691 13.66 78.30 -22.35
N ILE A 1692 14.61 77.47 -22.75
CA ILE A 1692 14.91 76.18 -22.11
C ILE A 1692 15.35 76.36 -20.67
N SER A 1693 16.27 77.30 -20.39
CA SER A 1693 16.75 77.60 -19.02
C SER A 1693 15.60 77.94 -18.07
N LEU A 1694 14.59 78.65 -18.56
CA LEU A 1694 13.49 79.13 -17.75
C LEU A 1694 12.38 78.08 -17.59
N ALA A 1695 12.15 77.26 -18.62
CA ALA A 1695 11.24 76.11 -18.53
C ALA A 1695 11.73 75.04 -17.55
N GLN A 1696 13.06 74.92 -17.36
CA GLN A 1696 13.66 73.95 -16.43
C GLN A 1696 13.34 74.24 -14.96
N ASP A 1697 13.20 75.51 -14.60
CA ASP A 1697 12.99 75.94 -13.23
C ASP A 1697 11.49 75.99 -12.81
N ILE A 1698 10.58 75.56 -13.70
CA ILE A 1698 9.14 75.43 -13.41
C ILE A 1698 8.91 74.09 -12.70
N PRO A 1699 8.20 74.06 -11.54
CA PRO A 1699 7.88 72.82 -10.84
C PRO A 1699 7.02 71.87 -11.69
N GLU A 1700 7.18 70.56 -11.48
CA GLU A 1700 6.53 69.52 -12.28
C GLU A 1700 5.01 69.51 -12.17
N GLY A 1701 4.36 69.34 -13.32
CA GLY A 1701 2.90 69.43 -13.48
C GLY A 1701 2.51 69.93 -14.87
N SER A 1702 1.21 70.15 -15.08
CA SER A 1702 0.65 70.57 -16.38
C SER A 1702 1.24 71.88 -16.93
N PHE A 1703 1.77 72.75 -16.06
CA PHE A 1703 2.42 74.02 -16.43
C PHE A 1703 3.80 73.81 -17.08
N LYS A 1704 4.61 72.86 -16.58
CA LYS A 1704 5.92 72.50 -17.15
C LYS A 1704 5.77 71.87 -18.53
N ILE A 1705 4.76 71.02 -18.71
CA ILE A 1705 4.40 70.42 -20.01
C ILE A 1705 4.04 71.54 -21.02
N SER A 1706 3.28 72.54 -20.59
CA SER A 1706 2.91 73.69 -21.44
C SER A 1706 4.11 74.56 -21.82
N ALA A 1707 5.02 74.84 -20.89
CA ALA A 1707 6.25 75.59 -21.14
C ALA A 1707 7.21 74.84 -22.08
N LEU A 1708 7.36 73.52 -21.91
CA LEU A 1708 8.17 72.69 -22.79
C LEU A 1708 7.57 72.58 -24.20
N LYS A 1709 6.23 72.55 -24.32
CA LYS A 1709 5.54 72.64 -25.61
C LYS A 1709 5.83 73.97 -26.31
N PHE A 1710 5.95 75.08 -25.57
CA PHE A 1710 6.37 76.37 -26.13
C PHE A 1710 7.85 76.40 -26.55
N CYS A 1711 8.73 75.75 -25.79
CA CYS A 1711 10.13 75.58 -26.22
C CYS A 1711 10.23 74.73 -27.50
N LEU A 1712 9.43 73.66 -27.63
CA LEU A 1712 9.34 72.86 -28.86
C LEU A 1712 8.90 73.73 -30.05
N TYR A 1713 7.89 74.57 -29.87
CA TYR A 1713 7.46 75.54 -30.88
C TYR A 1713 8.57 76.52 -31.30
N LEU A 1714 9.35 77.07 -30.36
CA LEU A 1714 10.49 77.96 -30.68
C LEU A 1714 11.60 77.21 -31.44
N ALA A 1715 11.86 75.95 -31.09
CA ALA A 1715 12.85 75.13 -31.77
C ALA A 1715 12.40 74.69 -33.18
N GLU A 1716 11.13 74.34 -33.36
CA GLU A 1716 10.53 74.09 -34.69
C GLU A 1716 10.58 75.35 -35.57
N ARG A 1717 10.35 76.53 -34.99
CA ARG A 1717 10.50 77.82 -35.68
C ARG A 1717 11.95 78.13 -36.03
N TRP A 1718 12.90 77.78 -35.17
CA TRP A 1718 14.33 77.86 -35.47
C TRP A 1718 14.67 76.97 -36.67
N LEU A 1719 14.14 75.73 -36.72
CA LEU A 1719 14.34 74.79 -37.83
C LEU A 1719 13.73 75.30 -39.15
N GLN A 1720 12.50 75.80 -39.14
CA GLN A 1720 11.81 76.30 -40.33
C GLN A 1720 12.51 77.52 -40.97
N ASN A 1721 13.23 78.32 -40.18
CA ASN A 1721 13.93 79.53 -40.65
C ASN A 1721 15.32 79.26 -41.25
N ILE A 1722 15.81 78.02 -41.23
CA ILE A 1722 17.16 77.69 -41.68
C ILE A 1722 17.12 77.18 -43.15
N PRO A 1723 17.88 77.79 -44.07
CA PRO A 1723 18.02 77.30 -45.45
C PRO A 1723 18.55 75.86 -45.48
N SER A 1724 18.12 75.06 -46.46
CA SER A 1724 18.36 73.59 -46.50
C SER A 1724 19.82 73.13 -46.52
N GLN A 1725 20.80 74.02 -46.71
CA GLN A 1725 22.23 73.72 -46.76
C GLN A 1725 23.05 74.23 -45.56
N ASP A 1726 22.42 74.79 -44.52
CA ASP A 1726 23.13 75.42 -43.41
C ASP A 1726 23.34 74.44 -42.23
N GLU A 1727 24.58 74.31 -41.72
CA GLU A 1727 24.95 73.49 -40.55
C GLU A 1727 24.12 73.81 -39.29
N LYS A 1728 23.57 75.04 -39.22
CA LYS A 1728 22.65 75.43 -38.15
C LYS A 1728 21.40 74.53 -38.09
N ARG A 1729 21.02 73.89 -39.21
CA ARG A 1729 19.87 72.99 -39.27
C ARG A 1729 20.11 71.75 -38.43
N GLU A 1730 21.30 71.14 -38.51
CA GLU A 1730 21.68 70.02 -37.66
C GLU A 1730 21.66 70.40 -36.16
N LYS A 1731 22.11 71.62 -35.82
CA LYS A 1731 22.05 72.13 -34.44
C LYS A 1731 20.61 72.31 -33.96
N ALA A 1732 19.74 72.83 -34.82
CA ALA A 1732 18.32 72.96 -34.53
C ALA A 1732 17.63 71.59 -34.38
N GLU A 1733 17.95 70.62 -35.23
CA GLU A 1733 17.47 69.24 -35.11
C GLU A 1733 17.96 68.57 -33.82
N ALA A 1734 19.24 68.75 -33.47
CA ALA A 1734 19.82 68.23 -32.23
C ALA A 1734 19.15 68.83 -30.98
N LEU A 1735 18.85 70.12 -31.02
CA LEU A 1735 18.16 70.80 -29.92
C LEU A 1735 16.70 70.38 -29.84
N LEU A 1736 16.02 70.21 -30.97
CA LEU A 1736 14.65 69.68 -31.04
C LEU A 1736 14.58 68.26 -30.47
N LYS A 1737 15.57 67.40 -30.78
CA LYS A 1737 15.75 66.08 -30.14
C LYS A 1737 15.94 66.21 -28.62
N LYS A 1738 16.76 67.16 -28.15
CA LYS A 1738 16.97 67.39 -26.71
C LYS A 1738 15.70 67.86 -25.98
N LEU A 1739 14.92 68.72 -26.62
CA LEU A 1739 13.64 69.19 -26.09
C LEU A 1739 12.57 68.10 -26.06
N HIS A 1740 12.53 67.23 -27.08
CA HIS A 1740 11.69 66.03 -27.05
C HIS A 1740 12.02 65.16 -25.83
N ILE A 1741 13.31 64.95 -25.52
CA ILE A 1741 13.73 64.19 -24.33
C ILE A 1741 13.25 64.85 -23.02
N GLN A 1742 13.34 66.18 -22.90
CA GLN A 1742 12.87 66.88 -21.69
C GLN A 1742 11.34 66.85 -21.54
N TYR A 1743 10.61 67.04 -22.64
CA TYR A 1743 9.16 66.91 -22.69
C TYR A 1743 8.71 65.50 -22.25
N ARG A 1744 9.37 64.47 -22.78
CA ARG A 1744 9.13 63.07 -22.44
C ARG A 1744 9.38 62.78 -20.94
N ARG A 1745 10.49 63.27 -20.38
CA ARG A 1745 10.79 63.12 -18.94
C ARG A 1745 9.73 63.77 -18.05
N SER A 1746 9.38 65.04 -18.29
CA SER A 1746 8.37 65.73 -17.48
C SER A 1746 6.96 65.18 -17.68
N GLY A 1747 6.63 64.67 -18.86
CA GLY A 1747 5.37 63.95 -19.10
C GLY A 1747 5.30 62.66 -18.28
N THR A 1748 6.38 61.89 -18.24
CA THR A 1748 6.50 60.64 -17.45
C THR A 1748 6.30 60.89 -15.96
N GLU A 1749 6.90 61.95 -15.44
CA GLU A 1749 6.78 62.36 -14.04
C GLU A 1749 5.35 62.81 -13.66
N ALA A 1750 4.67 63.51 -14.56
CA ALA A 1750 3.28 63.90 -14.37
C ALA A 1750 2.33 62.68 -14.28
N VAL A 1751 2.58 61.63 -15.08
CA VAL A 1751 1.82 60.37 -15.04
C VAL A 1751 2.04 59.66 -13.70
N LEU A 1752 3.28 59.59 -13.19
CA LEU A 1752 3.56 59.01 -11.87
C LEU A 1752 2.80 59.72 -10.75
N ILE A 1753 2.69 61.05 -10.81
CA ILE A 1753 1.94 61.84 -9.83
C ILE A 1753 0.43 61.56 -9.94
N ALA A 1754 -0.12 61.45 -11.16
CA ALA A 1754 -1.55 61.19 -11.38
C ALA A 1754 -2.00 59.83 -10.81
N HIS A 1755 -1.17 58.80 -10.96
CA HIS A 1755 -1.42 57.45 -10.46
C HIS A 1755 -0.96 57.23 -9.00
N LYS A 1756 -0.52 58.29 -8.30
CA LYS A 1756 -0.01 58.24 -6.91
C LYS A 1756 1.23 57.33 -6.72
N LEU A 1757 2.09 57.22 -7.73
CA LEU A 1757 3.32 56.40 -7.79
C LEU A 1757 4.60 57.25 -7.70
N ASN A 1758 4.57 58.42 -7.04
CA ASN A 1758 5.67 59.38 -7.01
C ASN A 1758 6.71 59.14 -5.89
N THR A 1759 7.11 57.89 -5.67
CA THR A 1759 8.17 57.55 -4.69
C THR A 1759 9.56 57.93 -5.21
N GLU A 1760 10.49 58.24 -4.30
CA GLU A 1760 11.83 58.74 -4.64
C GLU A 1760 12.64 57.77 -5.52
N GLU A 1761 12.39 56.46 -5.39
CA GLU A 1761 12.99 55.42 -6.23
C GLU A 1761 12.60 55.54 -7.71
N TYR A 1762 11.29 55.69 -8.00
CA TYR A 1762 10.81 55.81 -9.39
C TYR A 1762 11.23 57.13 -10.04
N LEU A 1763 11.31 58.21 -9.26
CA LEU A 1763 11.77 59.51 -9.77
C LEU A 1763 13.24 59.47 -10.25
N ARG A 1764 14.12 58.65 -9.64
CA ARG A 1764 15.51 58.47 -10.10
C ARG A 1764 15.62 57.80 -11.48
N VAL A 1765 14.60 57.06 -11.91
CA VAL A 1765 14.62 56.24 -13.14
C VAL A 1765 13.87 56.90 -14.33
N ILE A 1766 13.25 58.07 -14.14
CA ILE A 1766 12.51 58.81 -15.20
C ILE A 1766 13.31 58.97 -16.50
N GLY A 1767 14.63 59.14 -16.40
CA GLY A 1767 15.52 59.29 -17.57
C GLY A 1767 15.66 58.05 -18.43
N LYS A 1768 15.22 56.89 -17.95
CA LYS A 1768 15.18 55.60 -18.64
C LYS A 1768 13.75 55.06 -18.57
N PRO A 1769 12.80 55.61 -19.34
CA PRO A 1769 11.38 55.25 -19.24
C PRO A 1769 11.12 53.74 -19.40
N ALA A 1770 11.92 53.03 -20.22
CA ALA A 1770 11.85 51.56 -20.28
C ALA A 1770 12.25 50.87 -18.96
N HIS A 1771 13.30 51.35 -18.27
CA HIS A 1771 13.66 50.83 -16.94
C HIS A 1771 12.64 51.24 -15.88
N LEU A 1772 12.04 52.43 -16.00
CA LEU A 1772 10.97 52.86 -15.09
C LEU A 1772 9.76 51.92 -15.22
N ILE A 1773 9.34 51.59 -16.44
CA ILE A 1773 8.27 50.61 -16.68
C ILE A 1773 8.63 49.25 -16.04
N VAL A 1774 9.87 48.79 -16.19
CA VAL A 1774 10.37 47.56 -15.52
C VAL A 1774 10.24 47.66 -13.99
N SER A 1775 10.70 48.76 -13.38
CA SER A 1775 10.61 48.98 -11.94
C SER A 1775 9.17 49.09 -11.44
N LEU A 1776 8.25 49.68 -12.22
CA LEU A 1776 6.83 49.74 -11.90
C LEU A 1776 6.20 48.33 -11.86
N TYR A 1777 6.60 47.41 -12.74
CA TYR A 1777 6.17 46.01 -12.69
C TYR A 1777 6.87 45.20 -11.58
N GLU A 1778 7.89 45.74 -10.92
CA GLU A 1778 8.53 45.16 -9.72
C GLU A 1778 7.92 45.72 -8.41
N HIS A 1779 6.86 46.55 -8.48
CA HIS A 1779 6.23 47.22 -7.34
C HIS A 1779 5.59 46.22 -6.32
N PRO A 1780 5.77 46.40 -4.99
CA PRO A 1780 5.27 45.48 -3.96
C PRO A 1780 3.74 45.26 -3.95
N SER A 1781 2.97 46.26 -4.39
CA SER A 1781 1.50 46.17 -4.47
C SER A 1781 1.00 45.03 -5.36
N ILE A 1782 1.79 44.58 -6.34
CA ILE A 1782 1.43 43.44 -7.21
C ILE A 1782 1.36 42.16 -6.36
N ASN A 1783 2.36 41.91 -5.52
CA ASN A 1783 2.37 40.76 -4.61
C ASN A 1783 1.23 40.85 -3.58
N GLN A 1784 0.95 42.04 -3.06
CA GLN A 1784 -0.15 42.26 -2.09
C GLN A 1784 -1.54 42.09 -2.70
N ARG A 1785 -1.76 42.54 -3.94
CA ARG A 1785 -3.04 42.35 -4.68
C ARG A 1785 -3.39 40.87 -4.82
N ILE A 1786 -2.39 40.04 -5.13
CA ILE A 1786 -2.59 38.60 -5.32
C ILE A 1786 -2.87 37.90 -3.99
N GLN A 1787 -2.28 38.36 -2.89
CA GLN A 1787 -2.54 37.83 -1.54
C GLN A 1787 -3.92 38.23 -0.99
N ASN A 1788 -4.34 39.49 -1.18
CA ASN A 1788 -5.51 40.09 -0.56
C ASN A 1788 -6.47 40.70 -1.60
N SER A 1789 -7.37 39.88 -2.14
CA SER A 1789 -8.35 40.31 -3.15
C SER A 1789 -9.39 41.32 -2.64
N SER A 1790 -9.52 41.51 -1.32
CA SER A 1790 -10.48 42.43 -0.70
C SER A 1790 -9.99 43.88 -0.58
N GLY A 1791 -8.73 44.19 -0.92
CA GLY A 1791 -8.21 45.55 -0.86
C GLY A 1791 -8.71 46.42 -2.03
N THR A 1792 -9.55 47.41 -1.74
CA THR A 1792 -10.18 48.28 -2.76
C THR A 1792 -9.34 49.49 -3.22
N ASP A 1793 -8.10 49.66 -2.74
CA ASP A 1793 -7.36 50.94 -2.88
C ASP A 1793 -5.92 50.80 -3.40
N TYR A 1794 -5.67 49.89 -4.34
CA TYR A 1794 -4.35 49.68 -4.96
C TYR A 1794 -4.18 50.48 -6.28
N PRO A 1795 -2.99 51.06 -6.58
CA PRO A 1795 -2.73 51.80 -7.82
C PRO A 1795 -2.72 50.89 -9.06
N ASP A 1796 -3.24 51.40 -10.19
CA ASP A 1796 -3.29 50.67 -11.47
C ASP A 1796 -1.99 50.83 -12.27
N ILE A 1797 -1.10 49.84 -12.13
CA ILE A 1797 0.22 49.85 -12.77
C ILE A 1797 0.11 49.70 -14.28
N HIS A 1798 -0.91 49.00 -14.81
CA HIS A 1798 -1.09 48.85 -16.26
C HIS A 1798 -1.45 50.18 -16.92
N ALA A 1799 -2.37 50.95 -16.31
CA ALA A 1799 -2.74 52.28 -16.79
C ALA A 1799 -1.54 53.24 -16.77
N ALA A 1800 -0.79 53.26 -15.67
CA ALA A 1800 0.41 54.09 -15.54
C ALA A 1800 1.50 53.72 -16.58
N ALA A 1801 1.77 52.42 -16.78
CA ALA A 1801 2.76 51.96 -17.75
C ALA A 1801 2.35 52.30 -19.20
N LYS A 1802 1.07 52.19 -19.53
CA LYS A 1802 0.53 52.53 -20.87
C LYS A 1802 0.68 54.02 -21.18
N GLU A 1803 0.31 54.89 -20.25
CA GLU A 1803 0.48 56.35 -20.40
C GLU A 1803 1.96 56.74 -20.51
N ILE A 1804 2.84 56.13 -19.72
CA ILE A 1804 4.30 56.35 -19.81
C ILE A 1804 4.84 55.90 -21.18
N ALA A 1805 4.39 54.76 -21.69
CA ALA A 1805 4.80 54.26 -23.00
C ALA A 1805 4.33 55.17 -24.14
N GLU A 1806 3.09 55.69 -24.07
CA GLU A 1806 2.54 56.66 -25.01
C GLU A 1806 3.33 57.98 -25.02
N VAL A 1807 3.66 58.52 -23.84
CA VAL A 1807 4.48 59.76 -23.72
C VAL A 1807 5.86 59.57 -24.35
N ASN A 1808 6.46 58.38 -24.21
CA ASN A 1808 7.85 58.13 -24.61
C ASN A 1808 8.00 57.43 -25.99
N GLU A 1809 6.90 57.09 -26.68
CA GLU A 1809 6.87 56.28 -27.90
C GLU A 1809 7.59 54.91 -27.73
N ILE A 1810 7.41 54.28 -26.57
CA ILE A 1810 7.98 52.95 -26.29
C ILE A 1810 6.98 51.90 -26.73
N ASN A 1811 7.45 50.91 -27.49
CA ASN A 1811 6.64 49.73 -27.74
C ASN A 1811 6.58 48.89 -26.45
N LEU A 1812 5.45 48.98 -25.75
CA LEU A 1812 5.17 48.27 -24.50
C LEU A 1812 5.25 46.74 -24.67
N GLU A 1813 4.91 46.20 -25.86
CA GLU A 1813 4.99 44.75 -26.13
C GLU A 1813 6.43 44.24 -26.04
N LYS A 1814 7.41 44.98 -26.58
CA LYS A 1814 8.83 44.60 -26.48
C LYS A 1814 9.33 44.57 -25.03
N VAL A 1815 8.81 45.46 -24.18
CA VAL A 1815 9.16 45.49 -22.75
C VAL A 1815 8.52 44.31 -22.04
N TRP A 1816 7.25 44.02 -22.33
CA TRP A 1816 6.56 42.84 -21.80
C TRP A 1816 7.25 41.53 -22.19
N ASP A 1817 7.71 41.39 -23.43
CA ASP A 1817 8.40 40.18 -23.89
C ASP A 1817 9.76 40.00 -23.20
N MET A 1818 10.51 41.09 -22.99
CA MET A 1818 11.77 41.07 -22.24
C MET A 1818 11.57 40.75 -20.75
N LEU A 1819 10.53 41.31 -20.13
CA LEU A 1819 10.18 40.99 -18.74
C LEU A 1819 9.71 39.55 -18.57
N LEU A 1820 8.94 39.06 -19.54
CA LEU A 1820 8.51 37.67 -19.61
C LEU A 1820 9.73 36.74 -19.74
N GLU A 1821 10.70 37.05 -20.60
CA GLU A 1821 11.95 36.28 -20.73
C GLU A 1821 12.75 36.28 -19.42
N LYS A 1822 12.93 37.45 -18.78
CA LYS A 1822 13.66 37.60 -17.52
C LYS A 1822 13.05 36.79 -16.36
N TRP A 1823 11.72 36.80 -16.22
CA TRP A 1823 11.04 36.20 -15.05
C TRP A 1823 10.57 34.75 -15.29
N LEU A 1824 10.43 34.35 -16.54
CA LEU A 1824 10.17 32.96 -16.91
C LEU A 1824 11.47 32.14 -16.99
N CYS A 1825 12.60 32.75 -17.37
CA CYS A 1825 13.91 32.12 -17.55
C CYS A 1825 15.03 32.78 -16.71
N PRO A 1826 15.03 32.66 -15.36
CA PRO A 1826 16.07 33.25 -14.52
C PRO A 1826 17.47 32.65 -14.82
N SER A 1827 18.49 33.50 -14.96
CA SER A 1827 19.86 33.13 -15.37
C SER A 1827 20.75 32.60 -14.22
N THR A 1828 20.37 32.85 -12.98
CA THR A 1828 21.07 32.33 -11.81
C THR A 1828 20.86 30.82 -11.73
N LYS A 1829 21.98 30.06 -11.66
CA LYS A 1829 21.95 28.69 -11.12
C LYS A 1829 21.12 28.77 -9.83
N PRO A 1830 20.05 27.98 -9.64
CA PRO A 1830 19.34 27.91 -8.36
C PRO A 1830 20.34 27.39 -7.32
N GLY A 1831 21.07 28.33 -6.74
CA GLY A 1831 22.25 28.13 -5.92
C GLY A 1831 21.84 28.07 -4.47
N GLU A 1832 22.22 26.98 -3.82
CA GLU A 1832 22.27 26.74 -2.37
C GLU A 1832 20.96 26.66 -1.59
N LYS A 1833 19.83 27.18 -2.09
CA LYS A 1833 18.51 26.93 -1.47
C LYS A 1833 17.64 26.04 -2.35
N PRO A 1834 17.71 24.70 -2.19
CA PRO A 1834 16.87 23.76 -2.95
C PRO A 1834 15.35 23.92 -2.72
N SER A 1835 14.90 24.85 -1.87
CA SER A 1835 13.48 25.10 -1.56
C SER A 1835 12.66 25.53 -2.78
N GLU A 1836 13.23 26.28 -3.72
CA GLU A 1836 12.45 27.05 -4.71
C GLU A 1836 11.74 26.22 -5.79
N LEU A 1837 12.22 25.00 -6.11
CA LEU A 1837 11.70 24.26 -7.28
C LEU A 1837 10.28 23.69 -7.06
N PHE A 1838 9.86 23.51 -5.80
CA PHE A 1838 8.55 22.92 -5.45
C PHE A 1838 7.62 23.88 -4.68
N GLU A 1839 8.12 24.97 -4.09
CA GLU A 1839 7.38 25.88 -3.20
C GLU A 1839 7.02 27.22 -3.88
N LEU A 1840 6.23 27.16 -4.96
CA LEU A 1840 5.90 28.30 -5.84
C LEU A 1840 5.13 29.45 -5.20
N GLN A 1841 4.49 29.23 -4.05
CA GLN A 1841 3.77 30.32 -3.38
C GLN A 1841 4.74 31.43 -2.95
N GLU A 1842 6.02 31.16 -2.77
CA GLU A 1842 7.04 32.16 -2.41
C GLU A 1842 7.71 32.83 -3.62
N ASP A 1843 7.43 32.36 -4.85
CA ASP A 1843 8.09 32.89 -6.06
C ASP A 1843 7.47 34.23 -6.51
N GLU A 1844 8.07 35.32 -6.04
CA GLU A 1844 7.70 36.67 -6.43
C GLU A 1844 7.76 36.92 -7.95
N ALA A 1845 8.70 36.27 -8.65
CA ALA A 1845 8.87 36.46 -10.09
C ALA A 1845 7.69 35.86 -10.86
N LEU A 1846 7.18 34.69 -10.42
CA LEU A 1846 5.99 34.08 -11.02
C LEU A 1846 4.73 34.93 -10.83
N ARG A 1847 4.55 35.54 -9.65
CA ARG A 1847 3.42 36.47 -9.38
C ARG A 1847 3.48 37.72 -10.27
N ARG A 1848 4.69 38.24 -10.55
CA ARG A 1848 4.89 39.33 -11.51
C ARG A 1848 4.53 38.91 -12.94
N VAL A 1849 4.87 37.69 -13.35
CA VAL A 1849 4.46 37.12 -14.65
C VAL A 1849 2.93 37.01 -14.75
N GLN A 1850 2.25 36.55 -13.70
CA GLN A 1850 0.78 36.47 -13.67
C GLN A 1850 0.13 37.84 -13.86
N TYR A 1851 0.58 38.86 -13.13
CA TYR A 1851 0.06 40.22 -13.26
C TYR A 1851 0.32 40.80 -14.66
N LEU A 1852 1.50 40.58 -15.23
CA LEU A 1852 1.85 41.02 -16.58
C LEU A 1852 0.93 40.41 -17.65
N LEU A 1853 0.61 39.12 -17.53
CA LEU A 1853 -0.23 38.39 -18.50
C LEU A 1853 -1.72 38.75 -18.46
N LEU A 1854 -2.23 39.30 -17.36
CA LEU A 1854 -3.62 39.79 -17.25
C LEU A 1854 -3.89 41.04 -18.10
N SER A 1855 -2.85 41.75 -18.55
CA SER A 1855 -3.00 42.90 -19.46
C SER A 1855 -3.33 42.52 -20.90
N ARG A 1856 -3.13 41.25 -21.28
CA ARG A 1856 -3.39 40.69 -22.60
C ARG A 1856 -4.70 39.90 -22.57
N PRO A 1857 -5.43 39.76 -23.69
CA PRO A 1857 -6.59 38.88 -23.77
C PRO A 1857 -6.22 37.46 -23.33
N ILE A 1858 -7.04 36.84 -22.47
CA ILE A 1858 -6.74 35.54 -21.84
C ILE A 1858 -6.48 34.44 -22.89
N ASP A 1859 -7.19 34.45 -24.02
CA ASP A 1859 -6.97 33.51 -25.14
C ASP A 1859 -5.55 33.65 -25.74
N TYR A 1860 -5.02 34.87 -25.87
CA TYR A 1860 -3.67 35.08 -26.38
C TYR A 1860 -2.61 34.61 -25.37
N SER A 1861 -2.73 35.00 -24.10
CA SER A 1861 -1.81 34.61 -23.02
C SER A 1861 -1.78 33.09 -22.83
N SER A 1862 -2.94 32.44 -22.89
CA SER A 1862 -3.06 30.99 -22.71
C SER A 1862 -2.43 30.19 -23.86
N ARG A 1863 -2.65 30.60 -25.12
CA ARG A 1863 -1.97 29.99 -26.28
C ARG A 1863 -0.45 30.16 -26.25
N MET A 1864 0.03 31.34 -25.87
CA MET A 1864 1.47 31.60 -25.77
C MET A 1864 2.13 30.73 -24.69
N LEU A 1865 1.52 30.64 -23.51
CA LEU A 1865 2.01 29.77 -22.43
C LEU A 1865 1.93 28.29 -22.80
N PHE A 1866 0.88 27.88 -23.51
CA PHE A 1866 0.76 26.51 -24.04
C PHE A 1866 1.93 26.16 -24.97
N VAL A 1867 2.32 27.07 -25.87
CA VAL A 1867 3.49 26.87 -26.75
C VAL A 1867 4.77 26.72 -25.92
N PHE A 1868 5.00 27.59 -24.93
CA PHE A 1868 6.20 27.47 -24.08
C PHE A 1868 6.22 26.19 -23.24
N ALA A 1869 5.07 25.75 -22.71
CA ALA A 1869 4.94 24.54 -21.91
C ALA A 1869 5.15 23.23 -22.70
N THR A 1870 4.85 23.23 -24.00
CA THR A 1870 4.87 22.02 -24.86
C THR A 1870 6.02 21.98 -25.86
N SER A 1871 6.71 23.10 -26.09
CA SER A 1871 7.75 23.18 -27.10
C SER A 1871 9.00 22.35 -26.78
N THR A 1872 9.49 21.61 -27.78
CA THR A 1872 10.82 20.97 -27.77
C THR A 1872 11.88 21.84 -28.43
N THR A 1873 11.49 22.75 -29.33
CA THR A 1873 12.39 23.48 -30.25
C THR A 1873 12.33 24.99 -30.18
N THR A 1874 11.25 25.62 -29.67
CA THR A 1874 11.16 27.09 -29.69
C THR A 1874 12.12 27.71 -28.69
N THR A 1875 12.91 28.65 -29.19
CA THR A 1875 13.80 29.50 -28.40
C THR A 1875 13.06 30.76 -27.98
N LEU A 1876 13.04 31.05 -26.69
CA LEU A 1876 12.75 32.40 -26.22
C LEU A 1876 14.08 33.15 -26.32
N GLY A 1877 14.18 34.08 -27.27
CA GLY A 1877 15.46 34.75 -27.58
C GLY A 1877 16.52 33.78 -28.14
N MET A 1878 17.70 33.75 -27.52
CA MET A 1878 18.83 32.86 -27.88
C MET A 1878 18.87 31.57 -27.05
N HIS A 1879 17.87 31.33 -26.19
CA HIS A 1879 17.91 30.27 -25.18
C HIS A 1879 16.96 29.11 -25.52
N GLN A 1880 17.46 27.87 -25.49
CA GLN A 1880 16.60 26.68 -25.46
C GLN A 1880 15.91 26.59 -24.09
N LEU A 1881 14.59 26.34 -24.09
CA LEU A 1881 13.79 26.24 -22.87
C LEU A 1881 14.02 24.89 -22.17
N THR A 1882 14.61 24.96 -20.96
CA THR A 1882 14.79 23.83 -20.02
C THR A 1882 13.44 23.36 -19.47
N PHE A 1883 13.38 22.18 -18.87
CA PHE A 1883 12.16 21.68 -18.24
C PHE A 1883 11.69 22.60 -17.10
N ALA A 1884 12.60 23.22 -16.37
CA ALA A 1884 12.26 24.22 -15.34
C ALA A 1884 11.46 25.40 -15.92
N HIS A 1885 11.85 25.91 -17.10
CA HIS A 1885 11.12 26.99 -17.77
C HIS A 1885 9.74 26.54 -18.24
N ARG A 1886 9.62 25.33 -18.78
CA ARG A 1886 8.35 24.74 -19.23
C ARG A 1886 7.37 24.54 -18.08
N THR A 1887 7.86 24.08 -16.93
CA THR A 1887 7.11 23.93 -15.70
C THR A 1887 6.52 25.25 -15.23
N ARG A 1888 7.32 26.32 -15.19
CA ARG A 1888 6.84 27.67 -14.84
C ARG A 1888 5.77 28.17 -15.81
N ALA A 1889 5.96 27.96 -17.11
CA ALA A 1889 4.99 28.37 -18.13
C ALA A 1889 3.63 27.66 -17.97
N LEU A 1890 3.66 26.35 -17.73
CA LEU A 1890 2.44 25.56 -17.51
C LEU A 1890 1.72 25.95 -16.20
N GLN A 1891 2.47 26.26 -15.15
CA GLN A 1891 1.89 26.75 -13.88
C GLN A 1891 1.21 28.11 -14.05
N CYS A 1892 1.82 29.03 -14.81
CA CYS A 1892 1.15 30.29 -15.17
C CYS A 1892 -0.14 30.06 -15.95
N LEU A 1893 -0.19 29.04 -16.82
CA LEU A 1893 -1.38 28.69 -17.60
C LEU A 1893 -2.51 28.20 -16.69
N PHE A 1894 -2.21 27.28 -15.75
CA PHE A 1894 -3.17 26.82 -14.74
C PHE A 1894 -3.71 27.96 -13.86
N TYR A 1895 -2.90 28.98 -13.60
CA TYR A 1895 -3.32 30.11 -12.78
C TYR A 1895 -4.26 31.07 -13.53
N LEU A 1896 -4.03 31.29 -14.84
CA LEU A 1896 -4.74 32.29 -15.64
C LEU A 1896 -6.01 31.76 -16.33
N ALA A 1897 -5.95 30.57 -16.91
CA ALA A 1897 -7.03 29.98 -17.69
C ALA A 1897 -8.02 29.21 -16.80
N ASP A 1898 -9.27 29.08 -17.26
CA ASP A 1898 -10.25 28.19 -16.65
C ASP A 1898 -10.09 26.74 -17.17
N LYS A 1899 -10.81 25.80 -16.54
CA LYS A 1899 -10.75 24.38 -16.88
C LYS A 1899 -11.06 24.13 -18.35
N GLU A 1900 -12.12 24.75 -18.89
CA GLU A 1900 -12.56 24.57 -20.28
C GLU A 1900 -11.49 25.04 -21.29
N THR A 1901 -10.86 26.20 -21.03
CA THR A 1901 -9.79 26.70 -21.91
C THR A 1901 -8.57 25.77 -21.90
N ILE A 1902 -8.15 25.27 -20.73
CA ILE A 1902 -7.00 24.35 -20.62
C ILE A 1902 -7.28 23.04 -21.36
N GLU A 1903 -8.47 22.46 -21.15
CA GLU A 1903 -8.88 21.21 -21.82
C GLU A 1903 -8.99 21.41 -23.34
N SER A 1904 -9.42 22.59 -23.80
CA SER A 1904 -9.48 22.92 -25.24
C SER A 1904 -8.09 23.04 -25.89
N LEU A 1905 -7.11 23.63 -25.20
CA LEU A 1905 -5.75 23.84 -25.71
C LEU A 1905 -4.97 22.53 -25.78
N PHE A 1906 -5.02 21.72 -24.72
CA PHE A 1906 -4.36 20.41 -24.67
C PHE A 1906 -5.13 19.31 -25.40
N LYS A 1907 -6.43 19.50 -25.66
CA LYS A 1907 -7.37 18.46 -26.14
C LYS A 1907 -7.33 17.19 -25.27
N LYS A 1908 -7.13 17.39 -23.97
CA LYS A 1908 -6.98 16.36 -22.95
C LYS A 1908 -7.71 16.79 -21.68
N PRO A 1909 -8.24 15.86 -20.88
CA PRO A 1909 -8.85 16.19 -19.60
C PRO A 1909 -7.82 16.85 -18.68
N ILE A 1910 -8.27 17.76 -17.80
CA ILE A 1910 -7.37 18.53 -16.95
C ILE A 1910 -6.45 17.66 -16.09
N GLU A 1911 -6.87 16.45 -15.73
CA GLU A 1911 -6.05 15.53 -14.94
C GLU A 1911 -4.86 14.95 -15.70
N GLU A 1912 -4.96 14.78 -17.02
CA GLU A 1912 -3.80 14.46 -17.88
C GLU A 1912 -2.84 15.65 -18.00
N VAL A 1913 -3.36 16.89 -17.97
CA VAL A 1913 -2.51 18.08 -17.99
C VAL A 1913 -1.79 18.27 -16.65
N LYS A 1914 -2.46 17.98 -15.53
CA LYS A 1914 -1.83 17.96 -14.20
C LYS A 1914 -0.76 16.87 -14.11
N SER A 1915 -0.98 15.69 -14.69
CA SER A 1915 0.04 14.64 -14.73
C SER A 1915 1.23 15.02 -15.62
N TYR A 1916 0.99 15.70 -16.75
CA TYR A 1916 2.06 16.29 -17.57
C TYR A 1916 2.89 17.29 -16.78
N LEU A 1917 2.24 18.21 -16.05
CA LEU A 1917 2.92 19.18 -15.17
C LEU A 1917 3.80 18.47 -14.11
N ARG A 1918 3.29 17.42 -13.48
CA ARG A 1918 4.07 16.62 -12.51
C ARG A 1918 5.32 16.03 -13.13
N CYS A 1919 5.19 15.41 -14.31
CA CYS A 1919 6.32 14.78 -15.00
C CYS A 1919 7.41 15.78 -15.36
N ILE A 1920 7.06 16.95 -15.91
CA ILE A 1920 8.08 17.96 -16.30
C ILE A 1920 8.79 18.60 -15.10
N THR A 1921 8.15 18.66 -13.93
CA THR A 1921 8.82 19.11 -12.68
C THR A 1921 9.85 18.11 -12.18
N PHE A 1922 9.56 16.81 -12.26
CA PHE A 1922 10.58 15.79 -11.99
C PHE A 1922 11.71 15.84 -13.01
N LEU A 1923 11.40 16.00 -14.31
CA LEU A 1923 12.41 16.15 -15.37
C LEU A 1923 13.30 17.38 -15.17
N ALA A 1924 12.75 18.49 -14.69
CA ALA A 1924 13.56 19.66 -14.31
C ALA A 1924 14.56 19.32 -13.19
N SER A 1925 14.16 18.48 -12.24
CA SER A 1925 15.06 18.02 -11.18
C SER A 1925 16.15 17.08 -11.72
N PHE A 1926 15.80 16.15 -12.62
CA PHE A 1926 16.79 15.29 -13.32
C PHE A 1926 17.77 16.11 -14.18
N GLU A 1927 17.28 17.11 -14.91
CA GLU A 1927 18.09 18.03 -15.70
C GLU A 1927 19.07 18.82 -14.81
N THR A 1928 18.64 19.25 -13.62
CA THR A 1928 19.49 19.95 -12.65
C THR A 1928 20.59 19.04 -12.07
N LEU A 1929 20.31 17.74 -11.93
CA LEU A 1929 21.28 16.71 -11.53
C LEU A 1929 22.17 16.22 -12.69
N ASN A 1930 22.03 16.80 -13.90
CA ASN A 1930 22.67 16.35 -15.14
C ASN A 1930 22.39 14.88 -15.53
N ILE A 1931 21.23 14.35 -15.11
CA ILE A 1931 20.78 13.00 -15.46
C ILE A 1931 19.88 13.11 -16.70
N PRO A 1932 20.30 12.62 -17.88
CA PRO A 1932 19.58 12.86 -19.12
C PRO A 1932 18.37 11.93 -19.26
N ILE A 1933 17.19 12.38 -18.81
CA ILE A 1933 15.91 11.67 -18.97
C ILE A 1933 14.99 12.49 -19.87
N THR A 1934 14.41 11.85 -20.90
CA THR A 1934 13.37 12.46 -21.75
C THR A 1934 11.98 12.26 -21.13
N TYR A 1935 11.01 13.08 -21.53
CA TYR A 1935 9.62 12.92 -21.06
C TYR A 1935 9.05 11.53 -21.38
N GLU A 1936 9.30 11.03 -22.59
CA GLU A 1936 8.85 9.70 -23.02
C GLU A 1936 9.47 8.59 -22.16
N LEU A 1937 10.78 8.66 -21.90
CA LEU A 1937 11.50 7.70 -21.05
C LEU A 1937 11.06 7.77 -19.58
N PHE A 1938 10.76 8.97 -19.07
CA PHE A 1938 10.21 9.11 -17.72
C PHE A 1938 8.82 8.48 -17.62
N CYS A 1939 7.97 8.62 -18.64
CA CYS A 1939 6.64 8.04 -18.64
C CYS A 1939 6.67 6.50 -18.75
N SER A 1940 7.48 5.94 -19.66
CA SER A 1940 7.54 4.49 -19.89
C SER A 1940 8.29 3.70 -18.81
N SER A 1941 9.22 4.33 -18.09
CA SER A 1941 10.09 3.64 -17.13
C SER A 1941 9.37 3.11 -15.87
N PRO A 1942 9.77 1.94 -15.32
CA PRO A 1942 9.29 1.47 -14.03
C PRO A 1942 9.81 2.37 -12.91
N LYS A 1943 8.88 3.03 -12.19
CA LYS A 1943 9.21 4.12 -11.24
C LYS A 1943 10.02 3.62 -10.04
N GLU A 1944 9.77 2.40 -9.58
CA GLU A 1944 10.53 1.78 -8.49
C GLU A 1944 11.98 1.50 -8.87
N GLY A 1945 12.21 0.88 -10.03
CA GLY A 1945 13.56 0.65 -10.55
C GLY A 1945 14.34 1.96 -10.77
N MET A 1946 13.67 3.02 -11.23
CA MET A 1946 14.29 4.33 -11.46
C MET A 1946 14.69 5.00 -10.14
N ILE A 1947 13.83 4.91 -9.12
CA ILE A 1947 14.14 5.38 -7.78
C ILE A 1947 15.31 4.61 -7.17
N LYS A 1948 15.30 3.28 -7.26
CA LYS A 1948 16.38 2.42 -6.74
C LYS A 1948 17.70 2.69 -7.47
N GLY A 1949 17.67 2.92 -8.78
CA GLY A 1949 18.84 3.33 -9.58
C GLY A 1949 19.40 4.69 -9.15
N LEU A 1950 18.52 5.70 -9.03
CA LEU A 1950 18.87 7.04 -8.54
C LEU A 1950 19.48 6.96 -7.13
N TRP A 1951 18.92 6.12 -6.26
CA TRP A 1951 19.45 5.90 -4.91
C TRP A 1951 20.84 5.22 -4.90
N LYS A 1952 21.03 4.15 -5.70
CA LYS A 1952 22.30 3.40 -5.80
C LYS A 1952 23.46 4.29 -6.23
N ASN A 1953 23.21 5.19 -7.19
CA ASN A 1953 24.26 5.98 -7.82
C ASN A 1953 24.40 7.39 -7.21
N HIS A 1954 23.30 8.03 -6.79
CA HIS A 1954 23.28 9.45 -6.40
C HIS A 1954 22.91 9.71 -4.92
N SER A 1955 22.86 8.70 -4.05
CA SER A 1955 22.58 8.85 -2.59
C SER A 1955 23.59 9.72 -1.80
N HIS A 1956 24.63 10.23 -2.45
CA HIS A 1956 25.60 11.15 -1.88
C HIS A 1956 25.26 12.64 -2.12
N GLU A 1957 24.23 12.95 -2.93
CA GLU A 1957 23.79 14.32 -3.22
C GLU A 1957 22.45 14.65 -2.55
N SER A 1958 22.33 15.80 -1.88
CA SER A 1958 21.12 16.17 -1.13
C SER A 1958 19.89 16.36 -2.02
N MET A 1959 20.07 16.93 -3.22
CA MET A 1959 18.99 17.14 -4.18
C MET A 1959 18.47 15.82 -4.76
N ALA A 1960 19.35 14.85 -5.04
CA ALA A 1960 18.97 13.51 -5.48
C ALA A 1960 18.19 12.76 -4.38
N VAL A 1961 18.62 12.85 -3.11
CA VAL A 1961 17.89 12.25 -1.98
C VAL A 1961 16.49 12.87 -1.82
N ARG A 1962 16.34 14.19 -2.00
CA ARG A 1962 15.02 14.84 -2.03
C ARG A 1962 14.17 14.34 -3.19
N LEU A 1963 14.73 14.29 -4.41
CA LEU A 1963 14.03 13.79 -5.59
C LEU A 1963 13.54 12.34 -5.39
N VAL A 1964 14.39 11.46 -4.85
CA VAL A 1964 14.01 10.09 -4.50
C VAL A 1964 12.85 10.08 -3.50
N THR A 1965 12.91 10.92 -2.47
CA THR A 1965 11.85 10.99 -1.45
C THR A 1965 10.51 11.44 -2.04
N GLU A 1966 10.50 12.47 -2.88
CA GLU A 1966 9.30 12.93 -3.59
C GLU A 1966 8.72 11.86 -4.52
N LEU A 1967 9.58 11.20 -5.30
CA LEU A 1967 9.16 10.11 -6.18
C LEU A 1967 8.59 8.93 -5.37
N CYS A 1968 9.16 8.60 -4.20
CA CYS A 1968 8.65 7.54 -3.32
C CYS A 1968 7.26 7.87 -2.78
N LEU A 1969 7.03 9.13 -2.38
CA LEU A 1969 5.73 9.58 -1.89
C LEU A 1969 4.68 9.63 -2.99
N GLU A 1970 5.01 10.19 -4.17
CA GLU A 1970 4.07 10.31 -5.30
C GLU A 1970 3.67 8.95 -5.85
N TYR A 1971 4.63 8.03 -6.03
CA TYR A 1971 4.38 6.70 -6.58
C TYR A 1971 4.12 5.62 -5.50
N LYS A 1972 3.99 6.01 -4.22
CA LYS A 1972 3.66 5.13 -3.08
C LYS A 1972 4.61 3.94 -2.89
N ILE A 1973 5.92 4.16 -3.05
CA ILE A 1973 6.95 3.14 -2.92
C ILE A 1973 7.49 3.14 -1.48
N TYR A 1974 7.18 2.10 -0.72
CA TYR A 1974 7.45 2.00 0.73
C TYR A 1974 8.39 0.85 1.11
N ASP A 1975 9.44 0.69 0.31
CA ASP A 1975 10.53 -0.26 0.59
C ASP A 1975 11.26 0.12 1.90
N LEU A 1976 11.27 -0.80 2.87
CA LEU A 1976 11.75 -0.55 4.24
C LEU A 1976 13.24 -0.18 4.29
N GLN A 1977 14.06 -0.82 3.44
CA GLN A 1977 15.49 -0.56 3.40
C GLN A 1977 15.78 0.79 2.75
N LEU A 1978 15.10 1.12 1.65
CA LEU A 1978 15.21 2.42 0.99
C LEU A 1978 14.84 3.55 1.95
N TRP A 1979 13.71 3.45 2.65
CA TRP A 1979 13.28 4.48 3.61
C TRP A 1979 14.21 4.60 4.83
N ASN A 1980 14.82 3.50 5.29
CA ASN A 1980 15.87 3.57 6.32
C ASN A 1980 17.06 4.42 5.85
N GLY A 1981 17.51 4.18 4.61
CA GLY A 1981 18.56 4.97 3.98
C GLY A 1981 18.17 6.44 3.77
N LEU A 1982 16.97 6.71 3.24
CA LEU A 1982 16.48 8.06 2.97
C LEU A 1982 16.40 8.90 4.23
N LEU A 1983 15.79 8.37 5.29
CA LEU A 1983 15.67 9.06 6.58
C LEU A 1983 17.05 9.33 7.20
N GLN A 1984 18.00 8.39 7.08
CA GLN A 1984 19.38 8.59 7.51
C GLN A 1984 20.07 9.71 6.72
N LYS A 1985 19.93 9.75 5.39
CA LYS A 1985 20.56 10.76 4.54
C LYS A 1985 19.92 12.15 4.67
N LEU A 1986 18.59 12.26 4.71
CA LEU A 1986 17.89 13.54 4.93
C LEU A 1986 18.29 14.18 6.26
N LEU A 1987 18.46 13.35 7.29
CA LEU A 1987 18.97 13.78 8.59
C LEU A 1987 20.46 14.14 8.52
N GLY A 1988 21.27 13.37 7.79
CA GLY A 1988 22.69 13.66 7.53
C GLY A 1988 22.93 14.96 6.75
N PHE A 1989 22.02 15.33 5.85
CA PHE A 1989 22.04 16.59 5.10
C PHE A 1989 21.36 17.76 5.84
N ASN A 1990 20.86 17.54 7.06
CA ASN A 1990 20.22 18.57 7.89
C ASN A 1990 18.98 19.25 7.23
N MET A 1991 18.20 18.50 6.44
CA MET A 1991 17.00 19.02 5.73
C MET A 1991 15.76 19.00 6.63
N ILE A 1992 15.80 19.68 7.78
CA ILE A 1992 14.84 19.49 8.90
C ILE A 1992 13.39 19.92 8.59
N PRO A 1993 13.10 21.10 8.00
CA PRO A 1993 11.73 21.49 7.67
C PRO A 1993 11.09 20.52 6.68
N TYR A 1994 11.86 20.10 5.67
CA TYR A 1994 11.45 19.11 4.69
C TYR A 1994 11.20 17.74 5.34
N LEU A 1995 12.14 17.27 6.16
CA LEU A 1995 12.03 16.00 6.88
C LEU A 1995 10.80 15.98 7.81
N ARG A 1996 10.45 17.10 8.46
CA ARG A 1996 9.20 17.20 9.24
C ARG A 1996 7.98 16.93 8.34
N LYS A 1997 7.91 17.57 7.17
CA LYS A 1997 6.82 17.31 6.22
C LYS A 1997 6.83 15.83 5.78
N VAL A 1998 8.00 15.22 5.57
CA VAL A 1998 8.15 13.82 5.13
C VAL A 1998 7.60 12.90 6.20
N LEU A 1999 8.04 13.07 7.44
CA LEU A 1999 7.58 12.28 8.58
C LEU A 1999 6.07 12.39 8.80
N LYS A 2000 5.47 13.58 8.62
CA LYS A 2000 4.01 13.75 8.66
C LYS A 2000 3.30 12.99 7.53
N ALA A 2001 3.87 12.94 6.33
CA ALA A 2001 3.28 12.20 5.19
C ALA A 2001 3.38 10.68 5.36
N ILE A 2002 4.50 10.18 5.89
CA ILE A 2002 4.72 8.73 6.04
C ILE A 2002 4.20 8.13 7.35
N SER A 2003 3.70 8.95 8.30
CA SER A 2003 3.25 8.47 9.60
C SER A 2003 2.04 7.54 9.52
N SER A 2004 1.25 7.60 8.44
CA SER A 2004 0.13 6.68 8.18
C SER A 2004 0.55 5.28 7.72
N ILE A 2005 1.82 5.10 7.35
CA ILE A 2005 2.34 3.86 6.77
C ILE A 2005 2.99 3.03 7.87
N HIS A 2006 2.18 2.18 8.49
CA HIS A 2006 2.55 1.37 9.65
C HIS A 2006 3.78 0.46 9.44
N SER A 2007 4.06 0.01 8.21
CA SER A 2007 5.24 -0.81 7.91
C SER A 2007 6.55 -0.05 8.16
N LEU A 2008 6.59 1.26 7.85
CA LEU A 2008 7.79 2.09 8.02
C LEU A 2008 8.13 2.36 9.50
N TRP A 2009 7.23 2.10 10.44
CA TRP A 2009 7.48 2.35 11.87
C TRP A 2009 8.55 1.41 12.45
N GLN A 2010 8.80 0.26 11.81
CA GLN A 2010 9.85 -0.68 12.18
C GLN A 2010 11.25 -0.19 11.78
N VAL A 2011 11.34 0.81 10.90
CA VAL A 2011 12.60 1.36 10.42
C VAL A 2011 13.35 2.05 11.57
N PRO A 2012 14.58 1.65 11.93
CA PRO A 2012 15.29 2.21 13.08
C PRO A 2012 15.54 3.73 13.02
N TYR A 2013 15.71 4.29 11.81
CA TYR A 2013 15.88 5.73 11.62
C TYR A 2013 14.57 6.53 11.68
N PHE A 2014 13.40 5.89 11.68
CA PHE A 2014 12.10 6.55 11.79
C PHE A 2014 11.92 7.24 13.14
N SER A 2015 12.11 6.52 14.26
CA SER A 2015 12.05 7.09 15.61
C SER A 2015 13.15 8.13 15.84
N LYS A 2016 14.37 7.87 15.35
CA LYS A 2016 15.51 8.81 15.44
C LYS A 2016 15.25 10.11 14.66
N ALA A 2017 14.61 10.03 13.49
CA ALA A 2017 14.27 11.19 12.68
C ALA A 2017 13.24 12.08 13.40
N TRP A 2018 12.16 11.49 13.95
CA TRP A 2018 11.20 12.22 14.78
C TRP A 2018 11.88 12.91 15.97
N GLN A 2019 12.72 12.19 16.73
CA GLN A 2019 13.46 12.76 17.86
C GLN A 2019 14.26 13.99 17.46
N ARG A 2020 14.97 13.96 16.33
CA ARG A 2020 15.81 15.08 15.86
C ARG A 2020 14.99 16.24 15.32
N VAL A 2021 13.92 15.98 14.55
CA VAL A 2021 13.03 17.03 14.02
C VAL A 2021 12.35 17.82 15.15
N ILE A 2022 12.04 17.15 16.27
CA ILE A 2022 11.47 17.78 17.48
C ILE A 2022 12.55 18.57 18.24
N GLN A 2023 13.76 18.02 18.39
CA GLN A 2023 14.81 18.65 19.19
C GLN A 2023 15.50 19.84 18.53
N ILE A 2024 15.69 19.84 17.19
CA ILE A 2024 16.50 20.87 16.52
C ILE A 2024 15.94 22.29 16.70
N PRO A 2025 14.64 22.56 16.50
CA PRO A 2025 14.07 23.88 16.76
C PRO A 2025 14.26 24.35 18.21
N LEU A 2026 14.12 23.42 19.16
CA LEU A 2026 14.33 23.68 20.60
C LEU A 2026 15.79 23.98 20.92
N LEU A 2027 16.73 23.32 20.23
CA LEU A 2027 18.17 23.54 20.40
C LEU A 2027 18.64 24.84 19.73
N SER A 2028 17.96 25.30 18.66
CA SER A 2028 18.28 26.56 17.98
C SER A 2028 17.63 27.79 18.62
N ALA A 2029 16.60 27.60 19.44
CA ALA A 2029 15.90 28.69 20.11
C ALA A 2029 16.75 29.30 21.24
N SER A 2030 16.62 30.59 21.45
CA SER A 2030 17.35 31.35 22.47
C SER A 2030 16.41 32.28 23.23
N CYS A 2031 16.47 32.31 24.56
CA CYS A 2031 15.64 33.22 25.35
C CYS A 2031 16.17 34.67 25.33
N PRO A 2032 15.28 35.68 25.26
CA PRO A 2032 13.82 35.58 25.09
C PRO A 2032 13.41 35.17 23.67
N LEU A 2033 12.40 34.31 23.56
CA LEU A 2033 11.92 33.73 22.30
C LEU A 2033 11.32 34.82 21.38
N SER A 2034 11.71 34.82 20.11
CA SER A 2034 10.99 35.59 19.08
C SER A 2034 9.61 34.96 18.80
N PRO A 2035 8.66 35.70 18.18
CA PRO A 2035 7.35 35.13 17.79
C PRO A 2035 7.50 33.89 16.91
N ASP A 2036 8.43 33.90 15.97
CA ASP A 2036 8.72 32.78 15.07
C ASP A 2036 9.31 31.59 15.85
N GLN A 2037 10.25 31.83 16.76
CA GLN A 2037 10.82 30.78 17.62
C GLN A 2037 9.75 30.17 18.53
N LEU A 2038 8.80 30.96 19.02
CA LEU A 2038 7.68 30.47 19.83
C LEU A 2038 6.74 29.59 18.99
N SER A 2039 6.46 29.99 17.74
CA SER A 2039 5.72 29.17 16.77
C SER A 2039 6.43 27.84 16.49
N ASP A 2040 7.75 27.85 16.29
CA ASP A 2040 8.57 26.67 16.09
C ASP A 2040 8.58 25.73 17.31
N CYS A 2041 8.60 26.31 18.52
CA CYS A 2041 8.47 25.56 19.77
C CYS A 2041 7.10 24.90 19.91
N SER A 2042 6.02 25.58 19.51
CA SER A 2042 4.67 25.00 19.50
C SER A 2042 4.49 23.93 18.44
N GLU A 2043 5.03 24.13 17.24
CA GLU A 2043 5.06 23.12 16.18
C GLU A 2043 5.87 21.89 16.58
N SER A 2044 6.92 22.05 17.39
CA SER A 2044 7.68 20.93 17.93
C SER A 2044 6.86 20.10 18.92
N LEU A 2045 5.99 20.73 19.72
CA LEU A 2045 5.07 20.00 20.61
C LEU A 2045 3.95 19.32 19.83
N ILE A 2046 3.43 19.96 18.78
CA ILE A 2046 2.49 19.36 17.84
C ILE A 2046 3.13 18.12 17.19
N ALA A 2047 4.39 18.20 16.75
CA ALA A 2047 5.12 17.07 16.19
C ALA A 2047 5.31 15.91 17.21
N VAL A 2048 5.49 16.20 18.50
CA VAL A 2048 5.48 15.17 19.56
C VAL A 2048 4.13 14.47 19.63
N LEU A 2049 3.03 15.24 19.54
CA LEU A 2049 1.67 14.71 19.56
C LEU A 2049 1.31 13.95 18.29
N GLU A 2050 1.78 14.35 17.11
CA GLU A 2050 1.56 13.64 15.84
C GLU A 2050 2.43 12.37 15.69
N CYS A 2051 3.51 12.25 16.46
CA CYS A 2051 4.44 11.12 16.34
C CYS A 2051 3.78 9.78 16.74
N PRO A 2052 3.69 8.79 15.82
CA PRO A 2052 3.07 7.50 16.14
C PRO A 2052 3.92 6.66 17.10
N VAL A 2053 5.24 6.83 17.09
CA VAL A 2053 6.21 6.12 17.94
C VAL A 2053 6.69 6.97 19.12
N SER A 2054 5.81 7.80 19.69
CA SER A 2054 6.14 8.72 20.80
C SER A 2054 6.70 8.02 22.04
N GLY A 2055 6.36 6.74 22.26
CA GLY A 2055 6.91 5.92 23.34
C GLY A 2055 8.41 5.63 23.22
N ASP A 2056 8.99 5.74 22.03
CA ASP A 2056 10.43 5.52 21.77
C ASP A 2056 11.25 6.82 21.84
N LEU A 2057 10.59 7.98 22.01
CA LEU A 2057 11.23 9.28 22.11
C LEU A 2057 11.77 9.52 23.53
N ASP A 2058 12.91 10.22 23.63
CA ASP A 2058 13.42 10.73 24.91
C ASP A 2058 12.65 12.00 25.32
N LEU A 2059 11.43 11.80 25.80
CA LEU A 2059 10.54 12.87 26.25
C LEU A 2059 11.07 13.60 27.49
N ILE A 2060 11.90 12.95 28.31
CA ILE A 2060 12.56 13.60 29.46
C ILE A 2060 13.58 14.63 28.95
N GLY A 2061 14.39 14.25 27.95
CA GLY A 2061 15.33 15.14 27.29
C GLY A 2061 14.64 16.36 26.66
N VAL A 2062 13.52 16.13 25.95
CA VAL A 2062 12.71 17.21 25.34
C VAL A 2062 12.08 18.11 26.40
N ALA A 2063 11.51 17.55 27.47
CA ALA A 2063 10.93 18.33 28.56
C ALA A 2063 11.98 19.24 29.23
N ARG A 2064 13.22 18.76 29.41
CA ARG A 2064 14.32 19.59 29.93
C ARG A 2064 14.66 20.76 29.01
N GLN A 2065 14.60 20.59 27.70
CA GLN A 2065 14.82 21.67 26.73
C GLN A 2065 13.73 22.74 26.84
N TYR A 2066 12.46 22.35 26.95
CA TYR A 2066 11.37 23.32 27.20
C TYR A 2066 11.53 24.09 28.51
N ILE A 2067 12.03 23.45 29.57
CA ILE A 2067 12.34 24.14 30.84
C ILE A 2067 13.44 25.20 30.64
N GLN A 2068 14.50 24.87 29.88
CA GLN A 2068 15.58 25.81 29.57
C GLN A 2068 15.10 27.02 28.74
N LEU A 2069 14.03 26.85 27.96
CA LEU A 2069 13.38 27.89 27.17
C LEU A 2069 12.26 28.63 27.92
N GLU A 2070 12.15 28.45 29.25
CA GLU A 2070 11.11 29.07 30.10
C GLU A 2070 9.65 28.69 29.69
N LEU A 2071 9.45 27.50 29.13
CA LEU A 2071 8.14 26.97 28.70
C LEU A 2071 7.68 25.76 29.57
N PRO A 2072 7.43 25.92 30.89
CA PRO A 2072 7.05 24.82 31.77
C PRO A 2072 5.72 24.14 31.40
N ALA A 2073 4.77 24.83 30.76
CA ALA A 2073 3.53 24.18 30.29
C ALA A 2073 3.83 23.11 29.22
N PHE A 2074 4.74 23.41 28.30
CA PHE A 2074 5.18 22.51 27.23
C PHE A 2074 6.03 21.36 27.77
N ALA A 2075 6.85 21.62 28.79
CA ALA A 2075 7.59 20.58 29.49
C ALA A 2075 6.66 19.58 30.20
N LEU A 2076 5.64 20.08 30.91
CA LEU A 2076 4.64 19.24 31.58
C LEU A 2076 3.85 18.42 30.55
N ALA A 2077 3.51 19.02 29.42
CA ALA A 2077 2.87 18.37 28.29
C ALA A 2077 3.69 17.13 27.83
N CYS A 2078 5.00 17.30 27.62
CA CYS A 2078 5.89 16.20 27.23
C CYS A 2078 5.99 15.10 28.30
N LEU A 2079 6.04 15.48 29.58
CA LEU A 2079 6.10 14.50 30.69
C LEU A 2079 4.83 13.65 30.80
N MET A 2080 3.65 14.22 30.51
CA MET A 2080 2.38 13.47 30.52
C MET A 2080 2.34 12.35 29.46
N LEU A 2081 3.03 12.54 28.34
CA LEU A 2081 3.10 11.56 27.24
C LEU A 2081 4.08 10.40 27.50
N MET A 2082 4.82 10.43 28.62
CA MET A 2082 5.75 9.36 28.94
C MET A 2082 5.02 8.01 29.08
N PRO A 2083 5.54 6.94 28.45
CA PRO A 2083 4.91 5.63 28.52
C PRO A 2083 4.94 5.08 29.94
N HIS A 2084 6.11 5.00 30.59
CA HIS A 2084 6.25 4.34 31.88
C HIS A 2084 5.56 5.09 33.03
N SER A 2085 4.46 4.53 33.55
CA SER A 2085 3.62 5.14 34.58
C SER A 2085 4.38 5.55 35.85
N GLU A 2086 5.20 4.69 36.45
CA GLU A 2086 5.96 5.01 37.67
C GLU A 2086 6.95 6.15 37.46
N LYS A 2087 7.78 6.04 36.40
CA LYS A 2087 8.74 7.09 36.04
C LYS A 2087 8.01 8.40 35.73
N ARG A 2088 6.91 8.36 35.00
CA ARG A 2088 6.06 9.51 34.69
C ARG A 2088 5.55 10.18 35.97
N HIS A 2089 4.91 9.43 36.87
CA HIS A 2089 4.40 9.98 38.14
C HIS A 2089 5.52 10.59 38.98
N GLN A 2090 6.69 9.93 39.05
CA GLN A 2090 7.85 10.46 39.77
C GLN A 2090 8.36 11.76 39.14
N GLN A 2091 8.52 11.81 37.80
CA GLN A 2091 8.97 13.01 37.10
C GLN A 2091 7.96 14.16 37.19
N ILE A 2092 6.67 13.88 37.02
CA ILE A 2092 5.59 14.88 37.15
C ILE A 2092 5.53 15.42 38.58
N LYS A 2093 5.60 14.55 39.60
CA LYS A 2093 5.59 14.98 41.00
C LYS A 2093 6.81 15.84 41.34
N ASN A 2094 8.00 15.46 40.86
CA ASN A 2094 9.21 16.26 41.01
C ASN A 2094 9.10 17.60 40.27
N PHE A 2095 8.58 17.60 39.05
CA PHE A 2095 8.38 18.79 38.21
C PHE A 2095 7.40 19.79 38.86
N LEU A 2096 6.22 19.32 39.26
CA LEU A 2096 5.21 20.13 39.94
C LEU A 2096 5.66 20.61 41.32
N GLY A 2097 6.65 19.95 41.94
CA GLY A 2097 7.30 20.44 43.16
C GLY A 2097 8.31 21.57 42.91
N SER A 2098 8.78 21.74 41.67
CA SER A 2098 9.82 22.71 41.30
C SER A 2098 9.30 23.96 40.58
N CYS A 2099 8.11 23.89 39.98
CA CYS A 2099 7.53 24.96 39.16
C CYS A 2099 6.33 25.62 39.85
N ASP A 2100 6.14 26.92 39.61
CA ASP A 2100 4.95 27.66 40.07
C ASP A 2100 3.72 27.28 39.21
N PRO A 2101 2.65 26.73 39.82
CA PRO A 2101 1.41 26.39 39.11
C PRO A 2101 0.79 27.59 38.38
N GLN A 2102 0.96 28.82 38.88
CA GLN A 2102 0.37 30.02 38.29
C GLN A 2102 1.00 30.36 36.93
N VAL A 2103 2.32 30.15 36.78
CA VAL A 2103 3.04 30.36 35.51
C VAL A 2103 2.54 29.39 34.44
N ILE A 2104 2.34 28.13 34.82
CA ILE A 2104 1.86 27.10 33.90
C ILE A 2104 0.43 27.41 33.43
N LEU A 2105 -0.46 27.81 34.35
CA LEU A 2105 -1.84 28.18 33.99
C LEU A 2105 -1.91 29.40 33.06
N LYS A 2106 -0.99 30.38 33.24
CA LYS A 2106 -0.88 31.52 32.35
C LYS A 2106 -0.45 31.12 30.94
N GLN A 2107 0.58 30.30 30.81
CA GLN A 2107 1.05 29.82 29.51
C GLN A 2107 0.01 28.95 28.79
N LEU A 2108 -0.78 28.16 29.53
CA LEU A 2108 -1.90 27.40 28.96
C LEU A 2108 -2.94 28.33 28.32
N GLU A 2109 -3.24 29.47 28.95
CA GLU A 2109 -4.21 30.44 28.43
C GLU A 2109 -3.67 31.23 27.23
N GLU A 2110 -2.39 31.61 27.27
CA GLU A 2110 -1.74 32.41 26.21
C GLU A 2110 -1.37 31.59 24.97
N HIS A 2111 -0.93 30.33 25.13
CA HIS A 2111 -0.32 29.56 24.03
C HIS A 2111 -1.03 28.25 23.67
N MET A 2112 -1.80 27.65 24.57
CA MET A 2112 -2.38 26.30 24.32
C MET A 2112 -3.90 26.27 24.21
N ASN A 2113 -4.61 27.33 24.62
CA ASN A 2113 -6.09 27.36 24.60
C ASN A 2113 -6.70 27.47 23.18
N THR A 2114 -5.91 27.80 22.18
CA THR A 2114 -6.35 27.97 20.78
C THR A 2114 -5.55 27.06 19.86
N GLY A 2115 -6.15 26.62 18.74
CA GLY A 2115 -5.53 25.73 17.76
C GLY A 2115 -5.40 24.26 18.22
N GLN A 2116 -4.42 23.55 17.64
CA GLN A 2116 -4.24 22.09 17.76
C GLN A 2116 -3.94 21.60 19.18
N LEU A 2117 -3.42 22.47 20.05
CA LEU A 2117 -3.06 22.12 21.44
C LEU A 2117 -4.24 22.26 22.43
N ALA A 2118 -5.40 22.77 21.98
CA ALA A 2118 -6.54 23.08 22.84
C ALA A 2118 -7.04 21.86 23.62
N GLY A 2119 -7.10 20.68 22.98
CA GLY A 2119 -7.53 19.45 23.64
C GLY A 2119 -6.59 19.04 24.77
N PHE A 2120 -5.28 19.13 24.55
CA PHE A 2120 -4.26 18.76 25.53
C PHE A 2120 -4.15 19.76 26.68
N SER A 2121 -4.44 21.04 26.41
CA SER A 2121 -4.43 22.11 27.43
C SER A 2121 -5.37 21.83 28.61
N HIS A 2122 -6.52 21.19 28.34
CA HIS A 2122 -7.51 20.86 29.37
C HIS A 2122 -7.01 19.78 30.32
N GLN A 2123 -6.24 18.80 29.82
CA GLN A 2123 -5.68 17.71 30.62
C GLN A 2123 -4.54 18.18 31.52
N ILE A 2124 -3.67 19.05 31.00
CA ILE A 2124 -2.61 19.67 31.80
C ILE A 2124 -3.24 20.51 32.91
N ARG A 2125 -4.29 21.27 32.58
CA ARG A 2125 -5.06 22.06 33.55
C ARG A 2125 -5.68 21.16 34.63
N SER A 2126 -6.37 20.08 34.27
CA SER A 2126 -7.00 19.18 35.25
C SER A 2126 -5.96 18.50 36.16
N LEU A 2127 -4.81 18.11 35.62
CA LEU A 2127 -3.72 17.50 36.39
C LEU A 2127 -3.12 18.48 37.42
N ILE A 2128 -2.93 19.74 37.06
CA ILE A 2128 -2.46 20.79 37.98
C ILE A 2128 -3.51 21.03 39.08
N LEU A 2129 -4.78 21.19 38.71
CA LEU A 2129 -5.86 21.45 39.67
C LEU A 2129 -6.05 20.25 40.61
N ASN A 2130 -6.00 19.01 40.11
CA ASN A 2130 -6.06 17.80 40.92
C ASN A 2130 -4.86 17.69 41.88
N ASN A 2131 -3.65 18.06 41.46
CA ASN A 2131 -2.49 18.07 42.35
C ASN A 2131 -2.64 19.11 43.48
N ILE A 2132 -3.20 20.28 43.19
CA ILE A 2132 -3.50 21.32 44.20
C ILE A 2132 -4.57 20.82 45.19
N ILE A 2133 -5.62 20.17 44.68
CA ILE A 2133 -6.68 19.56 45.51
C ILE A 2133 -6.07 18.48 46.41
N ASN A 2134 -5.34 17.51 45.84
CA ASN A 2134 -4.76 16.38 46.57
C ASN A 2134 -3.74 16.81 47.65
N LYS A 2135 -2.98 17.88 47.42
CA LYS A 2135 -2.06 18.45 48.42
C LYS A 2135 -2.73 19.41 49.41
N LYS A 2136 -4.00 19.77 49.18
CA LYS A 2136 -4.75 20.76 49.96
C LYS A 2136 -4.09 22.16 49.95
N GLU A 2137 -3.39 22.49 48.87
CA GLU A 2137 -2.61 23.73 48.69
C GLU A 2137 -3.44 24.84 48.02
N PHE A 2138 -4.72 24.99 48.39
CA PHE A 2138 -5.66 25.90 47.73
C PHE A 2138 -5.23 27.38 47.76
N GLY A 2139 -4.45 27.78 48.78
CA GLY A 2139 -3.97 29.14 48.96
C GLY A 2139 -3.09 29.68 47.82
N ILE A 2140 -2.52 28.81 46.99
CA ILE A 2140 -1.73 29.20 45.81
C ILE A 2140 -2.61 29.94 44.79
N LEU A 2141 -3.88 29.51 44.61
CA LEU A 2141 -4.77 30.06 43.60
C LEU A 2141 -5.85 30.99 44.16
N ALA A 2142 -6.14 30.96 45.46
CA ALA A 2142 -7.25 31.69 46.09
C ALA A 2142 -7.31 33.19 45.73
N LYS A 2143 -6.15 33.86 45.59
CA LYS A 2143 -6.05 35.30 45.26
C LYS A 2143 -5.82 35.58 43.76
N THR A 2144 -5.99 34.59 42.89
CA THR A 2144 -5.73 34.70 41.45
C THR A 2144 -7.00 34.56 40.63
N LYS A 2145 -6.99 35.04 39.38
CA LYS A 2145 -8.10 34.83 38.43
C LYS A 2145 -8.43 33.35 38.17
N TYR A 2146 -7.50 32.44 38.46
CA TYR A 2146 -7.68 31.00 38.24
C TYR A 2146 -8.48 30.32 39.37
N PHE A 2147 -8.80 31.02 40.46
CA PHE A 2147 -9.62 30.45 41.54
C PHE A 2147 -11.01 30.02 41.06
N GLN A 2148 -11.64 30.82 40.19
CA GLN A 2148 -12.93 30.46 39.60
C GLN A 2148 -12.84 29.17 38.77
N MET A 2149 -11.69 28.94 38.12
CA MET A 2149 -11.42 27.73 37.35
C MET A 2149 -11.28 26.51 38.27
N LEU A 2150 -10.62 26.67 39.43
CA LEU A 2150 -10.52 25.65 40.48
C LEU A 2150 -11.89 25.32 41.07
N LYS A 2151 -12.76 26.33 41.31
CA LYS A 2151 -14.15 26.12 41.78
C LYS A 2151 -14.93 25.22 40.83
N MET A 2152 -14.97 25.59 39.54
CA MET A 2152 -15.67 24.81 38.51
C MET A 2152 -15.10 23.39 38.37
N HIS A 2153 -13.77 23.23 38.46
CA HIS A 2153 -13.14 21.91 38.39
C HIS A 2153 -13.49 21.03 39.59
N ALA A 2154 -13.40 21.57 40.80
CA ALA A 2154 -13.80 20.86 42.03
C ALA A 2154 -15.28 20.47 42.01
N MET A 2155 -16.14 21.31 41.40
CA MET A 2155 -17.55 20.98 41.18
C MET A 2155 -17.74 19.81 40.22
N ASN A 2156 -17.02 19.80 39.11
CA ASN A 2156 -17.12 18.72 38.12
C ASN A 2156 -16.56 17.39 38.62
N THR A 2157 -15.54 17.40 39.50
CA THR A 2157 -14.95 16.19 40.08
C THR A 2157 -15.58 15.77 41.41
N ASN A 2158 -16.67 16.42 41.86
CA ASN A 2158 -17.32 16.21 43.17
C ASN A 2158 -16.39 16.34 44.40
N ASN A 2159 -15.22 16.98 44.28
CA ASN A 2159 -14.24 17.17 45.36
C ASN A 2159 -14.42 18.51 46.10
N ILE A 2160 -15.65 19.02 46.16
CA ILE A 2160 -15.95 20.34 46.74
C ILE A 2160 -15.71 20.39 48.24
N THR A 2161 -15.88 19.28 48.94
CA THR A 2161 -15.79 19.20 50.39
C THR A 2161 -14.49 19.77 50.94
N GLU A 2162 -13.37 19.45 50.30
CA GLU A 2162 -12.05 19.96 50.71
C GLU A 2162 -11.91 21.47 50.45
N LEU A 2163 -12.47 21.96 49.34
CA LEU A 2163 -12.44 23.39 48.99
C LEU A 2163 -13.36 24.21 49.92
N VAL A 2164 -14.54 23.68 50.27
CA VAL A 2164 -15.45 24.26 51.27
C VAL A 2164 -14.79 24.30 52.64
N ASN A 2165 -14.14 23.21 53.06
CA ASN A 2165 -13.43 23.17 54.34
C ASN A 2165 -12.27 24.17 54.38
N TYR A 2166 -11.53 24.33 53.28
CA TYR A 2166 -10.50 25.36 53.18
C TYR A 2166 -11.09 26.77 53.30
N LEU A 2167 -12.14 27.10 52.54
CA LEU A 2167 -12.81 28.40 52.60
C LEU A 2167 -13.45 28.67 53.98
N ALA A 2168 -13.97 27.64 54.63
CA ALA A 2168 -14.52 27.74 55.99
C ALA A 2168 -13.41 27.99 57.03
N ASN A 2169 -12.27 27.30 56.89
CA ASN A 2169 -11.11 27.47 57.77
C ASN A 2169 -10.41 28.82 57.57
N ASP A 2170 -10.42 29.38 56.36
CA ASP A 2170 -9.88 30.71 56.05
C ASP A 2170 -10.86 31.86 56.40
N LEU A 2171 -11.90 31.57 57.21
CA LEU A 2171 -12.94 32.50 57.68
C LEU A 2171 -13.82 33.12 56.56
N SER A 2172 -13.76 32.60 55.33
CA SER A 2172 -14.56 33.02 54.17
C SER A 2172 -15.87 32.23 54.04
N LEU A 2173 -16.73 32.32 55.06
CA LEU A 2173 -18.01 31.59 55.14
C LEU A 2173 -18.99 31.94 53.99
N ASP A 2174 -19.03 33.21 53.57
CA ASP A 2174 -19.91 33.65 52.48
C ASP A 2174 -19.50 33.00 51.15
N GLU A 2175 -18.20 32.94 50.84
CA GLU A 2175 -17.71 32.28 49.62
C GLU A 2175 -17.98 30.78 49.62
N ALA A 2176 -17.80 30.13 50.78
CA ALA A 2176 -18.16 28.72 50.95
C ALA A 2176 -19.66 28.49 50.69
N SER A 2177 -20.53 29.40 51.16
CA SER A 2177 -21.98 29.30 50.92
C SER A 2177 -22.35 29.48 49.44
N VAL A 2178 -21.70 30.40 48.73
CA VAL A 2178 -21.91 30.60 47.28
C VAL A 2178 -21.47 29.37 46.50
N LEU A 2179 -20.29 28.81 46.81
CA LEU A 2179 -19.79 27.60 46.18
C LEU A 2179 -20.74 26.41 46.38
N ILE A 2180 -21.27 26.22 47.60
CA ILE A 2180 -22.26 25.19 47.88
C ILE A 2180 -23.55 25.42 47.07
N THR A 2181 -23.99 26.68 46.97
CA THR A 2181 -25.19 27.05 46.21
C THR A 2181 -25.01 26.82 44.70
N GLU A 2182 -23.84 27.12 44.15
CA GLU A 2182 -23.50 26.84 42.76
C GLU A 2182 -23.43 25.33 42.50
N TYR A 2183 -22.83 24.56 43.41
CA TYR A 2183 -22.75 23.10 43.28
C TYR A 2183 -24.12 22.44 43.35
N SER A 2184 -24.94 22.87 44.29
CA SER A 2184 -26.28 22.34 44.47
C SER A 2184 -27.17 22.69 43.27
N LYS A 2185 -27.03 23.89 42.67
CA LYS A 2185 -27.59 24.20 41.34
C LYS A 2185 -27.04 23.28 40.23
N HIS A 2186 -25.73 23.06 40.18
CA HIS A 2186 -25.10 22.18 39.20
C HIS A 2186 -25.60 20.72 39.32
N CYS A 2187 -25.87 20.26 40.55
CA CYS A 2187 -26.46 18.96 40.85
C CYS A 2187 -28.00 18.91 40.75
N GLY A 2188 -28.66 19.98 40.30
CA GLY A 2188 -30.11 20.05 40.14
C GLY A 2188 -30.93 20.11 41.45
N LYS A 2189 -30.30 20.42 42.58
CA LYS A 2189 -30.94 20.53 43.91
C LYS A 2189 -30.85 21.98 44.40
N PRO A 2190 -31.83 22.85 44.10
CA PRO A 2190 -31.75 24.25 44.50
C PRO A 2190 -31.83 24.42 46.03
N VAL A 2191 -30.88 25.17 46.60
CA VAL A 2191 -30.92 25.61 48.01
C VAL A 2191 -31.97 26.71 48.16
N PRO A 2192 -32.80 26.71 49.22
CA PRO A 2192 -33.80 27.74 49.46
C PRO A 2192 -33.16 29.15 49.54
N PRO A 2193 -33.78 30.18 48.96
CA PRO A 2193 -33.16 31.51 48.78
C PRO A 2193 -32.84 32.26 50.10
N ASP A 2194 -33.48 31.89 51.22
CA ASP A 2194 -33.37 32.63 52.50
C ASP A 2194 -32.55 31.90 53.59
N THR A 2195 -31.77 30.89 53.22
CA THR A 2195 -30.99 30.09 54.19
C THR A 2195 -29.71 30.83 54.58
N ALA A 2196 -29.43 30.99 55.88
CA ALA A 2196 -28.24 31.72 56.33
C ALA A 2196 -26.94 30.99 55.91
N PRO A 2197 -25.81 31.69 55.62
CA PRO A 2197 -24.55 31.06 55.15
C PRO A 2197 -24.06 29.91 56.04
N CYS A 2198 -24.15 30.08 57.36
CA CYS A 2198 -23.83 29.04 58.34
C CYS A 2198 -24.77 27.82 58.28
N GLU A 2199 -26.05 28.02 57.94
CA GLU A 2199 -27.01 26.94 57.76
C GLU A 2199 -26.79 26.20 56.43
N ILE A 2200 -26.47 26.91 55.35
CA ILE A 2200 -26.09 26.31 54.07
C ILE A 2200 -24.88 25.38 54.26
N LEU A 2201 -23.87 25.86 54.98
CA LEU A 2201 -22.67 25.10 55.27
C LEU A 2201 -22.96 23.89 56.19
N LYS A 2202 -23.82 24.06 57.20
CA LYS A 2202 -24.31 22.94 58.02
C LYS A 2202 -25.11 21.92 57.21
N MET A 2203 -26.01 22.36 56.33
CA MET A 2203 -26.81 21.47 55.48
C MET A 2203 -25.91 20.63 54.57
N PHE A 2204 -24.90 21.26 53.97
CA PHE A 2204 -23.92 20.57 53.13
C PHE A 2204 -23.11 19.55 53.92
N LEU A 2205 -22.57 19.93 55.09
CA LEU A 2205 -21.81 19.02 55.94
C LEU A 2205 -22.67 17.89 56.53
N SER A 2206 -23.94 18.14 56.88
CA SER A 2206 -24.85 17.10 57.38
C SER A 2206 -25.32 16.12 56.32
N GLY A 2207 -25.26 16.50 55.03
CA GLY A 2207 -25.59 15.60 53.93
C GLY A 2207 -24.44 14.66 53.53
N LEU A 2208 -23.25 14.84 54.10
CA LEU A 2208 -22.04 14.05 53.83
C LEU A 2208 -21.73 13.00 54.91
N SER A 2209 -22.33 13.13 56.11
CA SER A 2209 -22.35 12.08 57.13
C SER A 2209 -23.50 11.11 56.88
#